data_AF-A0A7C8I7C7-F1
#
_entry.id   AF-A0A7C8I7C7-F1
#
_cell.length_a   1.000
_cell.length_b   1.000
_cell.length_c   1.000
_cell.angle_alpha   90.00
_cell.angle_beta   90.00
_cell.angle_gamma   90.00
#
_symmetry.space_group_name_H-M   'P 1'
#
loop_
_entity.id
_entity.type
_entity.pdbx_description
1 polymer ?
#
loop_
_entity_poly.entity_id
_entity_poly.type
_entity_poly.pdbx_seq_one_letter_code
_entity_poly.pdbx_strand_id
1 'polypeptide(L)'
;MIGCAMYELVGVGRDNLVGEVIRLDADKATIQVYEETAGVTVGDPVYRSGKPLSVELGPGLMETIYDGIQRPLRSIAEEANSIYIPRGIDLPALDRKKKWDFTPGTLKVGDHITGGDVFGSVVENSLLNDHKILLPPRARGTITRLAEKGSYTVDEKILELEFNGVKTEYSMMHQWPVRVPRPSTEKLSSDQPLIVGQRVLDALFPSVQGGTVCIPGAFGCGKTVISQSLSKFSNSDIIVYVGCGERGNEMAEVLMDFPELTIEVNGKQEPIMKRTTLIANTSNMPVAAREASIYTGITVAEYFRDQGKDVAMMADSSSRWAEALREISGRLGEMPADQGFPAYLGAKLASFYERAGRVQALGSPDRKGSVSIVGAVSPPGGDFSDPVTTSTLNIVQVFWGLDKKLAQRKHFPSVNTSISYSKYTTPLDKYYAQHNPDFPRLRDRIKELLTTSDDLDQVVQLVGKSALGDPDKITLDVATLLKEDFLQQNGYSDYDQFCPLWKTEWMMKNMMGFHDEAQKAVAQGHAWAKIRDQTSDIQSQLRQMKFEVPSEGKEKITKKAQLPGRIRCRYCAHRSETNYDRAGGRDSVMRTCGAAIGAAGSLPSSTGKRRGRRQAPTSCLPRSPNFSSANQSSYISTSMRSANWCLYSINVNDPTLITLVNKLQDVFTTVGVKTSDAESNVDEWGEFLHIPGQKFHDFNKIREEIVRETESKTGRNGGISPAPINLRIYSPNVLTLTLVDLPGLTKVPVGDQPRDIERQIREMVLKQITKSNAIILAVTAANTDLANSDGLKLAREVDPEGQRTIGVLTKVDLMDDGTDVVDILAGRIIPLRLGYVPVVNRGQRDIENKKAISYALEHERQFFENHKAYRNKASYCGTPYLARKLNLILMMHIKQTLPEIKARISSSLQKYSAELSQLGDSMLGNNSSNIVLNMITEFTSEYKGVLEGNNQELSATELSGGARISFVYHELYANGVRAVEPFDIVKDTEIRTILQNTSGPSPALFVGTTAFEVVVKRQIRRLEEPSLKCVSLVYDELIRILGQLLNKPAFRRYPGLKEKLHAVVVAFFKKSMDPTNKLVKDLVAMEAVYINTGHPDFINGSRAMAIVNERHSATKPTQVDPKTGKPLPPAVPPRPSSPTMEPNDGSSFFGSFFATKNKKKMAAMEPPPASLKASGALSEKEAQEVEVIKLLIVSYFNIVRRTMIDMVPKAIMLNLVQSTKEEMQRELLEHMYQSEQLDELLKESEYTVKRRKECLQMVESLSKASEIVNQVQ
;
A
#
# COMPACT_ATOMS: atom_id res chain seq x y z
N MET A 1 -36.20 -27.88 -18.67
CA MET A 1 -35.78 -28.30 -17.32
C MET A 1 -36.89 -28.06 -16.29
N ILE A 2 -38.14 -28.46 -16.58
CA ILE A 2 -39.28 -28.18 -15.68
C ILE A 2 -39.20 -29.13 -14.47
N GLY A 3 -39.17 -28.55 -13.27
CA GLY A 3 -39.02 -29.29 -12.01
C GLY A 3 -37.57 -29.47 -11.53
N CYS A 4 -36.62 -28.68 -12.01
CA CYS A 4 -35.35 -28.51 -11.28
C CYS A 4 -35.52 -27.44 -10.19
N ALA A 5 -34.87 -27.63 -9.05
CA ALA A 5 -34.88 -26.71 -7.93
C ALA A 5 -33.70 -25.73 -8.02
N MET A 6 -33.85 -24.57 -7.37
CA MET A 6 -32.75 -23.63 -7.19
C MET A 6 -31.68 -24.26 -6.28
N TYR A 7 -30.41 -24.09 -6.63
CA TYR A 7 -29.25 -24.72 -5.97
C TYR A 7 -29.20 -26.25 -6.04
N GLU A 8 -29.95 -26.86 -6.96
CA GLU A 8 -29.88 -28.30 -7.22
C GLU A 8 -28.59 -28.65 -7.97
N LEU A 9 -27.95 -29.76 -7.58
CA LEU A 9 -26.79 -30.31 -8.26
C LEU A 9 -27.25 -31.09 -9.51
N VAL A 10 -26.54 -30.89 -10.61
CA VAL A 10 -26.85 -31.47 -11.92
C VAL A 10 -25.57 -31.99 -12.57
N GLY A 11 -25.70 -33.07 -13.34
CA GLY A 11 -24.63 -33.61 -14.16
C GLY A 11 -24.76 -33.11 -15.59
N VAL A 12 -23.78 -32.35 -16.08
CA VAL A 12 -23.82 -31.65 -17.36
C VAL A 12 -22.94 -32.35 -18.39
N GLY A 13 -23.49 -32.63 -19.56
CA GLY A 13 -22.70 -33.20 -20.65
C GLY A 13 -22.67 -34.73 -20.65
N ARG A 14 -21.98 -35.32 -21.63
CA ARG A 14 -21.72 -36.76 -21.67
C ARG A 14 -20.74 -37.21 -20.59
N ASP A 15 -19.82 -36.32 -20.24
CA ASP A 15 -18.82 -36.52 -19.19
C ASP A 15 -19.42 -36.33 -17.78
N ASN A 16 -20.72 -36.03 -17.66
CA ASN A 16 -21.43 -35.87 -16.40
C ASN A 16 -20.78 -34.87 -15.43
N LEU A 17 -20.35 -33.72 -15.95
CA LEU A 17 -19.66 -32.68 -15.19
C LEU A 17 -20.54 -32.14 -14.07
N VAL A 18 -19.98 -31.97 -12.88
CA VAL A 18 -20.74 -31.49 -11.73
C VAL A 18 -21.08 -30.01 -11.90
N GLY A 19 -22.36 -29.65 -11.81
CA GLY A 19 -22.84 -28.27 -11.83
C GLY A 19 -23.98 -28.01 -10.84
N GLU A 20 -24.27 -26.74 -10.59
CA GLU A 20 -25.35 -26.29 -9.70
C GLU A 20 -26.27 -25.29 -10.41
N VAL A 21 -27.57 -25.45 -10.25
CA VAL A 21 -28.58 -24.54 -10.81
C VAL A 21 -28.63 -23.24 -10.00
N ILE A 22 -28.43 -22.09 -10.66
CA ILE A 22 -28.38 -20.78 -10.00
C ILE A 22 -29.53 -19.84 -10.36
N ARG A 23 -30.11 -19.99 -11.56
CA ARG A 23 -31.25 -19.19 -12.02
C ARG A 23 -32.23 -20.06 -12.78
N LEU A 24 -33.52 -19.78 -12.61
CA LEU A 24 -34.63 -20.49 -13.25
C LEU A 24 -35.49 -19.48 -14.00
N ASP A 25 -35.52 -19.58 -15.33
CA ASP A 25 -36.34 -18.76 -16.21
C ASP A 25 -37.33 -19.68 -16.93
N ALA A 26 -38.49 -19.91 -16.29
CA ALA A 26 -39.53 -20.83 -16.76
C ALA A 26 -39.02 -22.25 -17.07
N ASP A 27 -38.79 -22.57 -18.34
CA ASP A 27 -38.30 -23.87 -18.82
C ASP A 27 -36.77 -23.96 -18.92
N LYS A 28 -36.09 -22.80 -18.86
CA LYS A 28 -34.63 -22.66 -18.92
C LYS A 28 -34.02 -22.57 -17.52
N ALA A 29 -32.90 -23.24 -17.33
CA ALA A 29 -32.12 -23.20 -16.10
C ALA A 29 -30.69 -22.74 -16.42
N THR A 30 -30.22 -21.72 -15.72
CA THR A 30 -28.81 -21.32 -15.75
C THR A 30 -28.05 -22.15 -14.74
N ILE A 31 -27.07 -22.92 -15.23
CA ILE A 31 -26.27 -23.85 -14.43
C ILE A 31 -24.83 -23.32 -14.36
N GLN A 32 -24.31 -23.25 -13.15
CA GLN A 32 -22.91 -22.98 -12.87
C GLN A 32 -22.16 -24.30 -12.75
N VAL A 33 -21.24 -24.55 -13.67
CA VAL A 33 -20.44 -25.80 -13.69
C VAL A 33 -19.21 -25.62 -12.78
N TYR A 34 -18.95 -26.62 -11.94
CA TYR A 34 -17.82 -26.67 -11.00
C TYR A 34 -16.51 -27.18 -11.64
N GLU A 35 -16.59 -27.61 -12.90
CA GLU A 35 -15.50 -28.13 -13.71
C GLU A 35 -15.31 -27.29 -14.99
N GLU A 36 -14.24 -27.57 -15.73
CA GLU A 36 -14.00 -26.89 -17.00
C GLU A 36 -15.01 -27.31 -18.07
N THR A 37 -15.67 -26.35 -18.72
CA THR A 37 -16.74 -26.59 -19.70
C THR A 37 -16.23 -26.79 -21.14
N ALA A 38 -14.91 -26.84 -21.36
CA ALA A 38 -14.34 -27.02 -22.69
C ALA A 38 -14.74 -28.39 -23.27
N GLY A 39 -15.39 -28.40 -24.44
CA GLY A 39 -15.87 -29.63 -25.09
C GLY A 39 -17.32 -29.99 -24.80
N VAL A 40 -18.03 -29.25 -23.94
CA VAL A 40 -19.49 -29.35 -23.84
C VAL A 40 -20.12 -28.76 -25.11
N THR A 41 -21.00 -29.53 -25.76
CA THR A 41 -21.64 -29.14 -27.02
C THR A 41 -23.14 -28.92 -26.86
N VAL A 42 -23.74 -28.13 -27.76
CA VAL A 42 -25.19 -27.93 -27.77
C VAL A 42 -25.88 -29.26 -28.11
N GLY A 43 -26.79 -29.69 -27.24
CA GLY A 43 -27.51 -30.95 -27.37
C GLY A 43 -27.04 -32.05 -26.43
N ASP A 44 -25.96 -31.85 -25.68
CA ASP A 44 -25.58 -32.80 -24.64
C ASP A 44 -26.59 -32.84 -23.47
N PRO A 45 -26.84 -34.03 -22.88
CA PRO A 45 -27.84 -34.20 -21.84
C PRO A 45 -27.43 -33.55 -20.52
N VAL A 46 -28.44 -33.21 -19.70
CA VAL A 46 -28.25 -32.73 -18.32
C VAL A 46 -29.07 -33.62 -17.38
N TYR A 47 -28.40 -34.29 -16.45
CA TYR A 47 -29.00 -35.16 -15.45
C TYR A 47 -29.25 -34.39 -14.16
N ARG A 48 -30.40 -34.63 -13.53
CA ARG A 48 -30.82 -33.97 -12.28
C ARG A 48 -30.56 -34.88 -11.10
N SER A 49 -29.92 -34.37 -10.04
CA SER A 49 -29.69 -35.16 -8.82
C SER A 49 -30.86 -35.08 -7.82
N GLY A 50 -31.71 -34.04 -7.91
CA GLY A 50 -32.77 -33.75 -6.94
C GLY A 50 -32.28 -33.27 -5.57
N LYS A 51 -30.96 -33.09 -5.40
CA LYS A 51 -30.34 -32.71 -4.13
C LYS A 51 -29.46 -31.48 -4.30
N PRO A 52 -29.37 -30.60 -3.29
CA PRO A 52 -28.37 -29.53 -3.29
C PRO A 52 -26.96 -30.10 -3.07
N LEU A 53 -25.94 -29.29 -3.36
CA LEU A 53 -24.55 -29.62 -3.04
C LEU A 53 -24.44 -30.01 -1.56
N SER A 54 -24.06 -31.27 -1.33
CA SER A 54 -24.04 -31.89 -0.01
C SER A 54 -22.72 -32.60 0.20
N VAL A 55 -22.24 -32.58 1.44
CA VAL A 55 -21.01 -33.24 1.86
C VAL A 55 -21.33 -34.51 2.64
N GLU A 56 -20.50 -35.54 2.47
CA GLU A 56 -20.57 -36.77 3.25
C GLU A 56 -19.83 -36.55 4.57
N LEU A 57 -20.49 -36.85 5.68
CA LEU A 57 -19.98 -36.67 7.03
C LEU A 57 -19.98 -38.00 7.76
N GLY A 58 -18.83 -38.42 8.26
CA GLY A 58 -18.66 -39.72 8.91
C GLY A 58 -17.20 -40.03 9.23
N PRO A 59 -16.90 -41.25 9.68
CA PRO A 59 -15.52 -41.69 9.93
C PRO A 59 -14.75 -41.83 8.61
N GLY A 60 -13.51 -41.33 8.60
CA GLY A 60 -12.64 -41.26 7.42
C GLY A 60 -12.42 -39.85 6.87
N LEU A 61 -12.92 -38.80 7.54
CA LEU A 61 -12.69 -37.39 7.17
C LEU A 61 -11.33 -36.87 7.65
N MET A 62 -10.77 -37.49 8.68
CA MET A 62 -9.46 -37.10 9.22
C MET A 62 -8.35 -37.67 8.35
N GLU A 63 -7.20 -36.98 8.29
CA GLU A 63 -6.03 -37.35 7.47
C GLU A 63 -6.24 -37.19 5.94
N THR A 64 -7.49 -37.15 5.46
CA THR A 64 -7.82 -37.03 4.05
C THR A 64 -7.73 -35.59 3.52
N ILE A 65 -7.30 -35.48 2.25
CA ILE A 65 -7.20 -34.22 1.51
C ILE A 65 -8.29 -34.20 0.44
N TYR A 66 -9.14 -33.18 0.51
CA TYR A 66 -10.27 -32.98 -0.37
C TYR A 66 -10.04 -31.85 -1.38
N ASP A 67 -10.71 -31.92 -2.52
CA ASP A 67 -10.91 -30.77 -3.41
C ASP A 67 -12.08 -29.88 -2.94
N GLY A 68 -12.40 -28.82 -3.69
CA GLY A 68 -13.47 -27.88 -3.34
C GLY A 68 -14.89 -28.48 -3.26
N ILE A 69 -15.13 -29.62 -3.90
CA ILE A 69 -16.42 -30.35 -3.88
C ILE A 69 -16.36 -31.67 -3.09
N GLN A 70 -15.35 -31.81 -2.22
CA GLN A 70 -15.16 -32.95 -1.32
C GLN A 70 -14.74 -34.27 -1.98
N ARG A 71 -14.04 -34.25 -3.13
CA ARG A 71 -13.43 -35.44 -3.72
C ARG A 71 -12.00 -35.66 -3.18
N PRO A 72 -11.61 -36.89 -2.80
CA PRO A 72 -10.29 -37.15 -2.25
C PRO A 72 -9.20 -37.13 -3.33
N LEU A 73 -8.22 -36.22 -3.20
CA LEU A 73 -7.16 -36.04 -4.22
C LEU A 73 -6.27 -37.29 -4.38
N ARG A 74 -6.01 -38.01 -3.28
CA ARG A 74 -5.22 -39.24 -3.32
C ARG A 74 -5.89 -40.33 -4.15
N SER A 75 -7.19 -40.54 -3.94
CA SER A 75 -7.94 -41.55 -4.69
C SER A 75 -8.12 -41.17 -6.17
N ILE A 76 -8.28 -39.87 -6.46
CA ILE A 76 -8.28 -39.37 -7.85
C ILE A 76 -6.97 -39.74 -8.55
N ALA A 77 -5.82 -39.50 -7.91
CA ALA A 77 -4.52 -39.81 -8.50
C ALA A 77 -4.32 -41.32 -8.71
N GLU A 78 -4.75 -42.15 -7.76
CA GLU A 78 -4.66 -43.61 -7.84
C GLU A 78 -5.58 -44.18 -8.95
N GLU A 79 -6.80 -43.66 -9.11
CA GLU A 79 -7.76 -44.15 -10.11
C GLU A 79 -7.47 -43.63 -11.53
N ALA A 80 -7.11 -42.36 -11.67
CA ALA A 80 -6.76 -41.79 -12.96
C ALA A 80 -5.36 -42.22 -13.45
N ASN A 81 -4.52 -42.75 -12.56
CA ASN A 81 -3.10 -43.06 -12.81
C ASN A 81 -2.37 -41.92 -13.54
N SER A 82 -2.68 -40.68 -13.13
CA SER A 82 -2.24 -39.44 -13.76
C SER A 82 -1.99 -38.39 -12.70
N ILE A 83 -1.10 -37.45 -12.99
CA ILE A 83 -0.82 -36.28 -12.15
C ILE A 83 -1.92 -35.21 -12.32
N TYR A 84 -2.66 -35.27 -13.44
CA TYR A 84 -3.76 -34.35 -13.74
C TYR A 84 -5.10 -34.90 -13.26
N ILE A 85 -5.97 -34.01 -12.80
CA ILE A 85 -7.34 -34.34 -12.43
C ILE A 85 -8.17 -34.44 -13.72
N PRO A 86 -8.68 -35.63 -14.09
CA PRO A 86 -9.56 -35.77 -15.24
C PRO A 86 -10.91 -35.10 -14.99
N ARG A 87 -11.60 -34.70 -16.07
CA ARG A 87 -12.93 -34.06 -16.01
C ARG A 87 -14.01 -35.12 -15.82
N GLY A 88 -15.08 -34.79 -15.08
CA GLY A 88 -16.20 -35.70 -14.89
C GLY A 88 -15.90 -36.89 -13.98
N ILE A 89 -14.79 -36.85 -13.23
CA ILE A 89 -14.46 -37.92 -12.29
C ILE A 89 -15.35 -37.80 -11.04
N ASP A 90 -16.11 -38.86 -10.78
CA ASP A 90 -17.03 -38.96 -9.66
C ASP A 90 -16.55 -40.07 -8.71
N LEU A 91 -16.00 -39.66 -7.57
CA LEU A 91 -15.51 -40.56 -6.53
C LEU A 91 -16.18 -40.26 -5.18
N PRO A 92 -16.48 -41.28 -4.37
CA PRO A 92 -17.03 -41.07 -3.04
C PRO A 92 -16.03 -40.32 -2.15
N ALA A 93 -16.55 -39.45 -1.29
CA ALA A 93 -15.73 -38.65 -0.38
C ALA A 93 -15.08 -39.51 0.73
N LEU A 94 -15.79 -40.56 1.17
CA LEU A 94 -15.31 -41.51 2.18
C LEU A 94 -15.03 -42.87 1.54
N ASP A 95 -13.96 -43.53 2.01
CA ASP A 95 -13.61 -44.87 1.55
C ASP A 95 -14.65 -45.90 2.01
N ARG A 96 -15.25 -46.60 1.05
CA ARG A 96 -16.27 -47.63 1.25
C ARG A 96 -15.68 -49.00 1.57
N LYS A 97 -14.38 -49.21 1.33
CA LYS A 97 -13.70 -50.49 1.54
C LYS A 97 -13.12 -50.60 2.95
N LYS A 98 -12.74 -49.47 3.56
CA LYS A 98 -12.17 -49.42 4.90
C LYS A 98 -13.20 -49.83 5.95
N LYS A 99 -12.80 -50.77 6.82
CA LYS A 99 -13.59 -51.22 7.98
C LYS A 99 -13.19 -50.44 9.23
N TRP A 100 -14.18 -50.10 10.03
CA TRP A 100 -14.04 -49.31 11.25
C TRP A 100 -14.63 -50.07 12.44
N ASP A 101 -13.95 -50.02 13.58
CA ASP A 101 -14.41 -50.66 14.80
C ASP A 101 -15.48 -49.80 15.49
N PHE A 102 -16.72 -50.22 15.32
CA PHE A 102 -17.89 -49.57 15.89
C PHE A 102 -18.17 -50.09 17.29
N THR A 103 -18.37 -49.18 18.24
CA THR A 103 -18.85 -49.48 19.58
C THR A 103 -20.20 -48.80 19.81
N PRO A 104 -21.30 -49.55 20.05
CA PRO A 104 -22.60 -48.96 20.32
C PRO A 104 -22.59 -48.15 21.62
N GLY A 105 -23.37 -47.06 21.64
CA GLY A 105 -23.47 -46.14 22.77
C GLY A 105 -24.35 -46.65 23.91
N THR A 106 -24.88 -45.73 24.71
CA THR A 106 -25.74 -46.05 25.87
C THR A 106 -27.17 -46.47 25.51
N LEU A 107 -27.56 -46.37 24.25
CA LEU A 107 -28.93 -46.59 23.77
C LEU A 107 -29.22 -48.07 23.52
N LYS A 108 -30.45 -48.49 23.85
CA LYS A 108 -30.95 -49.86 23.65
C LYS A 108 -32.05 -49.89 22.60
N VAL A 109 -32.31 -51.08 22.07
CA VAL A 109 -33.47 -51.33 21.20
C VAL A 109 -34.75 -51.03 21.99
N GLY A 110 -35.62 -50.20 21.42
CA GLY A 110 -36.84 -49.67 22.05
C GLY A 110 -36.73 -48.25 22.59
N ASP A 111 -35.52 -47.68 22.71
CA ASP A 111 -35.35 -46.30 23.17
C ASP A 111 -35.79 -45.28 22.09
N HIS A 112 -36.27 -44.13 22.55
CA HIS A 112 -36.57 -42.99 21.70
C HIS A 112 -35.29 -42.20 21.42
N ILE A 113 -35.03 -41.94 20.14
CA ILE A 113 -33.87 -41.18 19.68
C ILE A 113 -34.31 -40.00 18.81
N THR A 114 -33.58 -38.90 18.90
CA THR A 114 -33.79 -37.69 18.11
C THR A 114 -32.52 -37.24 17.40
N GLY A 115 -32.65 -36.30 16.47
CA GLY A 115 -31.55 -35.82 15.66
C GLY A 115 -30.43 -35.24 16.53
N GLY A 116 -29.18 -35.61 16.25
CA GLY A 116 -28.01 -35.22 17.04
C GLY A 116 -27.69 -36.16 18.20
N ASP A 117 -28.53 -37.13 18.54
CA ASP A 117 -28.18 -38.13 19.56
C ASP A 117 -27.02 -39.02 19.09
N VAL A 118 -26.16 -39.40 20.04
CA VAL A 118 -25.01 -40.29 19.78
C VAL A 118 -25.45 -41.73 20.00
N PHE A 119 -25.52 -42.52 18.93
CA PHE A 119 -25.89 -43.94 19.02
C PHE A 119 -24.71 -44.90 19.02
N GLY A 120 -23.50 -44.41 18.71
CA GLY A 120 -22.26 -45.17 18.85
C GLY A 120 -21.03 -44.32 18.60
N SER A 121 -19.87 -44.93 18.79
CA SER A 121 -18.58 -44.31 18.54
C SER A 121 -17.65 -45.22 17.75
N VAL A 122 -16.73 -44.60 17.03
CA VAL A 122 -15.70 -45.25 16.23
C VAL A 122 -14.33 -44.71 16.63
N VAL A 123 -13.34 -45.59 16.68
CA VAL A 123 -11.94 -45.20 16.83
C VAL A 123 -11.39 -44.87 15.44
N GLU A 124 -11.19 -43.58 15.16
CA GLU A 124 -10.68 -43.17 13.84
C GLU A 124 -9.15 -43.18 13.81
N ASN A 125 -8.51 -42.43 14.72
CA ASN A 125 -7.06 -42.20 14.76
C ASN A 125 -6.54 -42.21 16.21
N SER A 126 -5.21 -42.29 16.40
CA SER A 126 -4.56 -42.21 17.73
C SER A 126 -4.94 -40.96 18.55
N LEU A 127 -5.20 -39.84 17.85
CA LEU A 127 -5.57 -38.57 18.47
C LEU A 127 -7.09 -38.45 18.66
N LEU A 128 -7.87 -39.03 17.74
CA LEU A 128 -9.33 -39.03 17.78
C LEU A 128 -9.83 -40.44 18.09
N ASN A 129 -9.74 -40.82 19.36
CA ASN A 129 -10.15 -42.14 19.85
C ASN A 129 -11.68 -42.31 19.93
N ASP A 130 -12.42 -41.21 19.96
CA ASP A 130 -13.88 -41.19 20.11
C ASP A 130 -14.50 -40.31 19.02
N HIS A 131 -14.64 -40.86 17.82
CA HIS A 131 -15.46 -40.26 16.76
C HIS A 131 -16.91 -40.65 17.02
N LYS A 132 -17.72 -39.68 17.45
CA LYS A 132 -19.11 -39.93 17.81
C LYS A 132 -19.99 -39.97 16.56
N ILE A 133 -20.72 -41.05 16.38
CA ILE A 133 -21.67 -41.21 15.28
C ILE A 133 -23.01 -40.60 15.70
N LEU A 134 -23.41 -39.55 15.00
CA LEU A 134 -24.58 -38.74 15.30
C LEU A 134 -25.75 -39.17 14.41
N LEU A 135 -26.96 -39.23 14.98
CA LEU A 135 -28.16 -39.34 14.17
C LEU A 135 -28.36 -38.05 13.35
N PRO A 136 -28.74 -38.12 12.06
CA PRO A 136 -29.00 -36.94 11.25
C PRO A 136 -30.04 -36.00 11.91
N PRO A 137 -29.87 -34.67 11.87
CA PRO A 137 -30.69 -33.73 12.65
C PRO A 137 -32.21 -33.77 12.40
N ARG A 138 -32.66 -34.23 11.22
CA ARG A 138 -34.09 -34.32 10.87
C ARG A 138 -34.73 -35.66 11.25
N ALA A 139 -33.93 -36.64 11.65
CA ALA A 139 -34.40 -37.97 12.01
C ALA A 139 -34.87 -38.02 13.45
N ARG A 140 -35.93 -38.77 13.70
CA ARG A 140 -36.46 -39.09 15.03
C ARG A 140 -37.23 -40.39 14.96
N GLY A 141 -37.25 -41.17 16.02
CA GLY A 141 -37.98 -42.43 16.04
C GLY A 141 -37.65 -43.31 17.24
N THR A 142 -38.24 -44.50 17.27
CA THR A 142 -37.86 -45.58 18.19
C THR A 142 -36.89 -46.53 17.52
N ILE A 143 -35.85 -46.94 18.24
CA ILE A 143 -34.85 -47.88 17.72
C ILE A 143 -35.49 -49.28 17.59
N THR A 144 -35.57 -49.82 16.38
CA THR A 144 -36.04 -51.19 16.13
C THR A 144 -34.89 -52.19 16.04
N ARG A 145 -33.74 -51.74 15.51
CA ARG A 145 -32.53 -52.54 15.39
C ARG A 145 -31.29 -51.66 15.54
N LEU A 146 -30.34 -52.13 16.33
CA LEU A 146 -29.01 -51.53 16.51
C LEU A 146 -27.95 -52.62 16.31
N ALA A 147 -26.92 -52.35 15.52
CA ALA A 147 -25.84 -53.31 15.31
C ALA A 147 -24.97 -53.50 16.56
N GLU A 148 -24.44 -54.70 16.72
CA GLU A 148 -23.55 -55.05 17.83
C GLU A 148 -22.15 -54.43 17.66
N LYS A 149 -21.30 -54.56 18.68
CA LYS A 149 -19.91 -54.14 18.58
C LYS A 149 -19.17 -54.99 17.55
N GLY A 150 -18.57 -54.36 16.54
CA GLY A 150 -17.91 -55.07 15.45
C GLY A 150 -17.24 -54.14 14.45
N SER A 151 -16.59 -54.72 13.44
CA SER A 151 -15.93 -53.97 12.37
C SER A 151 -16.86 -53.85 11.15
N TYR A 152 -17.32 -52.63 10.86
CA TYR A 152 -18.28 -52.34 9.79
C TYR A 152 -17.69 -51.38 8.76
N THR A 153 -18.22 -51.38 7.55
CA THR A 153 -17.90 -50.33 6.55
C THR A 153 -18.78 -49.10 6.72
N VAL A 154 -18.35 -47.96 6.18
CA VAL A 154 -19.06 -46.66 6.34
C VAL A 154 -20.51 -46.69 5.79
N ASP A 155 -20.78 -47.52 4.78
CA ASP A 155 -22.10 -47.60 4.13
C ASP A 155 -23.05 -48.65 4.76
N GLU A 156 -22.50 -49.61 5.51
CA GLU A 156 -23.29 -50.63 6.19
C GLU A 156 -24.31 -49.99 7.14
N LYS A 157 -25.54 -50.50 7.11
CA LYS A 157 -26.66 -49.97 7.90
C LYS A 157 -26.55 -50.49 9.34
N ILE A 158 -26.33 -49.56 10.27
CA ILE A 158 -26.07 -49.84 11.69
C ILE A 158 -27.33 -49.66 12.53
N LEU A 159 -28.21 -48.74 12.14
CA LEU A 159 -29.37 -48.33 12.93
C LEU A 159 -30.63 -48.34 12.07
N GLU A 160 -31.70 -48.94 12.59
CA GLU A 160 -33.05 -48.90 12.03
C GLU A 160 -33.97 -48.20 13.03
N LEU A 161 -34.69 -47.18 12.56
CA LEU A 161 -35.66 -46.41 13.33
C LEU A 161 -37.06 -46.59 12.77
N GLU A 162 -38.06 -46.62 13.64
CA GLU A 162 -39.46 -46.55 13.28
C GLU A 162 -40.07 -45.23 13.76
N PHE A 163 -40.74 -44.52 12.86
CA PHE A 163 -41.49 -43.31 13.17
C PHE A 163 -42.78 -43.27 12.35
N ASN A 164 -43.93 -43.17 13.02
CA ASN A 164 -45.27 -43.18 12.39
C ASN A 164 -45.49 -44.36 11.41
N GLY A 165 -44.98 -45.55 11.72
CA GLY A 165 -45.12 -46.76 10.90
C GLY A 165 -44.19 -46.81 9.67
N VAL A 166 -43.31 -45.83 9.47
CA VAL A 166 -42.27 -45.85 8.44
C VAL A 166 -40.94 -46.24 9.08
N LYS A 167 -40.30 -47.27 8.54
CA LYS A 167 -38.96 -47.73 8.93
C LYS A 167 -37.90 -47.04 8.09
N THR A 168 -36.90 -46.45 8.75
CA THR A 168 -35.79 -45.73 8.11
C THR A 168 -34.46 -46.26 8.62
N GLU A 169 -33.52 -46.55 7.72
CA GLU A 169 -32.20 -47.10 8.03
C GLU A 169 -31.11 -46.03 7.93
N TYR A 170 -30.14 -46.08 8.84
CA TYR A 170 -29.00 -45.18 8.93
C TYR A 170 -27.68 -45.95 8.99
N SER A 171 -26.67 -45.42 8.29
CA SER A 171 -25.27 -45.89 8.33
C SER A 171 -24.41 -45.00 9.23
N MET A 172 -23.09 -45.26 9.28
CA MET A 172 -22.14 -44.43 10.03
C MET A 172 -21.94 -43.04 9.45
N MET A 173 -22.35 -42.83 8.20
CA MET A 173 -22.27 -41.55 7.52
C MET A 173 -23.64 -40.99 7.20
N HIS A 174 -23.71 -39.68 7.05
CA HIS A 174 -24.86 -39.01 6.49
C HIS A 174 -24.44 -37.82 5.62
N GLN A 175 -25.35 -37.42 4.73
CA GLN A 175 -25.13 -36.28 3.84
C GLN A 175 -25.75 -35.02 4.44
N TRP A 176 -25.05 -33.88 4.31
CA TRP A 176 -25.57 -32.58 4.75
C TRP A 176 -25.33 -31.48 3.70
N PRO A 177 -26.34 -30.65 3.38
CA PRO A 177 -26.19 -29.55 2.42
C PRO A 177 -25.23 -28.47 2.93
N VAL A 178 -24.24 -28.08 2.12
CA VAL A 178 -23.15 -27.18 2.55
C VAL A 178 -23.59 -25.74 2.82
N ARG A 179 -24.65 -25.29 2.14
CA ARG A 179 -25.20 -23.93 2.26
C ARG A 179 -26.08 -23.77 3.50
N VAL A 180 -26.50 -24.86 4.14
CA VAL A 180 -27.35 -24.82 5.34
C VAL A 180 -26.50 -25.06 6.58
N PRO A 181 -26.48 -24.14 7.56
CA PRO A 181 -25.74 -24.38 8.80
C PRO A 181 -26.35 -25.54 9.57
N ARG A 182 -25.50 -26.34 10.23
CA ARG A 182 -25.97 -27.43 11.08
C ARG A 182 -26.65 -26.89 12.34
N PRO A 183 -27.84 -27.40 12.69
CA PRO A 183 -28.62 -26.88 13.80
C PRO A 183 -27.95 -27.17 15.16
N SER A 184 -28.06 -26.22 16.07
CA SER A 184 -27.63 -26.34 17.47
C SER A 184 -28.76 -25.97 18.42
N THR A 185 -28.66 -26.39 19.68
CA THR A 185 -29.69 -26.14 20.71
C THR A 185 -29.67 -24.67 21.14
N GLU A 186 -28.50 -24.17 21.50
CA GLU A 186 -28.31 -22.79 21.97
C GLU A 186 -26.91 -22.28 21.58
N LYS A 187 -26.77 -20.99 21.28
CA LYS A 187 -25.48 -20.31 21.10
C LYS A 187 -25.03 -19.73 22.46
N LEU A 188 -23.84 -20.11 22.91
CA LEU A 188 -23.27 -19.70 24.19
C LEU A 188 -22.25 -18.56 24.00
N SER A 189 -22.01 -17.78 25.06
CA SER A 189 -20.85 -16.88 25.09
C SER A 189 -19.55 -17.68 25.15
N SER A 190 -18.53 -17.19 24.45
CA SER A 190 -17.19 -17.75 24.49
C SER A 190 -16.37 -17.10 25.61
N ASP A 191 -15.97 -17.91 26.59
CA ASP A 191 -15.25 -17.46 27.79
C ASP A 191 -13.83 -18.07 27.88
N GLN A 192 -13.48 -18.99 26.98
CA GLN A 192 -12.18 -19.65 26.94
C GLN A 192 -11.29 -19.06 25.85
N PRO A 193 -10.01 -18.75 26.13
CA PRO A 193 -9.09 -18.23 25.13
C PRO A 193 -8.70 -19.31 24.11
N LEU A 194 -8.59 -18.90 22.85
CA LEU A 194 -7.93 -19.66 21.81
C LEU A 194 -6.44 -19.36 21.89
N ILE A 195 -5.65 -20.36 22.30
CA ILE A 195 -4.20 -20.21 22.42
C ILE A 195 -3.60 -20.44 21.03
N VAL A 196 -2.89 -19.46 20.50
CA VAL A 196 -2.21 -19.57 19.21
C VAL A 196 -0.76 -20.02 19.39
N GLY A 197 -0.15 -19.69 20.53
CA GLY A 197 1.26 -19.94 20.80
C GLY A 197 2.18 -18.77 20.44
N GLN A 198 1.61 -17.67 19.94
CA GLN A 198 2.32 -16.45 19.57
C GLN A 198 2.08 -15.37 20.62
N ARG A 199 3.14 -14.82 21.23
CA ARG A 199 3.06 -13.85 22.34
C ARG A 199 2.21 -12.64 22.01
N VAL A 200 2.43 -12.05 20.84
CA VAL A 200 1.71 -10.84 20.40
C VAL A 200 0.21 -11.10 20.25
N LEU A 201 -0.17 -12.26 19.71
CA LEU A 201 -1.56 -12.62 19.46
C LEU A 201 -2.27 -13.02 20.77
N ASP A 202 -1.62 -13.83 21.59
CA ASP A 202 -2.21 -14.32 22.85
C ASP A 202 -2.24 -13.24 23.95
N ALA A 203 -1.30 -12.28 23.96
CA ALA A 203 -1.23 -11.23 24.97
C ALA A 203 -2.01 -9.96 24.59
N LEU A 204 -1.68 -9.34 23.45
CA LEU A 204 -2.24 -8.03 23.09
C LEU A 204 -3.60 -8.13 22.39
N PHE A 205 -3.75 -9.13 21.50
CA PHE A 205 -4.93 -9.27 20.64
C PHE A 205 -5.57 -10.66 20.74
N PRO A 206 -5.95 -11.13 21.94
CA PRO A 206 -6.38 -12.50 22.15
C PRO A 206 -7.68 -12.81 21.41
N SER A 207 -7.80 -14.06 20.97
CA SER A 207 -9.03 -14.64 20.45
C SER A 207 -9.62 -15.64 21.46
N VAL A 208 -10.86 -16.04 21.23
CA VAL A 208 -11.60 -17.01 22.06
C VAL A 208 -11.94 -18.25 21.25
N GLN A 209 -12.11 -19.38 21.92
CA GLN A 209 -12.67 -20.59 21.29
C GLN A 209 -14.13 -20.32 20.89
N GLY A 210 -14.42 -20.43 19.59
CA GLY A 210 -15.68 -19.98 19.00
C GLY A 210 -15.63 -18.55 18.43
N GLY A 211 -14.47 -17.87 18.51
CA GLY A 211 -14.30 -16.51 18.03
C GLY A 211 -14.12 -16.39 16.53
N THR A 212 -14.29 -15.16 16.03
CA THR A 212 -14.04 -14.77 14.63
C THR A 212 -12.81 -13.87 14.55
N VAL A 213 -11.85 -14.26 13.73
CA VAL A 213 -10.57 -13.57 13.55
C VAL A 213 -10.34 -13.27 12.07
N CYS A 214 -9.89 -12.05 11.79
CA CYS A 214 -9.41 -11.65 10.48
C CYS A 214 -7.90 -11.35 10.52
N ILE A 215 -7.16 -11.91 9.57
CA ILE A 215 -5.73 -11.64 9.35
C ILE A 215 -5.56 -10.95 8.00
N PRO A 216 -5.67 -9.61 7.91
CA PRO A 216 -5.33 -8.94 6.68
C PRO A 216 -3.83 -8.70 6.57
N GLY A 217 -3.33 -8.77 5.34
CA GLY A 217 -1.97 -8.34 5.04
C GLY A 217 -1.65 -8.50 3.57
N ALA A 218 -0.64 -7.77 3.10
CA ALA A 218 -0.12 -7.98 1.76
C ALA A 218 0.48 -9.40 1.60
N PHE A 219 0.72 -9.81 0.35
CA PHE A 219 1.43 -11.06 0.06
C PHE A 219 2.83 -11.04 0.71
N GLY A 220 3.24 -12.18 1.29
CA GLY A 220 4.55 -12.32 1.93
C GLY A 220 4.69 -11.70 3.33
N CYS A 221 3.61 -11.22 3.96
CA CYS A 221 3.68 -10.66 5.32
C CYS A 221 3.68 -11.73 6.44
N GLY A 222 3.55 -13.02 6.11
CA GLY A 222 3.54 -14.12 7.09
C GLY A 222 2.15 -14.64 7.50
N LYS A 223 1.11 -14.42 6.69
CA LYS A 223 -0.25 -14.95 6.95
C LYS A 223 -0.26 -16.47 7.08
N THR A 224 0.27 -17.18 6.09
CA THR A 224 0.35 -18.64 6.06
C THR A 224 1.20 -19.19 7.20
N VAL A 225 2.24 -18.46 7.63
CA VAL A 225 3.06 -18.83 8.80
C VAL A 225 2.23 -18.79 10.08
N ILE A 226 1.47 -17.71 10.32
CA ILE A 226 0.58 -17.60 11.49
C ILE A 226 -0.48 -18.71 11.44
N SER A 227 -1.05 -18.95 10.27
CA SER A 227 -1.97 -20.06 10.03
C SER A 227 -1.33 -21.40 10.42
N GLN A 228 -0.15 -21.72 9.90
CA GLN A 228 0.55 -22.96 10.21
C GLN A 228 0.88 -23.08 11.72
N SER A 229 1.29 -21.99 12.37
CA SER A 229 1.53 -21.96 13.82
C SER A 229 0.25 -22.24 14.61
N LEU A 230 -0.89 -21.69 14.19
CA LEU A 230 -2.19 -21.97 14.80
C LEU A 230 -2.55 -23.46 14.67
N SER A 231 -2.36 -24.06 13.49
CA SER A 231 -2.59 -25.50 13.31
C SER A 231 -1.74 -26.33 14.27
N LYS A 232 -0.45 -25.98 14.40
CA LYS A 232 0.53 -26.68 15.25
C LYS A 232 0.18 -26.61 16.72
N PHE A 233 0.02 -25.39 17.23
CA PHE A 233 0.07 -25.13 18.66
C PHE A 233 -1.26 -24.79 19.30
N SER A 234 -2.35 -24.72 18.52
CA SER A 234 -3.64 -24.43 19.09
C SER A 234 -4.12 -25.51 20.04
N ASN A 235 -4.86 -25.05 21.05
CA ASN A 235 -5.60 -25.87 22.01
C ASN A 235 -6.91 -26.44 21.43
N SER A 236 -7.09 -26.39 20.10
CA SER A 236 -8.23 -26.99 19.42
C SER A 236 -8.00 -28.49 19.22
N ASP A 237 -9.08 -29.27 19.35
CA ASP A 237 -9.05 -30.71 19.12
C ASP A 237 -8.81 -31.02 17.63
N ILE A 238 -9.45 -30.23 16.76
CA ILE A 238 -9.53 -30.49 15.32
C ILE A 238 -9.24 -29.22 14.53
N ILE A 239 -8.48 -29.38 13.44
CA ILE A 239 -8.16 -28.29 12.51
C ILE A 239 -8.80 -28.57 11.16
N VAL A 240 -9.52 -27.61 10.62
CA VAL A 240 -10.02 -27.64 9.24
C VAL A 240 -9.34 -26.53 8.47
N TYR A 241 -8.48 -26.90 7.53
CA TYR A 241 -7.76 -25.93 6.71
C TYR A 241 -8.35 -25.90 5.30
N VAL A 242 -8.76 -24.72 4.86
CA VAL A 242 -9.30 -24.49 3.52
C VAL A 242 -8.37 -23.56 2.75
N GLY A 243 -7.68 -24.14 1.77
CA GLY A 243 -6.92 -23.42 0.76
C GLY A 243 -7.85 -22.99 -0.38
N CYS A 244 -8.22 -21.71 -0.43
CA CYS A 244 -9.10 -21.14 -1.45
C CYS A 244 -8.32 -20.22 -2.39
N GLY A 245 -8.08 -20.69 -3.62
CA GLY A 245 -7.51 -19.89 -4.70
C GLY A 245 -6.03 -19.54 -4.51
N GLU A 246 -5.32 -20.29 -3.65
CA GLU A 246 -3.89 -20.13 -3.41
C GLU A 246 -3.06 -20.76 -4.53
N ARG A 247 -1.77 -20.38 -4.60
CA ARG A 247 -0.87 -20.92 -5.63
C ARG A 247 -0.63 -22.40 -5.38
N GLY A 248 -0.48 -23.16 -6.47
CA GLY A 248 -0.18 -24.61 -6.38
C GLY A 248 1.06 -24.91 -5.54
N ASN A 249 2.09 -24.07 -5.61
CA ASN A 249 3.32 -24.25 -4.82
C ASN A 249 3.09 -24.03 -3.31
N GLU A 250 2.29 -23.03 -2.93
CA GLU A 250 1.97 -22.75 -1.51
C GLU A 250 1.15 -23.91 -0.92
N MET A 251 0.21 -24.45 -1.70
CA MET A 251 -0.53 -25.66 -1.30
C MET A 251 0.36 -26.91 -1.25
N ALA A 252 1.30 -27.07 -2.17
CA ALA A 252 2.24 -28.20 -2.15
C ALA A 252 3.17 -28.15 -0.92
N GLU A 253 3.67 -26.96 -0.56
CA GLU A 253 4.47 -26.75 0.66
C GLU A 253 3.67 -27.15 1.92
N VAL A 254 2.42 -26.68 2.03
CA VAL A 254 1.51 -27.08 3.12
C VAL A 254 1.31 -28.60 3.18
N LEU A 255 1.14 -29.25 2.02
CA LEU A 255 0.93 -30.70 1.93
C LEU A 255 2.19 -31.52 2.26
N MET A 256 3.39 -30.98 2.01
CA MET A 256 4.65 -31.62 2.39
C MET A 256 4.97 -31.41 3.87
N ASP A 257 4.76 -30.21 4.40
CA ASP A 257 5.09 -29.86 5.78
C ASP A 257 4.16 -30.57 6.78
N PHE A 258 2.85 -30.61 6.53
CA PHE A 258 1.88 -31.08 7.52
C PHE A 258 2.12 -32.53 7.98
N PRO A 259 2.49 -33.48 7.12
CA PRO A 259 2.86 -34.83 7.56
C PRO A 259 4.13 -34.90 8.42
N GLU A 260 5.11 -34.03 8.19
CA GLU A 260 6.39 -34.02 8.93
C GLU A 260 6.24 -33.44 10.35
N LEU A 261 5.23 -32.61 10.55
CA LEU A 261 5.00 -31.92 11.81
C LEU A 261 4.37 -32.85 12.85
N THR A 262 5.06 -32.99 13.99
CA THR A 262 4.60 -33.80 15.12
C THR A 262 4.19 -32.93 16.31
N ILE A 263 3.21 -33.43 17.07
CA ILE A 263 2.80 -32.88 18.36
C ILE A 263 3.02 -33.93 19.45
N GLU A 264 3.41 -33.49 20.64
CA GLU A 264 3.54 -34.36 21.81
C GLU A 264 2.21 -34.40 22.57
N VAL A 265 1.51 -35.53 22.50
CA VAL A 265 0.25 -35.76 23.22
C VAL A 265 0.43 -36.99 24.09
N ASN A 266 0.25 -36.84 25.41
CA ASN A 266 0.45 -37.90 26.40
C ASN A 266 1.83 -38.58 26.34
N GLY A 267 2.89 -37.82 26.03
CA GLY A 267 4.27 -38.31 25.94
C GLY A 267 4.59 -39.12 24.68
N LYS A 268 3.67 -39.17 23.70
CA LYS A 268 3.91 -39.75 22.38
C LYS A 268 3.92 -38.65 21.31
N GLN A 269 4.84 -38.74 20.37
CA GLN A 269 4.85 -37.88 19.19
C GLN A 269 3.90 -38.45 18.13
N GLU A 270 2.91 -37.67 17.74
CA GLU A 270 1.93 -38.03 16.71
C GLU A 270 1.89 -36.93 15.64
N PRO A 271 1.70 -37.28 14.35
CA PRO A 271 1.64 -36.28 13.28
C PRO A 271 0.35 -35.46 13.34
N ILE A 272 0.44 -34.18 13.00
CA ILE A 272 -0.70 -33.24 13.01
C ILE A 272 -1.79 -33.59 12.00
N MET A 273 -1.43 -34.27 10.90
CA MET A 273 -2.39 -34.72 9.88
C MET A 273 -3.52 -35.59 10.45
N LYS A 274 -3.27 -36.35 11.53
CA LYS A 274 -4.28 -37.21 12.16
C LYS A 274 -5.45 -36.45 12.80
N ARG A 275 -5.29 -35.14 13.07
CA ARG A 275 -6.35 -34.26 13.61
C ARG A 275 -6.76 -33.14 12.65
N THR A 276 -6.27 -33.19 11.41
CA THR A 276 -6.48 -32.13 10.42
C THR A 276 -7.21 -32.68 9.21
N THR A 277 -8.20 -31.93 8.73
CA THR A 277 -8.80 -32.14 7.40
C THR A 277 -8.39 -30.98 6.50
N LEU A 278 -7.83 -31.30 5.34
CA LEU A 278 -7.35 -30.32 4.36
C LEU A 278 -8.32 -30.26 3.17
N ILE A 279 -8.77 -29.06 2.81
CA ILE A 279 -9.52 -28.80 1.59
C ILE A 279 -8.66 -27.91 0.70
N ALA A 280 -8.18 -28.46 -0.40
CA ALA A 280 -7.26 -27.83 -1.32
C ALA A 280 -8.01 -27.41 -2.59
N ASN A 281 -8.15 -26.11 -2.79
CA ASN A 281 -8.64 -25.55 -4.04
C ASN A 281 -7.64 -24.53 -4.58
N THR A 282 -6.82 -24.93 -5.55
CA THR A 282 -5.77 -24.10 -6.14
C THR A 282 -6.32 -23.04 -7.10
N SER A 283 -5.49 -22.05 -7.44
CA SER A 283 -5.88 -20.96 -8.36
C SER A 283 -6.21 -21.43 -9.80
N ASN A 284 -5.68 -22.57 -10.24
CA ASN A 284 -6.03 -23.17 -11.54
C ASN A 284 -7.33 -23.98 -11.51
N MET A 285 -7.90 -24.28 -10.33
CA MET A 285 -9.20 -24.93 -10.24
C MET A 285 -10.34 -23.94 -10.55
N PRO A 286 -11.50 -24.44 -11.02
CA PRO A 286 -12.62 -23.61 -11.42
C PRO A 286 -13.10 -22.65 -10.34
N VAL A 287 -13.59 -21.50 -10.80
CA VAL A 287 -13.99 -20.37 -9.94
C VAL A 287 -15.15 -20.74 -9.02
N ALA A 288 -16.10 -21.54 -9.52
CA ALA A 288 -17.22 -22.03 -8.73
C ALA A 288 -16.75 -22.91 -7.56
N ALA A 289 -15.73 -23.75 -7.76
CA ALA A 289 -15.19 -24.64 -6.73
C ALA A 289 -14.53 -23.87 -5.57
N ARG A 290 -14.04 -22.64 -5.82
CA ARG A 290 -13.56 -21.74 -4.78
C ARG A 290 -14.66 -21.29 -3.82
N GLU A 291 -15.87 -21.02 -4.32
CA GLU A 291 -17.00 -20.71 -3.44
C GLU A 291 -17.41 -21.96 -2.65
N ALA A 292 -17.48 -23.11 -3.32
CA ALA A 292 -17.88 -24.37 -2.68
C ALA A 292 -16.91 -24.79 -1.56
N SER A 293 -15.59 -24.63 -1.75
CA SER A 293 -14.59 -25.08 -0.78
C SER A 293 -14.76 -24.47 0.61
N ILE A 294 -15.10 -23.18 0.69
CA ILE A 294 -15.35 -22.48 1.96
C ILE A 294 -16.57 -23.06 2.66
N TYR A 295 -17.67 -23.30 1.93
CA TYR A 295 -18.90 -23.90 2.50
C TYR A 295 -18.70 -25.36 2.91
N THR A 296 -17.94 -26.12 2.14
CA THR A 296 -17.56 -27.50 2.45
C THR A 296 -16.77 -27.53 3.77
N GLY A 297 -15.75 -26.69 3.90
CA GLY A 297 -14.91 -26.64 5.10
C GLY A 297 -15.66 -26.23 6.37
N ILE A 298 -16.50 -25.19 6.31
CA ILE A 298 -17.29 -24.79 7.49
C ILE A 298 -18.31 -25.88 7.88
N THR A 299 -18.86 -26.62 6.93
CA THR A 299 -19.81 -27.70 7.21
C THR A 299 -19.12 -28.90 7.88
N VAL A 300 -17.89 -29.22 7.47
CA VAL A 300 -17.03 -30.20 8.16
C VAL A 300 -16.67 -29.72 9.56
N ALA A 301 -16.34 -28.43 9.74
CA ALA A 301 -16.05 -27.87 11.06
C ALA A 301 -17.26 -27.92 12.00
N GLU A 302 -18.46 -27.58 11.51
CA GLU A 302 -19.70 -27.69 12.27
C GLU A 302 -20.06 -29.14 12.63
N TYR A 303 -19.73 -30.10 11.78
CA TYR A 303 -19.94 -31.52 12.09
C TYR A 303 -19.14 -31.94 13.33
N PHE A 304 -17.86 -31.58 13.39
CA PHE A 304 -17.01 -31.89 14.53
C PHE A 304 -17.39 -31.09 15.79
N ARG A 305 -17.87 -29.85 15.62
CA ARG A 305 -18.48 -29.06 16.70
C ARG A 305 -19.67 -29.78 17.33
N ASP A 306 -20.56 -30.36 16.53
CA ASP A 306 -21.74 -31.08 17.02
C ASP A 306 -21.38 -32.36 17.82
N GLN A 307 -20.19 -32.91 17.61
CA GLN A 307 -19.63 -34.00 18.43
C GLN A 307 -19.14 -33.53 19.82
N GLY A 308 -19.15 -32.21 20.07
CA GLY A 308 -18.66 -31.60 21.29
C GLY A 308 -17.15 -31.39 21.31
N LYS A 309 -16.55 -31.12 20.15
CA LYS A 309 -15.12 -30.81 19.99
C LYS A 309 -14.91 -29.32 19.74
N ASP A 310 -13.72 -28.84 20.10
CA ASP A 310 -13.28 -27.49 19.76
C ASP A 310 -12.54 -27.51 18.43
N VAL A 311 -13.07 -26.81 17.43
CA VAL A 311 -12.58 -26.82 16.06
C VAL A 311 -12.05 -25.43 15.69
N ALA A 312 -10.87 -25.39 15.07
CA ALA A 312 -10.39 -24.18 14.40
C ALA A 312 -10.45 -24.37 12.88
N MET A 313 -11.20 -23.50 12.21
CA MET A 313 -11.27 -23.42 10.76
C MET A 313 -10.41 -22.28 10.26
N MET A 314 -9.56 -22.55 9.28
CA MET A 314 -8.69 -21.59 8.64
C MET A 314 -9.09 -21.42 7.18
N ALA A 315 -9.35 -20.18 6.76
CA ALA A 315 -9.74 -19.87 5.39
C ALA A 315 -8.64 -19.02 4.73
N ASP A 316 -7.75 -19.67 3.98
CA ASP A 316 -6.63 -19.06 3.26
C ASP A 316 -6.84 -19.20 1.74
N SER A 317 -7.39 -18.23 1.00
CA SER A 317 -7.78 -16.89 1.43
C SER A 317 -9.23 -16.51 1.08
N SER A 318 -9.84 -15.75 1.99
CA SER A 318 -11.20 -15.22 1.84
C SER A 318 -11.31 -14.16 0.74
N SER A 319 -10.22 -13.46 0.40
CA SER A 319 -10.19 -12.53 -0.73
C SER A 319 -10.35 -13.22 -2.08
N ARG A 320 -9.75 -14.39 -2.27
CA ARG A 320 -9.91 -15.17 -3.51
C ARG A 320 -11.32 -15.73 -3.67
N TRP A 321 -11.98 -16.02 -2.55
CA TRP A 321 -13.40 -16.33 -2.55
C TRP A 321 -14.25 -15.12 -2.98
N ALA A 322 -13.98 -13.92 -2.45
CA ALA A 322 -14.69 -12.72 -2.86
C ALA A 322 -14.45 -12.36 -4.34
N GLU A 323 -13.23 -12.55 -4.85
CA GLU A 323 -12.93 -12.41 -6.28
C GLU A 323 -13.70 -13.42 -7.14
N ALA A 324 -13.86 -14.65 -6.65
CA ALA A 324 -14.68 -15.65 -7.32
C ALA A 324 -16.16 -15.21 -7.40
N LEU A 325 -16.71 -14.67 -6.31
CA LEU A 325 -18.06 -14.11 -6.30
C LEU A 325 -18.21 -12.93 -7.28
N ARG A 326 -17.19 -12.07 -7.37
CA ARG A 326 -17.15 -10.99 -8.36
C ARG A 326 -17.20 -11.52 -9.79
N GLU A 327 -16.42 -12.54 -10.11
CA GLU A 327 -16.40 -13.13 -11.43
C GLU A 327 -17.72 -13.83 -11.77
N ILE A 328 -18.30 -14.57 -10.83
CA ILE A 328 -19.60 -15.22 -10.99
C ILE A 328 -20.69 -14.17 -11.25
N SER A 329 -20.71 -13.10 -10.46
CA SER A 329 -21.66 -11.99 -10.61
C SER A 329 -21.53 -11.29 -11.96
N GLY A 330 -20.28 -11.03 -12.40
CA GLY A 330 -19.99 -10.47 -13.72
C GLY A 330 -20.47 -11.36 -14.87
N ARG A 331 -20.28 -12.69 -14.77
CA ARG A 331 -20.79 -13.66 -15.76
C ARG A 331 -22.31 -13.73 -15.78
N LEU A 332 -22.98 -13.45 -14.65
CA LEU A 332 -24.43 -13.43 -14.52
C LEU A 332 -25.09 -12.13 -15.02
N GLY A 333 -24.28 -11.11 -15.36
CA GLY A 333 -24.75 -9.80 -15.75
C GLY A 333 -25.43 -9.03 -14.61
N GLU A 334 -25.07 -9.33 -13.36
CA GLU A 334 -25.55 -8.58 -12.20
C GLU A 334 -24.87 -7.21 -12.13
N MET A 335 -25.57 -6.22 -11.58
CA MET A 335 -24.98 -4.88 -11.43
C MET A 335 -23.87 -4.91 -10.37
N PRO A 336 -22.64 -4.48 -10.71
CA PRO A 336 -21.57 -4.38 -9.73
C PRO A 336 -21.82 -3.21 -8.77
N ALA A 337 -21.37 -3.38 -7.52
CA ALA A 337 -21.23 -2.31 -6.54
C ALA A 337 -19.78 -1.78 -6.55
N ASP A 338 -19.17 -1.56 -5.39
CA ASP A 338 -17.81 -1.03 -5.27
C ASP A 338 -16.76 -1.99 -5.84
N GLN A 339 -15.80 -1.46 -6.61
CA GLN A 339 -14.67 -2.19 -7.22
C GLN A 339 -15.08 -3.46 -8.00
N GLY A 340 -16.31 -3.50 -8.51
CA GLY A 340 -16.84 -4.62 -9.28
C GLY A 340 -17.48 -5.73 -8.45
N PHE A 341 -17.42 -5.69 -7.11
CA PHE A 341 -18.00 -6.74 -6.26
C PHE A 341 -19.54 -6.72 -6.27
N PRO A 342 -20.21 -7.86 -6.04
CA PRO A 342 -21.67 -7.90 -5.93
C PRO A 342 -22.18 -7.20 -4.67
N ALA A 343 -23.39 -6.63 -4.74
CA ALA A 343 -24.04 -5.99 -3.59
C ALA A 343 -24.24 -6.93 -2.39
N TYR A 344 -24.35 -8.24 -2.60
CA TYR A 344 -24.53 -9.24 -1.55
C TYR A 344 -23.22 -9.75 -0.92
N LEU A 345 -22.05 -9.20 -1.29
CA LEU A 345 -20.76 -9.62 -0.72
C LEU A 345 -20.75 -9.57 0.81
N GLY A 346 -21.21 -8.46 1.40
CA GLY A 346 -21.27 -8.30 2.85
C GLY A 346 -22.19 -9.33 3.53
N ALA A 347 -23.33 -9.65 2.91
CA ALA A 347 -24.27 -10.63 3.43
C ALA A 347 -23.71 -12.07 3.39
N LYS A 348 -23.01 -12.44 2.31
CA LYS A 348 -22.29 -13.72 2.21
C LYS A 348 -21.15 -13.80 3.24
N LEU A 349 -20.41 -12.70 3.36
CA LEU A 349 -19.50 -12.33 4.45
C LEU A 349 -20.01 -12.79 5.82
N ALA A 350 -21.10 -12.14 6.21
CA ALA A 350 -21.73 -12.28 7.51
C ALA A 350 -22.27 -13.70 7.71
N SER A 351 -22.96 -14.26 6.70
CA SER A 351 -23.48 -15.62 6.77
C SER A 351 -22.40 -16.67 6.99
N PHE A 352 -21.17 -16.43 6.53
CA PHE A 352 -20.04 -17.33 6.78
C PHE A 352 -19.50 -17.18 8.20
N TYR A 353 -19.16 -15.96 8.62
CA TYR A 353 -18.57 -15.74 9.94
C TYR A 353 -19.55 -15.99 11.10
N GLU A 354 -20.86 -15.78 10.92
CA GLU A 354 -21.90 -16.05 11.94
C GLU A 354 -22.13 -17.55 12.19
N ARG A 355 -21.57 -18.44 11.36
CA ARG A 355 -21.55 -19.89 11.62
C ARG A 355 -20.53 -20.27 12.69
N ALA A 356 -19.53 -19.41 12.93
CA ALA A 356 -18.64 -19.53 14.07
C ALA A 356 -19.40 -19.32 15.39
N GLY A 357 -18.84 -19.87 16.46
CA GLY A 357 -19.39 -19.69 17.79
C GLY A 357 -19.23 -20.92 18.67
N ARG A 358 -19.35 -20.69 19.98
CA ARG A 358 -19.53 -21.75 20.96
C ARG A 358 -21.02 -22.08 21.05
N VAL A 359 -21.36 -23.37 20.96
CA VAL A 359 -22.74 -23.82 20.96
C VAL A 359 -22.94 -25.01 21.89
N GLN A 360 -24.15 -25.16 22.38
CA GLN A 360 -24.65 -26.43 22.88
C GLN A 360 -25.18 -27.24 21.70
N ALA A 361 -24.58 -28.39 21.45
CA ALA A 361 -24.95 -29.28 20.35
C ALA A 361 -26.37 -29.83 20.54
N LEU A 362 -26.98 -30.26 19.43
CA LEU A 362 -28.27 -30.94 19.45
C LEU A 362 -28.12 -32.39 19.94
N GLY A 363 -29.11 -32.87 20.68
CA GLY A 363 -29.23 -34.26 21.13
C GLY A 363 -28.53 -34.58 22.46
N SER A 364 -28.76 -35.80 22.92
CA SER A 364 -28.22 -36.40 24.14
C SER A 364 -26.93 -37.17 23.84
N PRO A 365 -25.92 -37.18 24.73
CA PRO A 365 -25.77 -36.34 25.93
C PRO A 365 -25.54 -34.86 25.58
N ASP A 366 -25.76 -33.98 26.57
CA ASP A 366 -25.45 -32.54 26.46
C ASP A 366 -23.96 -32.31 26.19
N ARG A 367 -23.66 -31.75 25.02
CA ARG A 367 -22.29 -31.49 24.56
C ARG A 367 -22.10 -30.02 24.23
N LYS A 368 -20.95 -29.48 24.61
CA LYS A 368 -20.52 -28.13 24.21
C LYS A 368 -19.41 -28.27 23.18
N GLY A 369 -19.54 -27.56 22.07
CA GLY A 369 -18.52 -27.50 21.03
C GLY A 369 -18.32 -26.07 20.56
N SER A 370 -17.21 -25.80 19.92
CA SER A 370 -16.92 -24.48 19.37
C SER A 370 -16.30 -24.54 17.98
N VAL A 371 -16.60 -23.55 17.15
CA VAL A 371 -15.93 -23.34 15.85
C VAL A 371 -15.33 -21.95 15.86
N SER A 372 -14.00 -21.89 15.84
CA SER A 372 -13.25 -20.65 15.70
C SER A 372 -12.90 -20.46 14.23
N ILE A 373 -13.29 -19.34 13.63
CA ILE A 373 -12.96 -19.04 12.22
C ILE A 373 -11.81 -18.03 12.19
N VAL A 374 -10.76 -18.39 11.44
CA VAL A 374 -9.62 -17.52 11.14
C VAL A 374 -9.56 -17.29 9.63
N GLY A 375 -9.98 -16.11 9.18
CA GLY A 375 -9.99 -15.73 7.78
C GLY A 375 -8.75 -14.91 7.40
N ALA A 376 -7.99 -15.37 6.41
CA ALA A 376 -6.92 -14.58 5.81
C ALA A 376 -7.50 -13.68 4.71
N VAL A 377 -7.22 -12.38 4.79
CA VAL A 377 -7.63 -11.37 3.80
C VAL A 377 -6.37 -10.82 3.14
N SER A 378 -6.34 -10.80 1.82
CA SER A 378 -5.21 -10.33 1.02
C SER A 378 -5.64 -9.12 0.18
N PRO A 379 -5.73 -7.92 0.78
CA PRO A 379 -6.05 -6.73 0.01
C PRO A 379 -4.94 -6.41 -1.01
N PRO A 380 -5.29 -5.94 -2.22
CA PRO A 380 -4.30 -5.52 -3.20
C PRO A 380 -3.45 -4.39 -2.63
N GLY A 381 -2.12 -4.55 -2.65
CA GLY A 381 -1.19 -3.54 -2.14
C GLY A 381 -1.16 -3.37 -0.61
N GLY A 382 -1.98 -4.09 0.15
CA GLY A 382 -2.10 -3.89 1.61
C GLY A 382 -3.07 -2.78 2.01
N ASP A 383 -3.96 -2.35 1.12
CA ASP A 383 -4.94 -1.29 1.39
C ASP A 383 -6.18 -1.82 2.14
N PHE A 384 -6.42 -1.31 3.34
CA PHE A 384 -7.57 -1.72 4.16
C PHE A 384 -8.90 -1.10 3.71
N SER A 385 -8.89 -0.15 2.77
CA SER A 385 -10.10 0.43 2.18
C SER A 385 -10.82 -0.50 1.19
N ASP A 386 -10.17 -1.62 0.82
CA ASP A 386 -10.75 -2.64 -0.05
C ASP A 386 -12.12 -3.14 0.49
N PRO A 387 -13.14 -3.34 -0.38
CA PRO A 387 -14.47 -3.76 0.05
C PRO A 387 -14.50 -5.09 0.82
N VAL A 388 -13.61 -6.03 0.52
CA VAL A 388 -13.53 -7.32 1.24
C VAL A 388 -13.01 -7.08 2.66
N THR A 389 -11.97 -6.27 2.79
CA THR A 389 -11.40 -5.92 4.10
C THR A 389 -12.41 -5.14 4.94
N THR A 390 -13.06 -4.12 4.36
CA THR A 390 -14.07 -3.30 5.03
C THR A 390 -15.28 -4.14 5.47
N SER A 391 -15.79 -5.02 4.59
CA SER A 391 -16.90 -5.91 4.94
C SER A 391 -16.52 -6.88 6.05
N THR A 392 -15.32 -7.47 5.98
CA THR A 392 -14.83 -8.40 7.00
C THR A 392 -14.65 -7.71 8.35
N LEU A 393 -14.06 -6.50 8.36
CA LEU A 393 -13.87 -5.67 9.55
C LEU A 393 -15.18 -5.38 10.31
N ASN A 394 -16.27 -5.16 9.58
CA ASN A 394 -17.57 -4.89 10.19
C ASN A 394 -18.18 -6.11 10.91
N ILE A 395 -17.76 -7.32 10.53
CA ILE A 395 -18.32 -8.58 11.03
C ILE A 395 -17.45 -9.19 12.14
N VAL A 396 -16.13 -9.25 11.91
CA VAL A 396 -15.18 -9.92 12.80
C VAL A 396 -14.97 -9.16 14.10
N GLN A 397 -14.70 -9.90 15.16
CA GLN A 397 -14.47 -9.33 16.49
C GLN A 397 -12.98 -9.11 16.80
N VAL A 398 -12.09 -9.85 16.13
CA VAL A 398 -10.64 -9.73 16.25
C VAL A 398 -10.02 -9.42 14.90
N PHE A 399 -9.08 -8.48 14.92
CA PHE A 399 -8.38 -8.00 13.76
C PHE A 399 -6.87 -8.01 14.01
N TRP A 400 -6.14 -8.86 13.28
CA TRP A 400 -4.67 -8.98 13.34
C TRP A 400 -4.05 -8.35 12.10
N GLY A 401 -3.89 -7.02 12.12
CA GLY A 401 -3.37 -6.27 10.99
C GLY A 401 -1.88 -6.50 10.77
N LEU A 402 -1.50 -7.18 9.68
CA LEU A 402 -0.11 -7.39 9.31
C LEU A 402 0.42 -6.23 8.47
N ASP A 403 1.56 -5.67 8.87
CA ASP A 403 2.22 -4.57 8.18
C ASP A 403 3.42 -5.04 7.36
N LYS A 404 3.43 -4.64 6.08
CA LYS A 404 4.52 -4.91 5.15
C LYS A 404 5.83 -4.26 5.60
N LYS A 405 5.79 -3.10 6.28
CA LYS A 405 7.01 -2.41 6.76
C LYS A 405 7.75 -3.23 7.81
N LEU A 406 7.01 -3.88 8.72
CA LEU A 406 7.58 -4.76 9.74
C LEU A 406 8.17 -6.01 9.11
N ALA A 407 7.45 -6.62 8.15
CA ALA A 407 7.95 -7.78 7.41
C ALA A 407 9.25 -7.48 6.63
N GLN A 408 9.34 -6.31 5.99
CA GLN A 408 10.56 -5.87 5.29
C GLN A 408 11.76 -5.68 6.23
N ARG A 409 11.51 -5.28 7.49
CA ARG A 409 12.52 -5.21 8.55
C ARG A 409 12.84 -6.57 9.18
N LYS A 410 12.25 -7.66 8.68
CA LYS A 410 12.34 -9.02 9.24
C LYS A 410 11.86 -9.11 10.70
N HIS A 411 10.92 -8.23 11.07
CA HIS A 411 10.21 -8.32 12.34
C HIS A 411 8.99 -9.25 12.17
N PHE A 412 9.06 -10.42 12.79
CA PHE A 412 8.01 -11.44 12.71
C PHE A 412 7.58 -11.86 14.12
N PRO A 413 6.28 -12.11 14.35
CA PRO A 413 5.14 -11.83 13.48
C PRO A 413 4.96 -10.34 13.19
N SER A 414 4.62 -9.99 11.94
CA SER A 414 4.58 -8.60 11.44
C SER A 414 3.31 -7.83 11.84
N VAL A 415 2.85 -8.02 13.07
CA VAL A 415 1.59 -7.47 13.58
C VAL A 415 1.77 -5.99 13.96
N ASN A 416 0.93 -5.13 13.40
CA ASN A 416 0.91 -3.72 13.76
C ASN A 416 0.14 -3.52 15.08
N THR A 417 0.81 -2.98 16.10
CA THR A 417 0.24 -2.79 17.44
C THR A 417 -0.79 -1.67 17.52
N SER A 418 -0.76 -0.73 16.59
CA SER A 418 -1.61 0.48 16.61
C SER A 418 -2.93 0.26 15.85
N ILE A 419 -2.91 -0.58 14.80
CA ILE A 419 -4.09 -0.89 13.98
C ILE A 419 -4.82 -2.15 14.49
N SER A 420 -4.09 -3.13 15.04
CA SER A 420 -4.69 -4.38 15.52
C SER A 420 -5.56 -4.17 16.76
N TYR A 421 -6.64 -4.95 16.87
CA TYR A 421 -7.55 -4.88 18.02
C TYR A 421 -8.27 -6.21 18.26
N SER A 422 -8.75 -6.39 19.50
CA SER A 422 -9.63 -7.50 19.89
C SER A 422 -10.77 -6.97 20.76
N LYS A 423 -12.00 -7.34 20.42
CA LYS A 423 -13.20 -7.05 21.21
C LYS A 423 -13.47 -8.10 22.30
N TYR A 424 -12.75 -9.23 22.30
CA TYR A 424 -12.94 -10.32 23.26
C TYR A 424 -12.18 -10.15 24.58
N THR A 425 -11.55 -8.99 24.81
CA THR A 425 -10.81 -8.73 26.05
C THR A 425 -11.72 -8.78 27.29
N THR A 426 -12.90 -8.14 27.24
CA THR A 426 -13.82 -8.09 28.39
C THR A 426 -14.39 -9.46 28.80
N PRO A 427 -14.85 -10.34 27.87
CA PRO A 427 -15.22 -11.71 28.22
C PRO A 427 -14.06 -12.51 28.83
N LEU A 428 -12.85 -12.34 28.30
CA LEU A 428 -11.66 -13.07 28.74
C LEU A 428 -11.14 -12.64 30.11
N ASP A 429 -11.41 -11.41 30.54
CA ASP A 429 -10.98 -10.94 31.86
C ASP A 429 -11.53 -11.82 33.00
N LYS A 430 -12.72 -12.44 32.83
CA LYS A 430 -13.26 -13.42 33.78
C LYS A 430 -12.39 -14.67 33.88
N TYR A 431 -11.90 -15.15 32.75
CA TYR A 431 -11.01 -16.31 32.68
C TYR A 431 -9.64 -16.00 33.30
N TYR A 432 -9.07 -14.83 32.95
CA TYR A 432 -7.79 -14.39 33.50
C TYR A 432 -7.89 -14.10 35.00
N ALA A 433 -9.00 -13.58 35.51
CA ALA A 433 -9.19 -13.39 36.95
C ALA A 433 -9.07 -14.69 37.76
N GLN A 434 -9.46 -15.83 37.17
CA GLN A 434 -9.38 -17.15 37.82
C GLN A 434 -7.98 -17.77 37.72
N HIS A 435 -7.31 -17.65 36.57
CA HIS A 435 -6.04 -18.33 36.30
C HIS A 435 -4.80 -17.43 36.50
N ASN A 436 -4.86 -16.18 36.04
CA ASN A 436 -3.74 -15.22 35.97
C ASN A 436 -4.23 -13.77 36.22
N PRO A 437 -4.48 -13.36 37.48
CA PRO A 437 -5.16 -12.10 37.78
C PRO A 437 -4.39 -10.83 37.39
N ASP A 438 -3.06 -10.89 37.30
CA ASP A 438 -2.22 -9.74 36.93
C ASP A 438 -2.15 -9.50 35.41
N PHE A 439 -2.57 -10.47 34.60
CA PHE A 439 -2.35 -10.47 33.15
C PHE A 439 -3.05 -9.29 32.42
N PRO A 440 -4.35 -9.00 32.66
CA PRO A 440 -5.02 -7.88 31.99
C PRO A 440 -4.37 -6.54 32.30
N ARG A 441 -3.98 -6.32 33.57
CA ARG A 441 -3.29 -5.10 33.99
C ARG A 441 -1.96 -4.91 33.26
N LEU A 442 -1.18 -5.97 33.10
CA LEU A 442 0.11 -5.89 32.40
C LEU A 442 -0.07 -5.64 30.90
N ARG A 443 -1.06 -6.27 30.27
CA ARG A 443 -1.40 -6.08 28.87
C ARG A 443 -1.71 -4.60 28.59
N ASP A 444 -2.60 -4.01 29.38
CA ASP A 444 -3.06 -2.64 29.15
C ASP A 444 -1.91 -1.64 29.33
N ARG A 445 -1.03 -1.87 30.31
CA ARG A 445 0.19 -1.06 30.51
C ARG A 445 1.19 -1.18 29.37
N ILE A 446 1.41 -2.39 28.84
CA ILE A 446 2.31 -2.59 27.68
C ILE A 446 1.73 -1.88 26.45
N LYS A 447 0.41 -1.95 26.25
CA LYS A 447 -0.26 -1.25 25.15
C LYS A 447 -0.09 0.27 25.27
N GLU A 448 -0.31 0.84 26.46
CA GLU A 448 -0.10 2.27 26.74
C GLU A 448 1.36 2.69 26.50
N LEU A 449 2.32 1.88 26.94
CA LEU A 449 3.75 2.13 26.75
C LEU A 449 4.12 2.14 25.25
N LEU A 450 3.61 1.18 24.47
CA LEU A 450 3.83 1.12 23.03
C LEU A 450 3.22 2.33 22.30
N THR A 451 1.99 2.74 22.66
CA THR A 451 1.37 3.94 22.09
C THR A 451 2.16 5.20 22.41
N THR A 452 2.57 5.37 23.67
CA THR A 452 3.39 6.51 24.10
C THR A 452 4.74 6.51 23.39
N SER A 453 5.34 5.34 23.18
CA SER A 453 6.58 5.21 22.42
C SER A 453 6.43 5.66 20.97
N ASP A 454 5.33 5.33 20.31
CA ASP A 454 5.12 5.71 18.91
C ASP A 454 4.92 7.24 18.78
N ASP A 455 4.24 7.88 19.74
CA ASP A 455 4.13 9.34 19.83
C ASP A 455 5.51 9.99 20.07
N LEU A 456 6.30 9.42 20.98
CA LEU A 456 7.66 9.88 21.26
C LEU A 456 8.59 9.69 20.06
N ASP A 457 8.47 8.60 19.28
CA ASP A 457 9.25 8.37 18.07
C ASP A 457 8.99 9.48 17.02
N GLN A 458 7.75 9.98 16.92
CA GLN A 458 7.45 11.14 16.06
C GLN A 458 8.15 12.40 16.56
N VAL A 459 8.15 12.65 17.87
CA VAL A 459 8.87 13.77 18.48
C VAL A 459 10.39 13.64 18.26
N VAL A 460 10.94 12.43 18.38
CA VAL A 460 12.36 12.14 18.11
C VAL A 460 12.71 12.43 16.66
N GLN A 461 11.85 12.08 15.70
CA GLN A 461 12.09 12.39 14.28
C GLN A 461 12.10 13.90 14.01
N LEU A 462 11.36 14.70 14.79
CA LEU A 462 11.26 16.15 14.61
C LEU A 462 12.38 16.93 15.32
N VAL A 463 12.75 16.53 16.54
CA VAL A 463 13.62 17.32 17.45
C VAL A 463 14.92 16.59 17.81
N GLY A 464 14.97 15.27 17.63
CA GLY A 464 16.09 14.41 18.02
C GLY A 464 15.97 13.85 19.44
N LYS A 465 16.58 12.68 19.68
CA LYS A 465 16.50 11.94 20.97
C LYS A 465 17.13 12.68 22.16
N SER A 466 18.00 13.67 21.90
CA SER A 466 18.66 14.48 22.94
C SER A 466 17.69 15.44 23.65
N ALA A 467 16.63 15.88 22.98
CA ALA A 467 15.67 16.85 23.51
C ALA A 467 14.64 16.23 24.48
N LEU A 468 14.58 14.90 24.59
CA LEU A 468 13.65 14.21 25.45
C LEU A 468 14.08 14.21 26.92
N GLY A 469 13.08 14.20 27.82
CA GLY A 469 13.30 13.96 29.24
C GLY A 469 13.77 12.53 29.51
N ASP A 470 14.43 12.32 30.65
CA ASP A 470 14.84 10.99 31.10
C ASP A 470 13.69 9.96 31.25
N PRO A 471 12.46 10.30 31.71
CA PRO A 471 11.36 9.32 31.73
C PRO A 471 10.91 8.90 30.32
N ASP A 472 10.96 9.81 29.35
CA ASP A 472 10.59 9.52 27.95
C ASP A 472 11.65 8.62 27.30
N LYS A 473 12.93 8.85 27.62
CA LYS A 473 14.03 7.98 27.18
C LYS A 473 13.89 6.56 27.72
N ILE A 474 13.47 6.39 28.98
CA ILE A 474 13.16 5.06 29.55
C ILE A 474 12.06 4.39 28.76
N THR A 475 10.98 5.14 28.47
CA THR A 475 9.83 4.62 27.72
C THR A 475 10.25 4.10 26.35
N LEU A 476 11.07 4.86 25.61
CA LEU A 476 11.61 4.43 24.31
C LEU A 476 12.54 3.21 24.39
N ASP A 477 13.44 3.18 25.38
CA ASP A 477 14.39 2.07 25.52
C ASP A 477 13.66 0.77 25.95
N VAL A 478 12.66 0.87 26.84
CA VAL A 478 11.81 -0.26 27.23
C VAL A 478 10.88 -0.69 26.08
N ALA A 479 10.35 0.24 25.31
CA ALA A 479 9.55 -0.06 24.12
C ALA A 479 10.38 -0.82 23.08
N THR A 480 11.66 -0.45 22.91
CA THR A 480 12.59 -1.17 22.04
C THR A 480 12.81 -2.61 22.54
N LEU A 481 13.01 -2.79 23.86
CA LEU A 481 13.10 -4.11 24.49
C LEU A 481 11.84 -4.96 24.26
N LEU A 482 10.65 -4.36 24.38
CA LEU A 482 9.39 -5.04 24.10
C LEU A 482 9.25 -5.41 22.62
N LYS A 483 9.60 -4.51 21.70
CA LYS A 483 9.51 -4.74 20.25
C LYS A 483 10.45 -5.88 19.81
N GLU A 484 11.70 -5.93 20.29
CA GLU A 484 12.72 -6.91 19.85
C GLU A 484 12.69 -8.25 20.62
N ASP A 485 12.33 -8.24 21.90
CA ASP A 485 12.44 -9.45 22.75
C ASP A 485 11.10 -10.06 23.16
N PHE A 486 10.03 -9.27 23.16
CA PHE A 486 8.70 -9.76 23.52
C PHE A 486 7.80 -9.96 22.30
N LEU A 487 7.65 -8.95 21.43
CA LEU A 487 6.75 -9.03 20.27
C LEU A 487 7.33 -9.89 19.14
N GLN A 488 8.64 -9.79 18.91
CA GLN A 488 9.30 -10.63 17.92
C GLN A 488 9.36 -12.07 18.43
N GLN A 489 8.95 -13.01 17.58
CA GLN A 489 8.94 -14.43 17.87
C GLN A 489 9.33 -15.22 16.63
N ASN A 490 10.28 -16.15 16.78
CA ASN A 490 10.73 -16.98 15.67
C ASN A 490 10.00 -18.32 15.64
N GLY A 491 9.05 -18.45 14.71
CA GLY A 491 8.24 -19.64 14.49
C GLY A 491 9.01 -20.90 14.07
N TYR A 492 10.27 -20.78 13.64
CA TYR A 492 11.11 -21.91 13.21
C TYR A 492 12.03 -22.46 14.31
N SER A 493 12.16 -21.76 15.43
CA SER A 493 13.09 -22.16 16.50
C SER A 493 12.40 -23.04 17.55
N ASP A 494 13.09 -24.06 18.04
CA ASP A 494 12.50 -25.01 18.99
C ASP A 494 12.03 -24.37 20.30
N TYR A 495 12.73 -23.32 20.76
CA TYR A 495 12.45 -22.62 22.01
C TYR A 495 11.38 -21.52 21.90
N ASP A 496 11.19 -20.97 20.69
CA ASP A 496 10.32 -19.80 20.44
C ASP A 496 9.15 -20.08 19.49
N GLN A 497 9.08 -21.27 18.88
CA GLN A 497 7.94 -21.65 18.02
C GLN A 497 6.60 -21.59 18.77
N PHE A 498 6.63 -21.93 20.07
CA PHE A 498 5.47 -21.94 20.95
C PHE A 498 5.80 -21.30 22.30
N CYS A 499 5.05 -20.27 22.68
CA CYS A 499 5.17 -19.62 23.99
C CYS A 499 3.92 -19.88 24.85
N PRO A 500 4.01 -20.68 25.93
CA PRO A 500 2.89 -20.87 26.85
C PRO A 500 2.46 -19.56 27.53
N LEU A 501 1.18 -19.48 27.91
CA LEU A 501 0.61 -18.30 28.55
C LEU A 501 1.36 -17.89 29.85
N TRP A 502 1.80 -18.86 30.65
CA TRP A 502 2.55 -18.58 31.89
C TRP A 502 3.95 -18.00 31.62
N LYS A 503 4.61 -18.41 30.52
CA LYS A 503 5.91 -17.87 30.10
C LYS A 503 5.74 -16.42 29.63
N THR A 504 4.68 -16.18 28.85
CA THR A 504 4.30 -14.83 28.39
C THR A 504 4.01 -13.90 29.57
N GLU A 505 3.21 -14.30 30.55
CA GLU A 505 2.95 -13.51 31.77
C GLU A 505 4.24 -13.22 32.53
N TRP A 506 5.11 -14.21 32.68
CA TRP A 506 6.39 -14.06 33.38
C TRP A 506 7.30 -13.03 32.70
N MET A 507 7.42 -13.06 31.37
CA MET A 507 8.17 -12.06 30.61
C MET A 507 7.58 -10.65 30.79
N MET A 508 6.25 -10.51 30.69
CA MET A 508 5.56 -9.23 30.90
C MET A 508 5.82 -8.67 32.30
N LYS A 509 5.73 -9.51 33.35
CA LYS A 509 6.00 -9.12 34.74
C LYS A 509 7.42 -8.59 34.92
N ASN A 510 8.41 -9.25 34.34
CA ASN A 510 9.81 -8.85 34.49
C ASN A 510 10.12 -7.55 33.73
N MET A 511 9.64 -7.41 32.49
CA MET A 511 9.84 -6.20 31.69
C MET A 511 9.14 -4.98 32.29
N MET A 512 7.90 -5.14 32.76
CA MET A 512 7.19 -4.05 33.45
C MET A 512 7.77 -3.76 34.83
N GLY A 513 8.23 -4.77 35.55
CA GLY A 513 8.96 -4.58 36.80
C GLY A 513 10.24 -3.76 36.60
N PHE A 514 10.98 -4.00 35.52
CA PHE A 514 12.16 -3.19 35.17
C PHE A 514 11.80 -1.74 34.87
N HIS A 515 10.75 -1.51 34.07
CA HIS A 515 10.25 -0.17 33.75
C HIS A 515 9.87 0.62 35.03
N ASP A 516 9.15 -0.01 35.95
CA ASP A 516 8.69 0.65 37.18
C ASP A 516 9.84 1.03 38.12
N GLU A 517 10.83 0.16 38.24
CA GLU A 517 12.01 0.45 39.07
C GLU A 517 12.92 1.51 38.41
N ALA A 518 13.05 1.51 37.08
CA ALA A 518 13.77 2.55 36.36
C ALA A 518 13.11 3.94 36.52
N GLN A 519 11.78 4.02 36.39
CA GLN A 519 11.05 5.26 36.62
C GLN A 519 11.19 5.76 38.06
N LYS A 520 11.12 4.86 39.05
CA LYS A 520 11.35 5.24 40.47
C LYS A 520 12.76 5.77 40.72
N ALA A 521 13.77 5.19 40.06
CA ALA A 521 15.16 5.62 40.22
C ALA A 521 15.41 7.01 39.60
N VAL A 522 14.82 7.31 38.45
CA VAL A 522 14.89 8.65 37.85
C VAL A 522 14.12 9.68 38.69
N ALA A 523 12.96 9.31 39.25
CA ALA A 523 12.21 10.17 40.17
C ALA A 523 13.00 10.52 41.45
N GLN A 524 13.99 9.70 41.83
CA GLN A 524 14.92 9.95 42.94
C GLN A 524 16.10 10.88 42.56
N GLY A 525 16.16 11.35 41.31
CA GLY A 525 17.17 12.31 40.84
C GLY A 525 18.39 11.68 40.16
N HIS A 526 18.35 10.38 39.83
CA HIS A 526 19.42 9.73 39.09
C HIS A 526 19.24 9.88 37.58
N ALA A 527 20.29 10.25 36.87
CA ALA A 527 20.27 10.36 35.42
C ALA A 527 20.14 8.99 34.74
N TRP A 528 19.33 8.90 33.68
CA TRP A 528 19.06 7.63 32.98
C TRP A 528 20.33 6.95 32.44
N ALA A 529 21.27 7.72 31.90
CA ALA A 529 22.51 7.17 31.35
C ALA A 529 23.30 6.31 32.37
N LYS A 530 23.40 6.78 33.62
CA LYS A 530 24.09 6.05 34.69
C LYS A 530 23.34 4.77 35.08
N ILE A 531 22.01 4.83 35.13
CA ILE A 531 21.16 3.67 35.43
C ILE A 531 21.32 2.61 34.34
N ARG A 532 21.28 3.01 33.07
CA ARG A 532 21.39 2.11 31.92
C ARG A 532 22.71 1.32 31.93
N ASP A 533 23.82 2.00 32.17
CA ASP A 533 25.14 1.34 32.14
C ASP A 533 25.27 0.29 33.27
N GLN A 534 24.76 0.61 34.46
CA GLN A 534 24.77 -0.31 35.62
C GLN A 534 23.74 -1.44 35.55
N THR A 535 22.71 -1.30 34.71
CA THR A 535 21.64 -2.30 34.52
C THR A 535 21.80 -3.10 33.22
N SER A 536 22.91 -2.94 32.52
CA SER A 536 23.21 -3.63 31.26
C SER A 536 23.15 -5.16 31.36
N ASP A 537 23.55 -5.73 32.49
CA ASP A 537 23.47 -7.17 32.75
C ASP A 537 22.04 -7.65 32.99
N ILE A 538 21.19 -6.86 33.66
CA ILE A 538 19.76 -7.13 33.83
C ILE A 538 19.06 -7.06 32.48
N GLN A 539 19.37 -6.04 31.65
CA GLN A 539 18.83 -5.95 30.29
C GLN A 539 19.24 -7.17 29.44
N SER A 540 20.48 -7.64 29.58
CA SER A 540 20.95 -8.86 28.91
C SER A 540 20.20 -10.11 29.38
N GLN A 541 19.88 -10.22 30.68
CA GLN A 541 19.06 -11.31 31.21
C GLN A 541 17.61 -11.23 30.72
N LEU A 542 17.03 -10.03 30.63
CA LEU A 542 15.68 -9.84 30.09
C LEU A 542 15.60 -10.29 28.62
N ARG A 543 16.63 -9.99 27.82
CA ARG A 543 16.78 -10.48 26.45
C ARG A 543 16.88 -12.00 26.38
N GLN A 544 17.52 -12.63 27.37
CA GLN A 544 17.72 -14.07 27.39
C GLN A 544 16.45 -14.87 27.70
N MET A 545 15.42 -14.26 28.30
CA MET A 545 14.18 -14.94 28.70
C MET A 545 13.47 -15.66 27.54
N LYS A 546 13.61 -15.16 26.31
CA LYS A 546 12.97 -15.79 25.14
C LYS A 546 13.56 -17.18 24.82
N PHE A 547 14.86 -17.39 25.08
CA PHE A 547 15.56 -18.64 24.78
C PHE A 547 15.26 -19.79 25.74
N GLU A 548 14.53 -19.54 26.83
CA GLU A 548 14.20 -20.60 27.79
C GLU A 548 13.18 -21.58 27.20
N VAL A 549 13.53 -22.87 27.18
CA VAL A 549 12.70 -23.90 26.57
C VAL A 549 11.53 -24.26 27.48
N PRO A 550 10.26 -24.18 27.02
CA PRO A 550 9.09 -24.50 27.84
C PRO A 550 9.09 -25.90 28.47
N SER A 551 9.76 -26.88 27.84
CA SER A 551 9.83 -28.28 28.31
C SER A 551 10.64 -28.47 29.60
N GLU A 552 11.49 -27.53 29.99
CA GLU A 552 12.25 -27.60 31.26
C GLU A 552 11.37 -27.48 32.52
N GLY A 553 10.11 -27.08 32.35
CA GLY A 553 9.10 -27.01 33.39
C GLY A 553 9.00 -25.66 34.11
N LYS A 554 7.77 -25.28 34.45
CA LYS A 554 7.41 -23.97 35.03
C LYS A 554 8.21 -23.62 36.30
N GLU A 555 8.41 -24.58 37.20
CA GLU A 555 9.10 -24.32 38.48
C GLU A 555 10.59 -24.01 38.32
N LYS A 556 11.31 -24.71 37.44
CA LYS A 556 12.75 -24.51 37.25
C LYS A 556 13.02 -23.13 36.64
N ILE A 557 12.22 -22.77 35.63
CA ILE A 557 12.27 -21.47 34.95
C ILE A 557 11.94 -20.34 35.91
N THR A 558 10.84 -20.47 36.66
CA THR A 558 10.44 -19.43 37.62
C THR A 558 11.44 -19.30 38.78
N LYS A 559 12.08 -20.41 39.23
CA LYS A 559 13.11 -20.40 40.30
C LYS A 559 14.45 -19.81 39.86
N LYS A 560 14.86 -19.97 38.59
CA LYS A 560 16.03 -19.27 38.03
C LYS A 560 15.86 -17.74 38.12
N ALA A 561 14.62 -17.26 38.19
CA ALA A 561 14.25 -15.86 38.17
C ALA A 561 13.94 -15.25 39.57
N GLN A 562 14.92 -15.15 40.46
CA GLN A 562 14.89 -14.16 41.55
C GLN A 562 15.27 -12.74 41.07
N LEU A 563 14.94 -12.39 39.82
CA LEU A 563 15.25 -11.10 39.21
C LEU A 563 14.59 -9.90 39.92
N PRO A 564 13.30 -9.94 40.36
CA PRO A 564 12.69 -8.80 41.05
C PRO A 564 13.45 -8.43 42.34
N GLY A 565 13.95 -9.44 43.05
CA GLY A 565 14.79 -9.26 44.25
C GLY A 565 16.18 -8.68 43.92
N ARG A 566 16.79 -9.10 42.81
CA ARG A 566 18.09 -8.55 42.35
C ARG A 566 17.99 -7.13 41.79
N ILE A 567 16.94 -6.84 41.01
CA ILE A 567 16.61 -5.49 40.53
C ILE A 567 16.47 -4.57 41.74
N ARG A 568 15.63 -4.96 42.71
CA ARG A 568 15.41 -4.17 43.93
C ARG A 568 16.66 -4.04 44.81
N CYS A 569 17.45 -5.11 44.97
CA CYS A 569 18.71 -5.07 45.73
C CYS A 569 19.76 -4.14 45.10
N ARG A 570 19.87 -4.11 43.76
CA ARG A 570 20.87 -3.28 43.08
C ARG A 570 20.46 -1.80 43.04
N TYR A 571 19.16 -1.51 42.89
CA TYR A 571 18.63 -0.16 43.11
C TYR A 571 18.71 0.27 44.59
N CYS A 572 18.59 -0.65 45.56
CA CYS A 572 18.81 -0.36 46.99
C CYS A 572 20.29 -0.14 47.35
N ALA A 573 21.24 -0.81 46.68
CA ALA A 573 22.68 -0.58 46.87
C ALA A 573 23.09 0.86 46.50
N HIS A 574 22.41 1.45 45.52
CA HIS A 574 22.55 2.87 45.15
C HIS A 574 22.07 3.84 46.23
N ARG A 575 21.11 3.40 47.05
CA ARG A 575 20.57 4.13 48.20
C ARG A 575 21.58 4.25 49.36
N SER A 576 22.53 3.32 49.44
CA SER A 576 23.61 3.32 50.46
C SER A 576 24.83 4.15 50.06
N GLU A 577 25.17 4.24 48.76
CA GLU A 577 26.34 5.04 48.31
C GLU A 577 26.10 6.56 48.44
N THR A 578 24.89 7.04 48.19
CA THR A 578 24.55 8.47 48.31
C THR A 578 24.47 8.99 49.76
N ASN A 579 24.25 8.10 50.73
CA ASN A 579 24.35 8.46 52.16
C ASN A 579 25.79 8.43 52.69
N TYR A 580 26.71 7.78 51.97
CA TYR A 580 28.13 7.73 52.35
C TYR A 580 28.87 9.04 52.05
N ASP A 581 28.48 9.78 51.00
CA ASP A 581 29.10 11.07 50.64
C ASP A 581 28.72 12.24 51.57
N ARG A 582 27.76 12.05 52.50
CA ARG A 582 27.36 13.06 53.50
C ARG A 582 27.93 12.82 54.90
N ALA A 583 28.52 11.66 55.17
CA ALA A 583 29.04 11.33 56.50
C ALA A 583 30.51 10.90 56.38
N GLY A 584 31.43 11.85 56.55
CA GLY A 584 32.85 11.55 56.68
C GLY A 584 33.12 10.72 57.94
N GLY A 585 33.64 9.50 57.75
CA GLY A 585 34.11 8.65 58.85
C GLY A 585 34.66 7.31 58.34
N ARG A 586 35.92 7.02 58.66
CA ARG A 586 36.62 5.76 58.33
C ARG A 586 36.06 4.57 59.12
N ASP A 587 36.19 3.39 58.50
CA ASP A 587 36.27 2.05 59.07
C ASP A 587 35.17 1.58 60.02
N SER A 588 34.26 0.76 59.47
CA SER A 588 33.94 -0.61 59.89
C SER A 588 32.55 -0.99 59.40
N VAL A 589 32.47 -1.90 58.42
CA VAL A 589 31.51 -3.03 58.29
C VAL A 589 31.80 -3.67 56.92
N MET A 590 32.88 -4.44 56.84
CA MET A 590 33.08 -5.44 55.79
C MET A 590 33.34 -6.77 56.48
N ARG A 591 32.29 -7.34 57.08
CA ARG A 591 32.21 -8.71 57.64
C ARG A 591 30.79 -8.90 58.18
N THR A 592 29.92 -9.50 57.38
CA THR A 592 28.75 -10.34 57.76
C THR A 592 27.73 -10.40 56.61
N CYS A 593 28.10 -11.05 55.50
CA CYS A 593 27.15 -11.66 54.56
C CYS A 593 27.92 -12.69 53.73
N GLY A 594 28.35 -13.76 54.40
CA GLY A 594 29.19 -14.80 53.81
C GLY A 594 29.39 -15.96 54.77
N ALA A 595 28.31 -16.54 55.28
CA ALA A 595 28.29 -17.85 55.95
C ALA A 595 26.85 -18.29 56.20
N ALA A 596 26.29 -19.08 55.28
CA ALA A 596 25.26 -20.10 55.52
C ALA A 596 24.89 -20.79 54.19
N ILE A 597 25.83 -21.54 53.63
CA ILE A 597 25.53 -22.62 52.67
C ILE A 597 25.95 -23.90 53.37
N GLY A 598 24.99 -24.81 53.61
CA GLY A 598 25.27 -26.16 54.05
C GLY A 598 24.34 -26.66 55.15
N ALA A 599 23.69 -27.78 54.87
CA ALA A 599 22.91 -28.66 55.77
C ALA A 599 21.47 -28.25 56.09
N ALA A 600 20.51 -28.99 55.52
CA ALA A 600 19.69 -29.93 56.30
C ALA A 600 18.68 -30.65 55.38
N GLY A 601 18.89 -31.96 55.19
CA GLY A 601 17.78 -32.88 55.01
C GLY A 601 17.22 -33.31 56.37
N SER A 602 16.03 -33.91 56.34
CA SER A 602 15.25 -34.55 57.42
C SER A 602 14.14 -33.71 58.12
N LEU A 603 12.90 -34.19 57.95
CA LEU A 603 11.78 -34.12 58.91
C LEU A 603 12.18 -34.81 60.24
N PRO A 604 11.53 -34.63 61.43
CA PRO A 604 10.08 -34.43 61.63
C PRO A 604 9.61 -33.60 62.88
N SER A 605 8.28 -33.42 62.96
CA SER A 605 7.40 -33.51 64.15
C SER A 605 7.54 -32.59 65.40
N SER A 606 6.45 -31.83 65.60
CA SER A 606 5.58 -31.82 66.80
C SER A 606 5.85 -30.90 68.01
N THR A 607 4.71 -30.36 68.48
CA THR A 607 4.36 -29.91 69.85
C THR A 607 4.81 -28.53 70.34
N GLY A 608 3.85 -27.80 70.95
CA GLY A 608 4.17 -27.04 72.16
C GLY A 608 3.72 -25.59 72.31
N LYS A 609 2.40 -25.33 72.23
CA LYS A 609 1.60 -24.53 73.19
C LYS A 609 2.13 -23.20 73.79
N ARG A 610 1.17 -22.26 73.82
CA ARG A 610 0.86 -21.19 74.83
C ARG A 610 1.71 -19.92 74.75
N ARG A 611 1.22 -18.71 75.06
CA ARG A 611 -0.10 -18.06 75.27
C ARG A 611 0.31 -16.59 75.58
N GLY A 612 -0.46 -15.57 75.17
CA GLY A 612 -0.39 -14.27 75.89
C GLY A 612 -0.75 -12.97 75.16
N ARG A 613 -2.05 -12.70 74.99
CA ARG A 613 -2.78 -11.40 75.06
C ARG A 613 -2.01 -10.06 74.93
N ARG A 614 -2.52 -9.17 74.06
CA ARG A 614 -3.26 -7.90 74.37
C ARG A 614 -3.65 -7.19 73.04
N GLN A 615 -4.95 -7.07 72.75
CA GLN A 615 -5.80 -5.86 72.86
C GLN A 615 -5.52 -4.76 71.81
N ALA A 616 -6.49 -4.52 70.92
CA ALA A 616 -6.76 -3.22 70.28
C ALA A 616 -7.32 -2.23 71.34
N PRO A 617 -7.29 -0.87 71.22
CA PRO A 617 -7.97 -0.12 70.13
C PRO A 617 -7.43 1.32 69.76
N THR A 618 -7.97 1.87 68.66
CA THR A 618 -8.32 3.30 68.36
C THR A 618 -7.33 4.49 68.42
N SER A 619 -7.50 5.33 67.38
CA SER A 619 -7.33 6.81 67.28
C SER A 619 -5.94 7.38 66.98
N CYS A 620 -5.81 8.04 65.81
CA CYS A 620 -5.47 9.46 65.66
C CYS A 620 -5.36 9.83 64.17
N LEU A 621 -6.32 10.62 63.69
CA LEU A 621 -6.16 11.51 62.53
C LEU A 621 -5.06 12.55 62.83
N PRO A 622 -4.48 13.17 61.79
CA PRO A 622 -4.36 14.63 61.85
C PRO A 622 -5.00 15.33 60.66
N ARG A 623 -5.48 16.53 60.99
CA ARG A 623 -6.26 17.49 60.22
C ARG A 623 -5.47 18.16 59.09
N SER A 624 -6.22 18.55 58.07
CA SER A 624 -5.95 19.64 57.13
C SER A 624 -5.59 20.97 57.81
N PRO A 625 -4.85 21.84 57.11
CA PRO A 625 -5.10 23.28 57.16
C PRO A 625 -5.57 23.82 55.81
N ASN A 626 -6.48 24.78 55.91
CA ASN A 626 -7.14 25.50 54.83
C ASN A 626 -6.16 26.31 53.97
N PHE A 627 -6.53 26.41 52.70
CA PHE A 627 -6.14 27.47 51.77
C PHE A 627 -6.36 28.86 52.39
N SER A 628 -5.32 29.67 52.41
CA SER A 628 -5.42 31.13 52.46
C SER A 628 -4.47 31.72 51.41
N SER A 629 -5.05 32.52 50.53
CA SER A 629 -4.42 33.28 49.45
C SER A 629 -3.31 34.22 49.93
N ALA A 630 -2.06 33.98 49.55
CA ALA A 630 -1.00 34.99 49.49
C ALA A 630 0.22 34.47 48.68
N ASN A 631 0.64 35.27 47.70
CA ASN A 631 1.98 35.34 47.09
C ASN A 631 2.59 34.07 46.46
N GLN A 632 2.16 33.76 45.24
CA GLN A 632 3.02 33.12 44.22
C GLN A 632 3.23 34.08 43.07
N SER A 633 4.15 35.03 43.21
CA SER A 633 4.63 35.84 42.08
C SER A 633 6.02 36.42 42.38
N SER A 634 7.01 35.55 42.62
CA SER A 634 8.40 36.01 42.84
C SER A 634 9.50 34.97 42.55
N TYR A 635 9.26 33.98 41.67
CA TYR A 635 10.26 32.93 41.37
C TYR A 635 10.59 32.73 39.88
N ILE A 636 10.29 33.71 39.00
CA ILE A 636 10.60 33.62 37.55
C ILE A 636 11.44 34.83 37.08
N SER A 637 12.45 35.28 37.84
CA SER A 637 13.30 36.39 37.36
C SER A 637 14.81 36.25 37.60
N THR A 638 15.33 35.05 37.91
CA THR A 638 16.74 34.94 38.33
C THR A 638 17.58 33.91 37.57
N SER A 639 17.17 33.41 36.39
CA SER A 639 17.99 32.44 35.62
C SER A 639 18.40 32.85 34.20
N MET A 640 18.37 34.14 33.86
CA MET A 640 18.90 34.64 32.58
C MET A 640 19.76 35.88 32.80
N ARG A 641 20.98 35.68 33.30
CA ARG A 641 22.09 36.62 33.13
C ARG A 641 23.31 35.85 32.63
N SER A 642 23.20 35.32 31.41
CA SER A 642 24.37 34.99 30.60
C SER A 642 24.65 36.18 29.68
N ALA A 643 25.90 36.64 29.66
CA ALA A 643 26.35 37.82 28.94
C ALA A 643 25.93 37.80 27.45
N ASN A 644 24.92 38.60 27.09
CA ASN A 644 24.56 38.90 25.71
C ASN A 644 24.21 40.39 25.62
N TRP A 645 24.99 41.11 24.83
CA TRP A 645 24.82 42.54 24.57
C TRP A 645 23.57 42.74 23.70
N CYS A 646 22.60 43.54 24.15
CA CYS A 646 21.33 43.74 23.45
C CYS A 646 21.44 44.82 22.36
N LEU A 647 20.81 44.58 21.21
CA LEU A 647 20.89 45.40 19.98
C LEU A 647 19.54 46.06 19.68
N TYR A 648 19.53 47.39 19.57
CA TYR A 648 18.37 48.19 19.19
C TYR A 648 18.58 48.75 17.78
N SER A 649 17.66 48.56 16.83
CA SER A 649 17.82 49.10 15.48
C SER A 649 16.67 50.04 15.10
N ILE A 650 17.02 51.27 14.70
CA ILE A 650 16.04 52.32 14.35
C ILE A 650 16.18 52.65 12.88
N ASN A 651 15.04 52.66 12.19
CA ASN A 651 14.91 52.94 10.78
C ASN A 651 14.14 54.26 10.62
N VAL A 652 14.83 55.29 10.14
CA VAL A 652 14.40 56.69 10.25
C VAL A 652 14.17 57.29 8.85
N ASN A 653 12.99 57.89 8.60
CA ASN A 653 12.54 58.30 7.26
C ASN A 653 12.04 59.77 7.12
N ASP A 654 12.03 60.61 8.17
CA ASP A 654 11.39 61.96 8.16
C ASP A 654 12.32 63.07 8.72
N PRO A 655 12.50 64.24 8.09
CA PRO A 655 13.33 65.34 8.62
C PRO A 655 12.80 66.09 9.87
N THR A 656 11.59 65.85 10.37
CA THR A 656 11.02 66.50 11.59
C THR A 656 11.55 65.95 12.93
N LEU A 657 12.78 65.44 12.93
CA LEU A 657 13.33 64.47 13.89
C LEU A 657 14.00 64.99 15.16
N ILE A 658 13.80 66.24 15.54
CA ILE A 658 14.29 66.73 16.84
C ILE A 658 13.47 66.11 17.98
N THR A 659 12.21 65.73 17.73
CA THR A 659 11.28 65.19 18.73
C THR A 659 11.49 63.71 19.05
N LEU A 660 11.93 62.88 18.08
CA LEU A 660 12.15 61.44 18.29
C LEU A 660 13.48 61.16 19.00
N VAL A 661 14.54 61.91 18.69
CA VAL A 661 15.82 61.82 19.42
C VAL A 661 15.64 62.25 20.87
N ASN A 662 14.84 63.30 21.13
CA ASN A 662 14.43 63.63 22.48
C ASN A 662 13.53 62.55 23.11
N LYS A 663 12.79 61.72 22.36
CA LYS A 663 12.03 60.56 22.88
C LYS A 663 12.91 59.32 23.09
N LEU A 664 14.04 59.22 22.40
CA LEU A 664 14.99 58.12 22.58
C LEU A 664 15.72 58.27 23.92
N GLN A 665 16.14 59.49 24.28
CA GLN A 665 16.56 59.79 25.65
C GLN A 665 15.52 59.35 26.70
N ASP A 666 14.23 59.41 26.34
CA ASP A 666 13.09 59.02 27.19
C ASP A 666 12.92 57.49 27.37
N VAL A 667 13.35 56.66 26.41
CA VAL A 667 13.24 55.19 26.50
C VAL A 667 14.39 54.58 27.34
N PHE A 668 15.58 55.17 27.30
CA PHE A 668 16.76 54.65 28.02
C PHE A 668 16.79 55.04 29.50
N THR A 669 16.14 56.14 29.91
CA THR A 669 16.05 56.55 31.33
C THR A 669 14.95 55.82 32.13
N THR A 670 14.10 55.03 31.46
CA THR A 670 12.96 54.30 32.05
C THR A 670 13.36 53.17 33.01
N VAL A 671 14.63 52.78 33.08
CA VAL A 671 15.14 51.74 34.00
C VAL A 671 16.05 52.42 35.02
N GLY A 672 15.43 52.87 36.11
CA GLY A 672 15.94 53.83 37.09
C GLY A 672 17.42 53.78 37.45
N VAL A 673 18.11 54.91 37.24
CA VAL A 673 19.32 55.33 37.96
C VAL A 673 19.27 56.84 38.20
N LYS A 674 19.76 57.28 39.37
CA LYS A 674 19.88 58.68 39.79
C LYS A 674 21.17 59.32 39.22
N THR A 675 21.04 60.54 38.69
CA THR A 675 21.99 61.68 38.63
C THR A 675 23.31 61.62 37.81
N SER A 676 23.54 62.74 37.08
CA SER A 676 24.75 63.31 36.42
C SER A 676 25.39 62.60 35.21
N ASP A 677 25.26 63.24 34.05
CA ASP A 677 25.52 62.76 32.67
C ASP A 677 26.99 62.53 32.25
N ALA A 678 27.98 62.53 33.15
CA ALA A 678 29.40 62.50 32.75
C ALA A 678 30.18 61.21 33.06
N GLU A 679 29.80 60.42 34.08
CA GLU A 679 30.67 59.32 34.56
C GLU A 679 30.09 57.90 34.44
N SER A 680 28.89 57.72 33.86
CA SER A 680 28.20 56.40 33.81
C SER A 680 27.99 55.79 32.41
N ASN A 681 28.31 56.49 31.31
CA ASN A 681 27.94 56.09 29.93
C ASN A 681 28.98 55.25 29.16
N VAL A 682 29.86 54.49 29.83
CA VAL A 682 30.93 53.75 29.12
C VAL A 682 30.39 52.54 28.33
N ASP A 683 29.27 51.96 28.76
CA ASP A 683 28.74 50.69 28.22
C ASP A 683 27.69 50.84 27.11
N GLU A 684 27.27 52.07 26.78
CA GLU A 684 26.26 52.35 25.75
C GLU A 684 26.87 53.06 24.54
N TRP A 685 26.53 52.61 23.33
CA TRP A 685 27.02 53.21 22.09
C TRP A 685 26.11 52.95 20.89
N GLY A 686 26.10 53.88 19.94
CA GLY A 686 25.43 53.76 18.64
C GLY A 686 26.41 53.52 17.49
N GLU A 687 25.97 52.82 16.44
CA GLU A 687 26.68 52.62 15.18
C GLU A 687 25.72 52.77 14.00
N PHE A 688 26.17 53.44 12.95
CA PHE A 688 25.41 53.60 11.72
C PHE A 688 25.89 52.61 10.65
N LEU A 689 24.95 52.05 9.88
CA LEU A 689 25.29 51.10 8.80
C LEU A 689 26.08 51.73 7.64
N HIS A 690 26.00 53.06 7.43
CA HIS A 690 26.77 53.75 6.39
C HIS A 690 28.22 54.08 6.80
N ILE A 691 28.56 53.98 8.09
CA ILE A 691 29.92 54.16 8.62
C ILE A 691 30.26 52.96 9.53
N PRO A 692 30.54 51.78 8.96
CA PRO A 692 30.81 50.59 9.75
C PRO A 692 32.08 50.77 10.61
N GLY A 693 31.97 50.51 11.91
CA GLY A 693 33.09 50.55 12.87
C GLY A 693 33.24 51.83 13.70
N GLN A 694 32.49 52.91 13.43
CA GLN A 694 32.52 54.12 14.26
C GLN A 694 31.46 54.05 15.38
N LYS A 695 31.91 54.09 16.64
CA LYS A 695 31.04 54.04 17.83
C LYS A 695 30.75 55.45 18.36
N PHE A 696 29.48 55.79 18.50
CA PHE A 696 29.01 57.06 19.04
C PHE A 696 28.51 56.86 20.48
N HIS A 697 29.21 57.44 21.45
CA HIS A 697 28.84 57.39 22.88
C HIS A 697 28.01 58.60 23.34
N ASP A 698 28.00 59.68 22.55
CA ASP A 698 27.29 60.92 22.86
C ASP A 698 26.05 61.08 21.98
N PHE A 699 24.87 61.19 22.61
CA PHE A 699 23.59 61.31 21.93
C PHE A 699 23.44 62.59 21.12
N ASN A 700 24.14 63.68 21.50
CA ASN A 700 24.12 64.92 20.72
C ASN A 700 24.82 64.73 19.37
N LYS A 701 25.91 63.96 19.33
CA LYS A 701 26.62 63.62 18.08
C LYS A 701 25.80 62.70 17.19
N ILE A 702 25.06 61.75 17.78
CA ILE A 702 24.10 60.91 17.04
C ILE A 702 23.01 61.78 16.39
N ARG A 703 22.53 62.82 17.09
CA ARG A 703 21.54 63.76 16.55
C ARG A 703 22.08 64.54 15.35
N GLU A 704 23.25 65.13 15.50
CA GLU A 704 23.91 65.89 14.43
C GLU A 704 24.14 65.01 13.19
N GLU A 705 24.52 63.74 13.39
CA GLU A 705 24.73 62.77 12.31
C GLU A 705 23.43 62.43 11.57
N ILE A 706 22.32 62.22 12.30
CA ILE A 706 21.01 61.96 11.68
C ILE A 706 20.58 63.17 10.83
N VAL A 707 20.75 64.39 11.35
CA VAL A 707 20.41 65.62 10.60
C VAL A 707 21.27 65.71 9.34
N ARG A 708 22.58 65.49 9.44
CA ARG A 708 23.52 65.50 8.31
C ARG A 708 23.16 64.48 7.23
N GLU A 709 22.90 63.23 7.61
CA GLU A 709 22.55 62.15 6.68
C GLU A 709 21.16 62.35 6.05
N THR A 710 20.23 62.93 6.81
CA THR A 710 18.91 63.30 6.29
C THR A 710 19.03 64.40 5.24
N GLU A 711 19.74 65.50 5.55
CA GLU A 711 19.99 66.60 4.60
C GLU A 711 20.71 66.13 3.33
N SER A 712 21.65 65.18 3.46
CA SER A 712 22.35 64.55 2.34
C SER A 712 21.42 63.78 1.40
N LYS A 713 20.45 63.02 1.95
CA LYS A 713 19.52 62.18 1.18
C LYS A 713 18.29 62.91 0.64
N THR A 714 17.76 63.88 1.37
CA THR A 714 16.51 64.59 1.01
C THR A 714 16.74 65.94 0.33
N GLY A 715 17.98 66.47 0.37
CA GLY A 715 18.29 67.84 -0.03
C GLY A 715 17.68 68.88 0.94
N ARG A 716 18.11 70.14 0.82
CA ARG A 716 17.62 71.26 1.68
C ARG A 716 16.13 71.60 1.49
N ASN A 717 15.44 70.97 0.53
CA ASN A 717 14.07 71.30 0.14
C ASN A 717 12.98 70.49 0.86
N GLY A 718 13.28 69.83 1.99
CA GLY A 718 12.27 69.16 2.83
C GLY A 718 11.50 68.02 2.14
N GLY A 719 12.12 67.35 1.16
CA GLY A 719 11.58 66.16 0.49
C GLY A 719 11.67 64.89 1.34
N ILE A 720 11.05 63.80 0.89
CA ILE A 720 11.01 62.50 1.59
C ILE A 720 11.78 61.46 0.78
N SER A 721 12.56 60.61 1.45
CA SER A 721 13.30 59.51 0.84
C SER A 721 12.78 58.15 1.34
N PRO A 722 12.59 57.15 0.46
CA PRO A 722 12.22 55.80 0.86
C PRO A 722 13.40 54.99 1.41
N ALA A 723 14.63 55.53 1.32
CA ALA A 723 15.84 54.89 1.81
C ALA A 723 16.05 55.21 3.28
N PRO A 724 16.02 54.20 4.17
CA PRO A 724 16.05 54.47 5.59
C PRO A 724 17.46 54.71 6.14
N ILE A 725 17.54 55.49 7.21
CA ILE A 725 18.74 55.59 8.04
C ILE A 725 18.66 54.50 9.11
N ASN A 726 19.63 53.58 9.12
CA ASN A 726 19.67 52.51 10.10
C ASN A 726 20.71 52.83 11.19
N LEU A 727 20.23 53.07 12.40
CA LEU A 727 21.03 53.24 13.61
C LEU A 727 20.94 51.98 14.46
N ARG A 728 22.08 51.43 14.89
CA ARG A 728 22.19 50.33 15.84
C ARG A 728 22.68 50.86 17.18
N ILE A 729 21.87 50.78 18.22
CA ILE A 729 22.23 51.18 19.58
C ILE A 729 22.45 49.92 20.41
N TYR A 730 23.56 49.87 21.13
CA TYR A 730 23.89 48.80 22.05
C TYR A 730 23.77 49.34 23.47
N SER A 731 22.93 48.69 24.29
CA SER A 731 22.77 49.00 25.71
C SER A 731 22.45 47.71 26.48
N PRO A 732 23.02 47.51 27.68
CA PRO A 732 22.70 46.38 28.54
C PRO A 732 21.32 46.51 29.21
N ASN A 733 20.73 47.71 29.20
CA ASN A 733 19.50 48.04 29.92
C ASN A 733 18.25 48.00 29.05
N VAL A 734 18.39 47.71 27.74
CA VAL A 734 17.30 47.78 26.76
C VAL A 734 17.14 46.47 26.02
N LEU A 735 15.88 46.15 25.69
CA LEU A 735 15.49 44.94 24.98
C LEU A 735 15.91 45.01 23.50
N THR A 736 16.25 43.85 22.92
CA THR A 736 16.52 43.72 21.48
C THR A 736 15.22 43.96 20.69
N LEU A 737 15.08 45.16 20.14
CA LEU A 737 13.90 45.61 19.40
C LEU A 737 14.32 46.36 18.15
N THR A 738 13.58 46.13 17.07
CA THR A 738 13.70 46.92 15.83
C THR A 738 12.50 47.84 15.75
N LEU A 739 12.73 49.15 15.83
CA LEU A 739 11.69 50.16 15.72
C LEU A 739 11.80 50.86 14.37
N VAL A 740 10.73 50.77 13.57
CA VAL A 740 10.64 51.45 12.28
C VAL A 740 9.79 52.69 12.47
N ASP A 741 10.40 53.86 12.31
CA ASP A 741 9.70 55.13 12.35
C ASP A 741 9.08 55.41 10.98
N LEU A 742 7.78 55.69 10.99
CA LEU A 742 7.00 55.94 9.78
C LEU A 742 6.75 57.46 9.65
N PRO A 743 6.82 58.00 8.42
CA PRO A 743 6.57 59.42 8.20
C PRO A 743 5.17 59.83 8.67
N GLY A 744 5.04 61.06 9.17
CA GLY A 744 3.76 61.60 9.60
C GLY A 744 2.77 61.73 8.43
N LEU A 745 1.50 61.35 8.66
CA LEU A 745 0.44 61.51 7.66
C LEU A 745 0.04 62.99 7.58
N THR A 746 0.58 63.71 6.59
CA THR A 746 0.22 65.11 6.32
C THR A 746 -0.69 65.20 5.09
N LYS A 747 -1.82 65.91 5.22
CA LYS A 747 -2.80 66.10 4.13
C LYS A 747 -2.56 67.37 3.30
N VAL A 748 -1.73 68.28 3.81
CA VAL A 748 -1.45 69.57 3.18
C VAL A 748 0.07 69.70 3.05
N PRO A 749 0.61 69.85 1.82
CA PRO A 749 2.04 70.10 1.62
C PRO A 749 2.40 71.47 2.20
N VAL A 750 3.55 71.56 2.89
CA VAL A 750 4.04 72.81 3.50
C VAL A 750 5.31 73.25 2.78
N GLY A 751 5.36 74.50 2.30
CA GLY A 751 6.52 75.03 1.56
C GLY A 751 6.65 74.51 0.12
N ASP A 752 7.87 74.20 -0.32
CA ASP A 752 8.22 73.78 -1.69
C ASP A 752 8.01 72.28 -1.98
N GLN A 753 7.14 71.61 -1.22
CA GLN A 753 6.90 70.16 -1.35
C GLN A 753 6.02 69.81 -2.58
N PRO A 754 6.25 68.67 -3.25
CA PRO A 754 5.45 68.23 -4.40
C PRO A 754 4.00 67.92 -4.01
N ARG A 755 3.04 68.19 -4.91
CA ARG A 755 1.60 67.98 -4.67
C ARG A 755 1.21 66.51 -4.41
N ASP A 756 2.05 65.56 -4.83
CA ASP A 756 1.82 64.11 -4.68
C ASP A 756 2.42 63.51 -3.40
N ILE A 757 2.88 64.34 -2.45
CA ILE A 757 3.56 63.89 -1.23
C ILE A 757 2.71 62.95 -0.37
N GLU A 758 1.39 63.19 -0.30
CA GLU A 758 0.44 62.36 0.45
C GLU A 758 0.44 60.91 -0.06
N ARG A 759 0.45 60.73 -1.39
CA ARG A 759 0.48 59.41 -2.02
C ARG A 759 1.80 58.69 -1.74
N GLN A 760 2.93 59.39 -1.82
CA GLN A 760 4.25 58.82 -1.55
C GLN A 760 4.40 58.37 -0.09
N ILE A 761 3.95 59.20 0.86
CA ILE A 761 3.91 58.86 2.29
C ILE A 761 3.04 57.62 2.52
N ARG A 762 1.84 57.56 1.92
CA ARG A 762 0.94 56.42 2.04
C ARG A 762 1.54 55.13 1.48
N GLU A 763 2.16 55.17 0.30
CA GLU A 763 2.83 54.01 -0.33
C GLU A 763 4.02 53.51 0.51
N MET A 764 4.80 54.43 1.09
CA MET A 764 5.91 54.09 2.00
C MET A 764 5.42 53.40 3.28
N VAL A 765 4.35 53.91 3.89
CA VAL A 765 3.73 53.32 5.07
C VAL A 765 3.18 51.93 4.75
N LEU A 766 2.39 51.80 3.68
CA LEU A 766 1.78 50.53 3.25
C LEU A 766 2.83 49.43 3.03
N LYS A 767 3.97 49.75 2.40
CA LYS A 767 5.07 48.79 2.17
C LYS A 767 5.62 48.18 3.47
N GLN A 768 5.64 48.94 4.57
CA GLN A 768 6.13 48.44 5.85
C GLN A 768 5.05 47.69 6.64
N ILE A 769 3.82 48.21 6.69
CA ILE A 769 2.73 47.58 7.46
C ILE A 769 2.17 46.31 6.80
N THR A 770 2.31 46.15 5.47
CA THR A 770 1.86 44.94 4.73
C THR A 770 2.57 43.66 5.18
N LYS A 771 3.78 43.76 5.72
CA LYS A 771 4.53 42.60 6.24
C LYS A 771 3.80 42.00 7.43
N SER A 772 3.38 40.74 7.34
CA SER A 772 2.66 40.02 8.39
C SER A 772 3.47 39.83 9.68
N ASN A 773 4.80 39.80 9.57
CA ASN A 773 5.75 39.60 10.68
C ASN A 773 6.02 40.86 11.51
N ALA A 774 5.16 41.89 11.40
CA ALA A 774 5.31 43.16 12.09
C ALA A 774 4.08 43.48 12.96
N ILE A 775 4.34 44.04 14.15
CA ILE A 775 3.31 44.55 15.07
C ILE A 775 3.06 46.03 14.73
N ILE A 776 1.79 46.42 14.60
CA ILE A 776 1.39 47.77 14.23
C ILE A 776 1.05 48.56 15.51
N LEU A 777 1.80 49.65 15.74
CA LEU A 777 1.56 50.59 16.83
C LEU A 777 0.74 51.79 16.33
N ALA A 778 -0.58 51.76 16.53
CA ALA A 778 -1.47 52.82 16.09
C ALA A 778 -1.60 53.92 17.15
N VAL A 779 -0.84 55.01 17.00
CA VAL A 779 -0.88 56.16 17.91
C VAL A 779 -1.99 57.12 17.48
N THR A 780 -2.90 57.48 18.39
CA THR A 780 -3.99 58.43 18.14
C THR A 780 -4.15 59.38 19.32
N ALA A 781 -4.60 60.61 19.08
CA ALA A 781 -4.89 61.57 20.14
C ALA A 781 -6.29 61.31 20.72
N ALA A 782 -6.41 61.34 22.04
CA ALA A 782 -7.65 61.03 22.75
C ALA A 782 -8.72 62.14 22.63
N ASN A 783 -8.30 63.36 22.29
CA ASN A 783 -9.20 64.51 22.06
C ASN A 783 -9.85 64.52 20.67
N THR A 784 -9.47 63.61 19.78
CA THR A 784 -10.05 63.46 18.44
C THR A 784 -10.92 62.21 18.36
N ASP A 785 -12.02 62.26 17.60
CA ASP A 785 -12.85 61.08 17.36
C ASP A 785 -12.05 59.95 16.69
N LEU A 786 -12.03 58.78 17.34
CA LEU A 786 -11.24 57.61 16.97
C LEU A 786 -11.64 57.06 15.60
N ALA A 787 -12.91 57.21 15.21
CA ALA A 787 -13.41 56.79 13.90
C ALA A 787 -12.78 57.60 12.74
N ASN A 788 -12.29 58.81 13.03
CA ASN A 788 -11.66 59.69 12.06
C ASN A 788 -10.13 59.57 12.00
N SER A 789 -9.51 58.75 12.85
CA SER A 789 -8.06 58.54 12.88
C SER A 789 -7.54 57.85 11.60
N ASP A 790 -6.68 58.54 10.85
CA ASP A 790 -6.08 58.01 9.62
C ASP A 790 -5.16 56.81 9.89
N GLY A 791 -4.46 56.79 11.04
CA GLY A 791 -3.58 55.70 11.44
C GLY A 791 -4.33 54.39 11.69
N LEU A 792 -5.50 54.45 12.34
CA LEU A 792 -6.34 53.27 12.55
C LEU A 792 -7.04 52.82 11.26
N LYS A 793 -7.40 53.75 10.36
CA LYS A 793 -7.95 53.41 9.04
C LYS A 793 -6.95 52.61 8.19
N LEU A 794 -5.70 53.07 8.11
CA LEU A 794 -4.64 52.33 7.39
C LEU A 794 -4.31 50.99 8.03
N ALA A 795 -4.30 50.91 9.37
CA ALA A 795 -4.11 49.63 10.05
C ALA A 795 -5.24 48.64 9.73
N ARG A 796 -6.49 49.10 9.67
CA ARG A 796 -7.66 48.26 9.35
C ARG A 796 -7.69 47.77 7.89
N GLU A 797 -7.09 48.51 6.96
CA GLU A 797 -6.93 48.06 5.56
C GLU A 797 -6.06 46.80 5.46
N VAL A 798 -5.09 46.63 6.38
CA VAL A 798 -4.09 45.54 6.33
C VAL A 798 -4.32 44.48 7.42
N ASP A 799 -4.94 44.83 8.53
CA ASP A 799 -5.32 43.95 9.65
C ASP A 799 -6.78 44.22 10.07
N PRO A 800 -7.77 43.72 9.30
CA PRO A 800 -9.19 43.94 9.59
C PRO A 800 -9.65 43.38 10.94
N GLU A 801 -8.98 42.32 11.43
CA GLU A 801 -9.31 41.66 12.70
C GLU A 801 -8.56 42.23 13.91
N GLY A 802 -7.63 43.17 13.70
CA GLY A 802 -6.85 43.80 14.77
C GLY A 802 -6.01 42.80 15.58
N GLN A 803 -5.52 41.72 14.96
CA GLN A 803 -4.75 40.68 15.65
C GLN A 803 -3.35 41.13 16.05
N ARG A 804 -2.73 42.00 15.25
CA ARG A 804 -1.35 42.48 15.41
C ARG A 804 -1.26 44.00 15.61
N THR A 805 -2.41 44.65 15.81
CA THR A 805 -2.52 46.10 15.98
C THR A 805 -2.82 46.45 17.44
N ILE A 806 -1.99 47.32 18.03
CA ILE A 806 -2.19 47.87 19.37
C ILE A 806 -2.45 49.37 19.28
N GLY A 807 -3.48 49.85 19.98
CA GLY A 807 -3.84 51.27 20.01
C GLY A 807 -3.15 52.00 21.16
N VAL A 808 -2.52 53.15 20.89
CA VAL A 808 -1.96 54.03 21.91
C VAL A 808 -2.68 55.37 21.88
N LEU A 809 -3.25 55.75 23.03
CA LEU A 809 -4.02 56.99 23.17
C LEU A 809 -3.15 58.03 23.88
N THR A 810 -2.88 59.12 23.17
CA THR A 810 -2.06 60.25 23.66
C THR A 810 -2.94 61.45 23.99
N LYS A 811 -2.43 62.45 24.72
CA LYS A 811 -3.17 63.68 25.05
C LYS A 811 -4.45 63.46 25.87
N VAL A 812 -4.45 62.45 26.75
CA VAL A 812 -5.58 62.15 27.65
C VAL A 812 -5.75 63.23 28.72
N ASP A 813 -4.67 63.98 28.99
CA ASP A 813 -4.59 65.12 29.91
C ASP A 813 -5.27 66.40 29.37
N LEU A 814 -5.47 66.50 28.05
CA LEU A 814 -6.05 67.67 27.37
C LEU A 814 -7.52 67.47 27.01
N MET A 815 -8.20 66.52 27.65
CA MET A 815 -9.63 66.25 27.41
C MET A 815 -10.51 67.11 28.31
N ASP A 816 -11.68 67.50 27.80
CA ASP A 816 -12.65 68.28 28.56
C ASP A 816 -13.25 67.47 29.72
N ASP A 817 -13.40 68.12 30.88
CA ASP A 817 -13.99 67.52 32.08
C ASP A 817 -15.40 66.99 31.80
N GLY A 818 -15.55 65.65 31.73
CA GLY A 818 -16.82 64.96 31.43
C GLY A 818 -16.75 64.02 30.22
N THR A 819 -15.68 64.07 29.42
CA THR A 819 -15.47 63.15 28.29
C THR A 819 -14.40 62.11 28.67
N ASP A 820 -14.80 60.84 28.84
CA ASP A 820 -13.92 59.78 29.33
C ASP A 820 -13.54 58.75 28.25
N VAL A 821 -12.29 58.26 28.30
CA VAL A 821 -11.75 57.26 27.36
C VAL A 821 -12.13 55.82 27.77
N VAL A 822 -12.93 55.66 28.82
CA VAL A 822 -13.22 54.35 29.45
C VAL A 822 -13.88 53.36 28.49
N ASP A 823 -14.78 53.84 27.61
CA ASP A 823 -15.43 53.01 26.58
C ASP A 823 -14.47 52.57 25.46
N ILE A 824 -13.46 53.40 25.17
CA ILE A 824 -12.39 53.06 24.21
C ILE A 824 -11.47 52.00 24.83
N LEU A 825 -11.10 52.14 26.11
CA LEU A 825 -10.30 51.15 26.83
C LEU A 825 -11.02 49.80 26.97
N ALA A 826 -12.35 49.80 27.00
CA ALA A 826 -13.18 48.59 27.00
C ALA A 826 -13.36 47.98 25.60
N GLY A 827 -12.85 48.61 24.53
CA GLY A 827 -12.93 48.12 23.16
C GLY A 827 -14.33 48.22 22.53
N ARG A 828 -15.21 49.09 23.05
CA ARG A 828 -16.62 49.20 22.60
C ARG A 828 -16.78 49.98 21.30
N ILE A 829 -15.85 50.90 20.98
CA ILE A 829 -15.94 51.79 19.81
C ILE A 829 -15.25 51.15 18.59
N ILE A 830 -13.97 50.77 18.73
CA ILE A 830 -13.22 50.03 17.72
C ILE A 830 -12.56 48.85 18.45
N PRO A 831 -12.90 47.59 18.14
CA PRO A 831 -12.31 46.44 18.83
C PRO A 831 -10.92 46.11 18.25
N LEU A 832 -9.88 46.16 19.10
CA LEU A 832 -8.54 45.65 18.80
C LEU A 832 -8.22 44.49 19.74
N ARG A 833 -7.69 43.36 19.25
CA ARG A 833 -7.39 42.19 20.10
C ARG A 833 -6.29 42.47 21.13
N LEU A 834 -5.33 43.33 20.78
CA LEU A 834 -4.26 43.74 21.70
C LEU A 834 -4.69 44.90 22.63
N GLY A 835 -5.86 45.51 22.40
CA GLY A 835 -6.45 46.58 23.20
C GLY A 835 -5.80 47.95 23.05
N TYR A 836 -6.24 48.90 23.88
CA TYR A 836 -5.73 50.28 23.93
C TYR A 836 -4.91 50.55 25.20
N VAL A 837 -3.90 51.41 25.09
CA VAL A 837 -3.10 51.89 26.22
C VAL A 837 -3.05 53.42 26.22
N PRO A 838 -3.52 54.10 27.28
CA PRO A 838 -3.43 55.54 27.40
C PRO A 838 -2.05 55.94 27.97
N VAL A 839 -1.46 57.00 27.41
CA VAL A 839 -0.16 57.57 27.82
C VAL A 839 -0.23 59.10 27.89
N VAL A 840 0.51 59.68 28.82
CA VAL A 840 0.67 61.13 28.98
C VAL A 840 2.12 61.49 28.67
N ASN A 841 2.32 62.27 27.61
CA ASN A 841 3.64 62.73 27.19
C ASN A 841 3.92 64.14 27.74
N ARG A 842 5.19 64.54 27.77
CA ARG A 842 5.60 65.91 28.11
C ARG A 842 4.95 66.96 27.19
N GLY A 843 4.52 68.08 27.77
CA GLY A 843 4.00 69.21 27.02
C GLY A 843 5.09 69.99 26.30
N GLN A 844 4.74 70.80 25.30
CA GLN A 844 5.69 71.61 24.53
C GLN A 844 6.55 72.53 25.42
N ARG A 845 5.95 73.10 26.47
CA ARG A 845 6.63 73.93 27.48
C ARG A 845 7.66 73.15 28.31
N ASP A 846 7.43 71.87 28.57
CA ASP A 846 8.38 71.04 29.34
C ASP A 846 9.59 70.62 28.49
N ILE A 847 9.39 70.52 27.17
CA ILE A 847 10.43 70.27 26.17
C ILE A 847 11.35 71.48 26.03
N GLU A 848 10.77 72.67 25.86
CA GLU A 848 11.52 73.93 25.74
C GLU A 848 12.34 74.22 27.01
N ASN A 849 11.81 73.87 28.18
CA ASN A 849 12.48 74.00 29.47
C ASN A 849 13.46 72.86 29.80
N LYS A 850 13.68 71.90 28.89
CA LYS A 850 14.60 70.75 29.06
C LYS A 850 14.40 70.00 30.37
N LYS A 851 13.14 69.82 30.83
CA LYS A 851 12.88 69.06 32.05
C LYS A 851 13.29 67.60 31.90
N ALA A 852 13.81 67.02 32.98
CA ALA A 852 14.20 65.62 33.03
C ALA A 852 13.00 64.68 32.82
N ILE A 853 13.28 63.51 32.28
CA ILE A 853 12.27 62.54 31.83
C ILE A 853 11.66 61.79 33.01
N SER A 854 12.47 61.54 34.04
CA SER A 854 12.02 60.99 35.31
C SER A 854 10.89 61.81 35.94
N TYR A 855 10.92 63.13 35.77
CA TYR A 855 9.84 64.02 36.20
C TYR A 855 8.54 63.78 35.40
N ALA A 856 8.64 63.51 34.09
CA ALA A 856 7.48 63.24 33.25
C ALA A 856 6.81 61.89 33.57
N LEU A 857 7.60 60.84 33.85
CA LEU A 857 7.07 59.54 34.26
C LEU A 857 6.38 59.59 35.63
N GLU A 858 6.94 60.34 36.58
CA GLU A 858 6.33 60.55 37.89
C GLU A 858 5.05 61.39 37.79
N HIS A 859 5.04 62.42 36.92
CA HIS A 859 3.84 63.20 36.61
C HIS A 859 2.74 62.34 35.95
N GLU A 860 3.09 61.49 34.99
CA GLU A 860 2.17 60.54 34.35
C GLU A 860 1.56 59.58 35.38
N ARG A 861 2.40 59.04 36.27
CA ARG A 861 1.95 58.16 37.35
C ARG A 861 0.98 58.87 38.29
N GLN A 862 1.32 60.08 38.74
CA GLN A 862 0.46 60.89 39.61
C GLN A 862 -0.86 61.26 38.94
N PHE A 863 -0.85 61.53 37.63
CA PHE A 863 -2.06 61.79 36.86
C PHE A 863 -3.02 60.60 36.90
N PHE A 864 -2.55 59.39 36.55
CA PHE A 864 -3.40 58.20 36.53
C PHE A 864 -3.84 57.72 37.92
N GLU A 865 -3.02 57.91 38.96
CA GLU A 865 -3.37 57.56 40.35
C GLU A 865 -4.42 58.52 40.95
N ASN A 866 -4.37 59.82 40.58
CA ASN A 866 -5.24 60.84 41.16
C ASN A 866 -6.54 61.12 40.36
N HIS A 867 -6.61 60.75 39.07
CA HIS A 867 -7.76 61.05 38.22
C HIS A 867 -9.01 60.20 38.55
N LYS A 868 -10.19 60.84 38.66
CA LYS A 868 -11.46 60.21 39.11
C LYS A 868 -11.87 58.99 38.27
N ALA A 869 -11.72 59.05 36.95
CA ALA A 869 -12.11 57.98 36.02
C ALA A 869 -11.05 56.85 35.87
N TYR A 870 -9.76 57.15 36.05
CA TYR A 870 -8.66 56.22 35.72
C TYR A 870 -8.03 55.54 36.93
N ARG A 871 -8.25 56.03 38.15
CA ARG A 871 -7.68 55.49 39.40
C ARG A 871 -7.88 53.97 39.56
N ASN A 872 -9.06 53.46 39.21
CA ASN A 872 -9.35 52.02 39.31
C ASN A 872 -8.64 51.15 38.26
N LYS A 873 -8.09 51.77 37.20
CA LYS A 873 -7.39 51.11 36.09
C LYS A 873 -5.93 51.56 35.93
N ALA A 874 -5.40 52.33 36.87
CA ALA A 874 -4.06 52.95 36.79
C ALA A 874 -2.92 51.93 36.54
N SER A 875 -3.09 50.67 36.98
CA SER A 875 -2.13 49.58 36.72
C SER A 875 -1.99 49.17 35.25
N TYR A 876 -2.98 49.50 34.42
CA TYR A 876 -3.05 49.19 32.98
C TYR A 876 -2.82 50.44 32.10
N CYS A 877 -2.36 51.54 32.69
CA CYS A 877 -2.15 52.83 32.04
C CYS A 877 -0.68 53.27 32.15
N GLY A 878 -0.27 54.17 31.25
CA GLY A 878 1.05 54.79 31.27
C GLY A 878 2.14 54.10 30.45
N THR A 879 3.23 54.83 30.26
CA THR A 879 4.38 54.46 29.42
C THR A 879 5.11 53.20 29.92
N PRO A 880 5.35 53.00 31.24
CA PRO A 880 5.99 51.78 31.74
C PRO A 880 5.15 50.51 31.53
N TYR A 881 3.82 50.64 31.53
CA TYR A 881 2.93 49.52 31.23
C TYR A 881 2.95 49.17 29.74
N LEU A 882 2.93 50.19 28.87
CA LEU A 882 3.04 50.01 27.41
C LEU A 882 4.32 49.24 27.03
N ALA A 883 5.47 49.62 27.59
CA ALA A 883 6.75 48.96 27.33
C ALA A 883 6.74 47.46 27.70
N ARG A 884 6.23 47.13 28.90
CA ARG A 884 6.09 45.73 29.35
C ARG A 884 5.12 44.93 28.46
N LYS A 885 4.01 45.55 28.06
CA LYS A 885 2.99 44.92 27.22
C LYS A 885 3.51 44.64 25.82
N LEU A 886 4.22 45.59 25.21
CA LEU A 886 4.86 45.41 23.90
C LEU A 886 5.90 44.28 23.91
N ASN A 887 6.68 44.16 24.98
CA ASN A 887 7.63 43.07 25.14
C ASN A 887 6.94 41.69 25.13
N LEU A 888 5.86 41.55 25.92
CA LEU A 888 5.10 40.29 25.98
C LEU A 888 4.51 39.93 24.60
N ILE A 889 3.94 40.92 23.90
CA ILE A 889 3.36 40.72 22.56
C ILE A 889 4.47 40.34 21.56
N LEU A 890 5.63 41.00 21.59
CA LEU A 890 6.75 40.69 20.71
C LEU A 890 7.23 39.25 20.91
N MET A 891 7.43 38.82 22.15
CA MET A 891 7.84 37.45 22.48
C MET A 891 6.83 36.41 21.99
N MET A 892 5.53 36.68 22.16
CA MET A 892 4.48 35.79 21.65
C MET A 892 4.47 35.75 20.12
N HIS A 893 4.66 36.88 19.45
CA HIS A 893 4.67 36.96 17.99
C HIS A 893 5.90 36.28 17.36
N ILE A 894 7.08 36.43 17.98
CA ILE A 894 8.30 35.71 17.60
C ILE A 894 8.08 34.19 17.74
N LYS A 895 7.50 33.75 18.86
CA LYS A 895 7.20 32.32 19.09
C LYS A 895 6.25 31.74 18.03
N GLN A 896 5.30 32.53 17.54
CA GLN A 896 4.34 32.11 16.51
C GLN A 896 4.93 32.06 15.10
N THR A 897 5.86 32.96 14.76
CA THR A 897 6.42 33.12 13.40
C THR A 897 7.70 32.30 13.16
N LEU A 898 8.41 31.92 14.22
CA LEU A 898 9.65 31.13 14.15
C LEU A 898 9.49 29.75 13.45
N PRO A 899 8.39 28.99 13.67
CA PRO A 899 8.17 27.72 12.97
C PRO A 899 8.06 27.86 11.45
N GLU A 900 7.43 28.94 10.96
CA GLU A 900 7.26 29.21 9.53
C GLU A 900 8.60 29.54 8.87
N ILE A 901 9.42 30.37 9.53
CA ILE A 901 10.78 30.72 9.04
C ILE A 901 11.64 29.45 8.96
N LYS A 902 11.58 28.59 9.98
CA LYS A 902 12.28 27.30 9.99
C LYS A 902 11.87 26.43 8.81
N ALA A 903 10.56 26.27 8.59
CA ALA A 903 10.05 25.49 7.45
C ALA A 903 10.56 26.02 6.10
N ARG A 904 10.64 27.34 5.94
CA ARG A 904 11.12 27.98 4.71
C ARG A 904 12.63 27.78 4.48
N ILE A 905 13.44 27.85 5.53
CA ILE A 905 14.89 27.56 5.47
C ILE A 905 15.10 26.09 5.13
N SER A 906 14.40 25.18 5.81
CA SER A 906 14.48 23.74 5.57
C SER A 906 14.07 23.36 4.13
N SER A 907 12.99 23.94 3.62
CA SER A 907 12.55 23.75 2.23
C SER A 907 13.59 24.22 1.21
N SER A 908 14.19 25.39 1.45
CA SER A 908 15.23 25.92 0.56
C SER A 908 16.51 25.08 0.61
N LEU A 909 16.90 24.61 1.80
CA LEU A 909 18.05 23.72 2.00
C LEU A 909 17.81 22.40 1.27
N GLN A 910 16.63 21.80 1.40
CA GLN A 910 16.26 20.57 0.70
C GLN A 910 16.34 20.74 -0.83
N LYS A 911 15.87 21.87 -1.36
CA LYS A 911 15.93 22.18 -2.79
C LYS A 911 17.38 22.24 -3.30
N TYR A 912 18.25 23.01 -2.66
CA TYR A 912 19.64 23.14 -3.09
C TYR A 912 20.48 21.89 -2.81
N SER A 913 20.16 21.13 -1.76
CA SER A 913 20.79 19.84 -1.46
C SER A 913 20.40 18.76 -2.49
N ALA A 914 19.13 18.73 -2.93
CA ALA A 914 18.68 17.85 -4.00
C ALA A 914 19.35 18.20 -5.35
N GLU A 915 19.45 19.48 -5.69
CA GLU A 915 20.16 19.94 -6.90
C GLU A 915 21.65 19.57 -6.86
N LEU A 916 22.29 19.66 -5.69
CA LEU A 916 23.68 19.26 -5.49
C LEU A 916 23.87 17.74 -5.65
N SER A 917 22.94 16.94 -5.12
CA SER A 917 22.94 15.48 -5.30
C SER A 917 22.82 15.08 -6.77
N GLN A 918 21.99 15.79 -7.55
CA GLN A 918 21.84 15.56 -9.00
C GLN A 918 23.10 15.90 -9.81
N LEU A 919 23.82 16.95 -9.42
CA LEU A 919 25.08 17.35 -10.07
C LEU A 919 26.25 16.42 -9.70
N GLY A 920 26.07 15.59 -8.66
CA GLY A 920 27.05 14.65 -8.14
C GLY A 920 28.28 15.31 -7.52
N ASP A 921 29.06 14.54 -6.79
CA ASP A 921 30.23 15.07 -6.07
C ASP A 921 31.45 15.23 -6.99
N SER A 922 32.34 16.17 -6.64
CA SER A 922 33.59 16.43 -7.36
C SER A 922 34.63 15.38 -7.00
N MET A 923 34.50 14.19 -7.59
CA MET A 923 35.29 13.01 -7.27
C MET A 923 36.69 13.05 -7.89
N LEU A 924 37.59 13.82 -7.31
CA LEU A 924 39.02 13.54 -7.38
C LEU A 924 39.34 12.49 -6.30
N GLY A 925 39.12 11.19 -6.60
CA GLY A 925 39.56 10.14 -5.67
C GLY A 925 38.95 8.73 -5.79
N ASN A 926 37.85 8.52 -6.51
CA ASN A 926 37.30 7.17 -6.70
C ASN A 926 37.68 6.60 -8.07
N ASN A 927 38.13 5.35 -8.10
CA ASN A 927 38.55 4.60 -9.29
C ASN A 927 37.60 4.84 -10.47
N SER A 928 38.09 5.51 -11.52
CA SER A 928 37.37 5.83 -12.76
C SER A 928 36.69 4.59 -13.38
N SER A 929 37.27 3.41 -13.18
CA SER A 929 36.71 2.12 -13.56
C SER A 929 35.36 1.80 -12.90
N ASN A 930 35.19 2.07 -11.60
CA ASN A 930 33.94 1.76 -10.88
C ASN A 930 32.77 2.63 -11.34
N ILE A 931 33.06 3.89 -11.72
CA ILE A 931 32.06 4.83 -12.24
C ILE A 931 31.55 4.35 -13.60
N VAL A 932 32.45 3.95 -14.49
CA VAL A 932 32.10 3.41 -15.80
C VAL A 932 31.31 2.11 -15.68
N LEU A 933 31.69 1.20 -14.77
CA LEU A 933 30.95 -0.04 -14.51
C LEU A 933 29.52 0.22 -14.01
N ASN A 934 29.36 1.16 -13.06
CA ASN A 934 28.04 1.53 -12.56
C ASN A 934 27.18 2.14 -13.67
N MET A 935 27.74 3.02 -14.51
CA MET A 935 27.01 3.60 -15.64
C MET A 935 26.63 2.58 -16.71
N ILE A 936 27.50 1.62 -17.03
CA ILE A 936 27.19 0.54 -17.98
C ILE A 936 26.06 -0.34 -17.43
N THR A 937 26.11 -0.66 -16.13
CA THR A 937 25.11 -1.50 -15.47
C THR A 937 23.75 -0.80 -15.40
N GLU A 938 23.74 0.49 -15.03
CA GLU A 938 22.54 1.33 -15.01
C GLU A 938 21.95 1.47 -16.41
N PHE A 939 22.76 1.82 -17.41
CA PHE A 939 22.33 1.90 -18.81
C PHE A 939 21.70 0.60 -19.30
N THR A 940 22.34 -0.54 -19.01
CA THR A 940 21.83 -1.84 -19.48
C THR A 940 20.55 -2.24 -18.77
N SER A 941 20.43 -1.94 -17.47
CA SER A 941 19.21 -2.19 -16.70
C SER A 941 18.04 -1.35 -17.21
N GLU A 942 18.29 -0.08 -17.54
CA GLU A 942 17.28 0.81 -18.10
C GLU A 942 16.90 0.42 -19.53
N TYR A 943 17.86 0.06 -20.37
CA TYR A 943 17.60 -0.45 -21.71
C TYR A 943 16.70 -1.70 -21.67
N LYS A 944 16.98 -2.64 -20.77
CA LYS A 944 16.11 -3.80 -20.50
C LYS A 944 14.72 -3.36 -20.04
N GLY A 945 14.64 -2.40 -19.12
CA GLY A 945 13.38 -1.85 -18.62
C GLY A 945 12.50 -1.22 -19.70
N VAL A 946 13.09 -0.47 -20.64
CA VAL A 946 12.37 0.16 -21.76
C VAL A 946 11.81 -0.89 -22.73
N LEU A 947 12.56 -1.96 -22.99
CA LEU A 947 12.11 -3.05 -23.86
C LEU A 947 10.99 -3.88 -23.21
N GLU A 948 11.02 -4.06 -21.89
CA GLU A 948 10.00 -4.80 -21.13
C GLU A 948 8.76 -3.97 -20.77
N GLY A 949 8.83 -2.64 -20.89
CA GLY A 949 7.73 -1.74 -20.53
C GLY A 949 7.69 -1.32 -19.06
N ASN A 950 8.78 -1.53 -18.31
CA ASN A 950 8.90 -1.24 -16.88
C ASN A 950 9.44 0.18 -16.57
N ASN A 951 9.22 1.14 -17.47
CA ASN A 951 9.72 2.52 -17.30
C ASN A 951 8.90 3.31 -16.28
N GLN A 952 9.58 4.14 -15.49
CA GLN A 952 8.96 5.02 -14.49
C GLN A 952 8.24 6.23 -15.10
N GLU A 953 8.61 6.64 -16.34
CA GLU A 953 7.99 7.73 -17.08
C GLU A 953 7.12 7.20 -18.23
N LEU A 954 5.87 6.88 -17.93
CA LEU A 954 4.86 6.50 -18.92
C LEU A 954 4.24 7.75 -19.53
N SER A 955 4.60 8.10 -20.77
CA SER A 955 3.93 9.19 -21.51
C SER A 955 2.60 8.70 -22.06
N ALA A 956 1.50 9.43 -21.83
CA ALA A 956 0.18 9.09 -22.37
C ALA A 956 0.01 9.38 -23.87
N THR A 957 0.99 10.05 -24.49
CA THR A 957 0.88 10.63 -25.84
C THR A 957 1.52 9.79 -26.95
N GLU A 958 2.59 9.03 -26.66
CA GLU A 958 3.34 8.29 -27.68
C GLU A 958 3.65 6.86 -27.22
N LEU A 959 3.55 5.90 -28.15
CA LEU A 959 4.02 4.52 -27.95
C LEU A 959 5.55 4.51 -27.97
N SER A 960 6.17 3.92 -26.96
CA SER A 960 7.63 3.84 -26.82
C SER A 960 8.10 2.41 -26.49
N GLY A 961 9.36 2.13 -26.79
CA GLY A 961 10.01 0.87 -26.40
C GLY A 961 9.33 -0.37 -26.98
N GLY A 962 9.12 -1.38 -26.12
CA GLY A 962 8.52 -2.67 -26.52
C GLY A 962 7.12 -2.57 -27.11
N ALA A 963 6.31 -1.58 -26.70
CA ALA A 963 4.97 -1.38 -27.24
C ALA A 963 4.99 -0.97 -28.71
N ARG A 964 5.98 -0.16 -29.11
CA ARG A 964 6.14 0.27 -30.51
C ARG A 964 6.68 -0.85 -31.39
N ILE A 965 7.57 -1.69 -30.88
CA ILE A 965 8.02 -2.91 -31.57
C ILE A 965 6.82 -3.84 -31.82
N SER A 966 5.94 -4.02 -30.82
CA SER A 966 4.72 -4.81 -30.98
C SER A 966 3.77 -4.23 -32.04
N PHE A 967 3.64 -2.90 -32.12
CA PHE A 967 2.89 -2.23 -33.18
C PHE A 967 3.47 -2.49 -34.58
N VAL A 968 4.80 -2.50 -34.72
CA VAL A 968 5.45 -2.83 -36.00
C VAL A 968 5.09 -4.25 -36.45
N TYR A 969 5.04 -5.22 -35.54
CA TYR A 969 4.68 -6.60 -35.87
C TYR A 969 3.19 -6.77 -36.22
N HIS A 970 2.29 -6.29 -35.36
CA HIS A 970 0.86 -6.60 -35.47
C HIS A 970 0.10 -5.71 -36.45
N GLU A 971 0.53 -4.46 -36.63
CA GLU A 971 -0.14 -3.50 -37.53
C GLU A 971 0.64 -3.34 -38.83
N LEU A 972 1.89 -2.86 -38.78
CA LEU A 972 2.63 -2.53 -40.00
C LEU A 972 3.01 -3.75 -40.84
N TYR A 973 3.62 -4.77 -40.24
CA TYR A 973 4.05 -5.97 -40.96
C TYR A 973 2.85 -6.83 -41.38
N ALA A 974 1.92 -7.12 -40.47
CA ALA A 974 0.74 -7.92 -40.80
C ALA A 974 -0.09 -7.31 -41.94
N ASN A 975 -0.30 -5.99 -41.94
CA ASN A 975 -1.00 -5.30 -43.03
C ASN A 975 -0.16 -5.28 -44.31
N GLY A 976 1.17 -5.11 -44.22
CA GLY A 976 2.09 -5.18 -45.36
C GLY A 976 2.08 -6.52 -46.09
N VAL A 977 2.04 -7.65 -45.37
CA VAL A 977 1.97 -9.00 -45.96
C VAL A 977 0.55 -9.30 -46.50
N ARG A 978 -0.50 -8.80 -45.84
CA ARG A 978 -1.89 -8.95 -46.31
C ARG A 978 -2.17 -8.19 -47.60
N ALA A 979 -1.52 -7.04 -47.79
CA ALA A 979 -1.67 -6.21 -48.99
C ALA A 979 -1.02 -6.82 -50.26
N VAL A 980 -0.17 -7.85 -50.13
CA VAL A 980 0.44 -8.52 -51.29
C VAL A 980 -0.57 -9.48 -51.90
N GLU A 981 -1.19 -9.09 -53.02
CA GLU A 981 -2.14 -9.95 -53.75
C GLU A 981 -1.40 -10.96 -54.66
N PRO A 982 -1.86 -12.23 -54.73
CA PRO A 982 -1.20 -13.28 -55.53
C PRO A 982 -1.19 -13.03 -57.04
N PHE A 983 -2.10 -12.20 -57.57
CA PHE A 983 -2.34 -12.03 -59.01
C PHE A 983 -2.01 -10.65 -59.57
N ASP A 984 -1.40 -9.74 -58.79
CA ASP A 984 -1.06 -8.39 -59.27
C ASP A 984 -0.14 -8.40 -60.51
N ILE A 985 0.73 -9.41 -60.63
CA ILE A 985 1.74 -9.52 -61.69
C ILE A 985 1.42 -10.66 -62.68
N VAL A 986 0.72 -11.72 -62.23
CA VAL A 986 0.47 -12.93 -63.03
C VAL A 986 -0.85 -12.80 -63.78
N LYS A 987 -0.78 -12.72 -65.12
CA LYS A 987 -1.97 -12.67 -65.99
C LYS A 987 -2.45 -14.06 -66.37
N ASP A 988 -3.74 -14.17 -66.69
CA ASP A 988 -4.40 -15.42 -67.12
C ASP A 988 -3.72 -16.08 -68.32
N THR A 989 -3.17 -15.27 -69.23
CA THR A 989 -2.38 -15.73 -70.37
C THR A 989 -1.08 -16.43 -69.96
N GLU A 990 -0.46 -15.99 -68.86
CA GLU A 990 0.78 -16.58 -68.33
C GLU A 990 0.48 -17.92 -67.64
N ILE A 991 -0.59 -17.99 -66.85
CA ILE A 991 -1.07 -19.25 -66.23
C ILE A 991 -1.42 -20.27 -67.32
N ARG A 992 -2.13 -19.83 -68.38
CA ARG A 992 -2.47 -20.69 -69.53
C ARG A 992 -1.24 -21.19 -70.27
N THR A 993 -0.25 -20.32 -70.48
CA THR A 993 1.01 -20.71 -71.15
C THR A 993 1.77 -21.73 -70.32
N ILE A 994 1.84 -21.55 -68.99
CA ILE A 994 2.45 -22.51 -68.07
C ILE A 994 1.68 -23.84 -68.10
N LEU A 995 0.35 -23.82 -68.11
CA LEU A 995 -0.49 -25.02 -68.15
C LEU A 995 -0.30 -25.82 -69.45
N GLN A 996 -0.25 -25.16 -70.61
CA GLN A 996 0.02 -25.81 -71.89
C GLN A 996 1.47 -26.35 -71.98
N ASN A 997 2.46 -25.58 -71.51
CA ASN A 997 3.86 -26.03 -71.47
C ASN A 997 4.08 -27.22 -70.54
N THR A 998 3.29 -27.31 -69.47
CA THR A 998 3.36 -28.39 -68.48
C THR A 998 2.62 -29.65 -68.95
N SER A 999 1.56 -29.50 -69.76
CA SER A 999 0.77 -30.61 -70.31
C SER A 999 1.46 -31.32 -71.49
N GLY A 1000 2.35 -30.62 -72.20
CA GLY A 1000 3.13 -31.21 -73.29
C GLY A 1000 2.27 -31.62 -74.51
N PRO A 1001 2.63 -32.68 -75.27
CA PRO A 1001 1.93 -33.07 -76.51
C PRO A 1001 0.61 -33.83 -76.29
N SER A 1002 0.31 -34.25 -75.06
CA SER A 1002 -0.91 -35.01 -74.73
C SER A 1002 -1.89 -34.13 -73.95
N PRO A 1003 -3.16 -34.01 -74.36
CA PRO A 1003 -4.14 -33.25 -73.59
C PRO A 1003 -4.39 -33.96 -72.25
N ALA A 1004 -4.08 -33.27 -71.15
CA ALA A 1004 -4.23 -33.82 -69.81
C ALA A 1004 -5.73 -33.97 -69.46
N LEU A 1005 -6.09 -35.12 -68.87
CA LEU A 1005 -7.43 -35.42 -68.37
C LEU A 1005 -7.71 -34.78 -67.00
N PHE A 1006 -6.66 -34.38 -66.28
CA PHE A 1006 -6.70 -33.71 -64.98
C PHE A 1006 -5.71 -32.54 -64.95
N VAL A 1007 -5.98 -31.54 -64.11
CA VAL A 1007 -5.11 -30.37 -63.92
C VAL A 1007 -3.74 -30.81 -63.40
N GLY A 1008 -2.66 -30.49 -64.13
CA GLY A 1008 -1.29 -30.87 -63.75
C GLY A 1008 -0.78 -30.14 -62.50
N THR A 1009 -0.31 -30.89 -61.49
CA THR A 1009 0.19 -30.37 -60.20
C THR A 1009 1.44 -29.49 -60.35
N THR A 1010 2.26 -29.75 -61.35
CA THR A 1010 3.51 -29.04 -61.65
C THR A 1010 3.31 -27.59 -62.06
N ALA A 1011 2.21 -27.26 -62.77
CA ALA A 1011 1.89 -25.88 -63.15
C ALA A 1011 1.55 -25.01 -61.94
N PHE A 1012 0.82 -25.59 -60.97
CA PHE A 1012 0.52 -24.97 -59.68
C PHE A 1012 1.79 -24.69 -58.88
N GLU A 1013 2.69 -25.67 -58.77
CA GLU A 1013 3.94 -25.52 -57.99
C GLU A 1013 4.83 -24.39 -58.50
N VAL A 1014 5.03 -24.27 -59.82
CA VAL A 1014 5.90 -23.23 -60.41
C VAL A 1014 5.39 -21.81 -60.09
N VAL A 1015 4.07 -21.59 -60.20
CA VAL A 1015 3.46 -20.27 -59.97
C VAL A 1015 3.47 -19.93 -58.48
N VAL A 1016 3.13 -20.88 -57.61
CA VAL A 1016 3.13 -20.68 -56.15
C VAL A 1016 4.52 -20.34 -55.62
N LYS A 1017 5.57 -21.08 -56.04
CA LYS A 1017 6.95 -20.81 -55.60
C LYS A 1017 7.41 -19.40 -55.97
N ARG A 1018 7.01 -18.88 -57.13
CA ARG A 1018 7.32 -17.52 -57.56
C ARG A 1018 6.59 -16.47 -56.71
N GLN A 1019 5.35 -16.74 -56.29
CA GLN A 1019 4.60 -15.83 -55.42
C GLN A 1019 5.14 -15.81 -53.98
N ILE A 1020 5.52 -16.95 -53.41
CA ILE A 1020 6.06 -17.01 -52.03
C ILE A 1020 7.34 -16.16 -51.88
N ARG A 1021 8.23 -16.17 -52.88
CA ARG A 1021 9.46 -15.34 -52.86
C ARG A 1021 9.20 -13.83 -52.77
N ARG A 1022 8.02 -13.34 -53.16
CA ARG A 1022 7.67 -11.91 -53.03
C ARG A 1022 7.47 -11.47 -51.57
N LEU A 1023 7.28 -12.41 -50.65
CA LEU A 1023 7.15 -12.11 -49.22
C LEU A 1023 8.50 -11.79 -48.55
N GLU A 1024 9.62 -11.98 -49.25
CA GLU A 1024 10.96 -11.68 -48.74
C GLU A 1024 11.17 -10.19 -48.47
N GLU A 1025 10.84 -9.33 -49.43
CA GLU A 1025 11.10 -7.89 -49.35
C GLU A 1025 10.33 -7.18 -48.20
N PRO A 1026 9.01 -7.41 -48.01
CA PRO A 1026 8.29 -6.89 -46.85
C PRO A 1026 8.86 -7.38 -45.51
N SER A 1027 9.37 -8.62 -45.48
CA SER A 1027 9.94 -9.23 -44.28
C SER A 1027 11.30 -8.62 -43.90
N LEU A 1028 12.16 -8.35 -44.88
CA LEU A 1028 13.42 -7.63 -44.66
C LEU A 1028 13.19 -6.18 -44.21
N LYS A 1029 12.16 -5.52 -44.77
CA LYS A 1029 11.77 -4.17 -44.34
C LYS A 1029 11.27 -4.14 -42.88
N CYS A 1030 10.66 -5.21 -42.40
CA CYS A 1030 10.29 -5.33 -40.99
C CYS A 1030 11.53 -5.35 -40.07
N VAL A 1031 12.60 -6.06 -40.48
CA VAL A 1031 13.87 -6.10 -39.72
C VAL A 1031 14.49 -4.71 -39.60
N SER A 1032 14.51 -3.93 -40.70
CA SER A 1032 15.07 -2.58 -40.67
C SER A 1032 14.26 -1.63 -39.78
N LEU A 1033 12.93 -1.72 -39.80
CA LEU A 1033 12.08 -0.86 -38.96
C LEU A 1033 12.28 -1.13 -37.46
N VAL A 1034 12.50 -2.38 -37.07
CA VAL A 1034 12.81 -2.74 -35.68
C VAL A 1034 14.19 -2.21 -35.29
N TYR A 1035 15.18 -2.31 -36.17
CA TYR A 1035 16.51 -1.75 -35.94
C TYR A 1035 16.49 -0.22 -35.73
N ASP A 1036 15.72 0.50 -36.54
CA ASP A 1036 15.55 1.95 -36.37
C ASP A 1036 14.91 2.31 -35.02
N GLU A 1037 14.02 1.46 -34.50
CA GLU A 1037 13.45 1.63 -33.16
C GLU A 1037 14.49 1.41 -32.06
N LEU A 1038 15.36 0.40 -32.18
CA LEU A 1038 16.44 0.17 -31.21
C LEU A 1038 17.41 1.36 -31.15
N ILE A 1039 17.72 1.98 -32.30
CA ILE A 1039 18.52 3.22 -32.36
C ILE A 1039 17.78 4.38 -31.68
N ARG A 1040 16.47 4.51 -31.88
CA ARG A 1040 15.67 5.55 -31.24
C ARG A 1040 15.71 5.42 -29.71
N ILE A 1041 15.59 4.20 -29.18
CA ILE A 1041 15.68 3.92 -27.74
C ILE A 1041 17.06 4.31 -27.20
N LEU A 1042 18.14 3.95 -27.91
CA LEU A 1042 19.50 4.36 -27.55
C LEU A 1042 19.62 5.89 -27.44
N GLY A 1043 19.09 6.63 -28.43
CA GLY A 1043 19.11 8.10 -28.42
C GLY A 1043 18.36 8.72 -27.24
N GLN A 1044 17.22 8.14 -26.83
CA GLN A 1044 16.46 8.59 -25.67
C GLN A 1044 17.24 8.39 -24.35
N LEU A 1045 17.84 7.22 -24.16
CA LEU A 1045 18.60 6.90 -22.95
C LEU A 1045 19.85 7.79 -22.79
N LEU A 1046 20.54 8.09 -23.89
CA LEU A 1046 21.73 8.94 -23.88
C LEU A 1046 21.45 10.43 -23.63
N ASN A 1047 20.18 10.86 -23.59
CA ASN A 1047 19.80 12.24 -23.27
C ASN A 1047 19.62 12.49 -21.76
N LYS A 1048 19.76 11.45 -20.92
CA LYS A 1048 19.70 11.57 -19.46
C LYS A 1048 20.85 12.43 -18.89
N PRO A 1049 20.63 13.09 -17.74
CA PRO A 1049 21.60 14.03 -17.16
C PRO A 1049 22.95 13.38 -16.80
N ALA A 1050 22.96 12.09 -16.45
CA ALA A 1050 24.19 11.33 -16.17
C ALA A 1050 25.15 11.30 -17.37
N PHE A 1051 24.63 11.09 -18.58
CA PHE A 1051 25.43 11.09 -19.82
C PHE A 1051 25.73 12.49 -20.35
N ARG A 1052 24.96 13.51 -19.92
CA ARG A 1052 25.26 14.93 -20.21
C ARG A 1052 26.45 15.46 -19.40
N ARG A 1053 26.72 14.85 -18.24
CA ARG A 1053 27.90 15.16 -17.40
C ARG A 1053 29.21 14.75 -18.09
N TYR A 1054 29.22 13.61 -18.79
CA TYR A 1054 30.38 13.01 -19.45
C TYR A 1054 30.19 12.87 -20.98
N PRO A 1055 30.47 13.93 -21.76
CA PRO A 1055 30.23 13.92 -23.21
C PRO A 1055 31.08 12.89 -23.96
N GLY A 1056 32.36 12.70 -23.57
CA GLY A 1056 33.25 11.71 -24.21
C GLY A 1056 32.78 10.26 -24.02
N LEU A 1057 32.29 9.93 -22.82
CA LEU A 1057 31.70 8.63 -22.53
C LEU A 1057 30.42 8.38 -23.36
N LYS A 1058 29.56 9.39 -23.51
CA LYS A 1058 28.32 9.31 -24.29
C LYS A 1058 28.59 8.96 -25.76
N GLU A 1059 29.55 9.63 -26.39
CA GLU A 1059 29.90 9.41 -27.80
C GLU A 1059 30.46 7.99 -28.03
N LYS A 1060 31.36 7.55 -27.15
CA LYS A 1060 31.94 6.20 -27.24
C LYS A 1060 30.89 5.10 -27.01
N LEU A 1061 29.99 5.28 -26.04
CA LEU A 1061 28.90 4.33 -25.77
C LEU A 1061 27.95 4.24 -26.98
N HIS A 1062 27.59 5.37 -27.57
CA HIS A 1062 26.77 5.40 -28.79
C HIS A 1062 27.41 4.61 -29.94
N ALA A 1063 28.71 4.82 -30.19
CA ALA A 1063 29.43 4.15 -31.28
C ALA A 1063 29.47 2.61 -31.10
N VAL A 1064 29.77 2.14 -29.88
CA VAL A 1064 29.85 0.70 -29.57
C VAL A 1064 28.49 0.02 -29.72
N VAL A 1065 27.42 0.62 -29.18
CA VAL A 1065 26.07 0.01 -29.26
C VAL A 1065 25.56 -0.02 -30.71
N VAL A 1066 25.81 1.01 -31.52
CA VAL A 1066 25.43 0.99 -32.94
C VAL A 1066 26.19 -0.07 -33.73
N ALA A 1067 27.48 -0.28 -33.45
CA ALA A 1067 28.26 -1.34 -34.07
C ALA A 1067 27.71 -2.74 -33.71
N PHE A 1068 27.32 -2.92 -32.44
CA PHE A 1068 26.70 -4.15 -31.96
C PHE A 1068 25.33 -4.42 -32.62
N PHE A 1069 24.46 -3.42 -32.75
CA PHE A 1069 23.18 -3.59 -33.44
C PHE A 1069 23.33 -4.02 -34.90
N LYS A 1070 24.35 -3.53 -35.61
CA LYS A 1070 24.65 -3.97 -36.98
C LYS A 1070 25.11 -5.43 -37.02
N LYS A 1071 25.97 -5.84 -36.09
CA LYS A 1071 26.45 -7.22 -35.95
C LYS A 1071 25.30 -8.21 -35.69
N SER A 1072 24.29 -7.83 -34.90
CA SER A 1072 23.09 -8.66 -34.65
C SER A 1072 22.07 -8.67 -35.80
N MET A 1073 22.14 -7.72 -36.73
CA MET A 1073 21.21 -7.63 -37.87
C MET A 1073 21.51 -8.69 -38.95
N ASP A 1074 22.79 -8.96 -39.25
CA ASP A 1074 23.19 -9.92 -40.29
C ASP A 1074 22.61 -11.35 -40.11
N PRO A 1075 22.70 -11.99 -38.93
CA PRO A 1075 22.10 -13.31 -38.73
C PRO A 1075 20.57 -13.27 -38.79
N THR A 1076 19.94 -12.15 -38.42
CA THR A 1076 18.49 -11.95 -38.49
C THR A 1076 18.00 -11.89 -39.94
N ASN A 1077 18.69 -11.11 -40.78
CA ASN A 1077 18.39 -11.03 -42.21
C ASN A 1077 18.57 -12.38 -42.91
N LYS A 1078 19.61 -13.14 -42.56
CA LYS A 1078 19.83 -14.48 -43.09
C LYS A 1078 18.68 -15.44 -42.71
N LEU A 1079 18.30 -15.47 -41.44
CA LEU A 1079 17.22 -16.34 -40.97
C LEU A 1079 15.88 -16.04 -41.64
N VAL A 1080 15.54 -14.77 -41.84
CA VAL A 1080 14.29 -14.37 -42.53
C VAL A 1080 14.30 -14.80 -44.00
N LYS A 1081 15.44 -14.70 -44.69
CA LYS A 1081 15.60 -15.23 -46.06
C LYS A 1081 15.46 -16.75 -46.11
N ASP A 1082 16.06 -17.43 -45.14
CA ASP A 1082 15.98 -18.90 -45.03
C ASP A 1082 14.53 -19.35 -44.75
N LEU A 1083 13.76 -18.62 -43.93
CA LEU A 1083 12.33 -18.90 -43.69
C LEU A 1083 11.50 -18.86 -44.98
N VAL A 1084 11.67 -17.80 -45.80
CA VAL A 1084 10.97 -17.69 -47.08
C VAL A 1084 11.42 -18.77 -48.07
N ALA A 1085 12.71 -19.10 -48.06
CA ALA A 1085 13.26 -20.17 -48.90
C ALA A 1085 12.70 -21.55 -48.51
N MET A 1086 12.55 -21.84 -47.21
CA MET A 1086 11.98 -23.10 -46.72
C MET A 1086 10.55 -23.31 -47.22
N GLU A 1087 9.70 -22.29 -47.09
CA GLU A 1087 8.30 -22.33 -47.59
C GLU A 1087 8.23 -22.43 -49.12
N ALA A 1088 9.22 -21.92 -49.85
CA ALA A 1088 9.28 -22.00 -51.30
C ALA A 1088 9.85 -23.33 -51.83
N VAL A 1089 10.63 -24.08 -51.04
CA VAL A 1089 11.24 -25.34 -51.50
C VAL A 1089 10.23 -26.50 -51.44
N TYR A 1090 9.50 -26.63 -50.33
CA TYR A 1090 8.56 -27.72 -50.09
C TYR A 1090 7.13 -27.20 -49.95
N ILE A 1091 6.22 -27.70 -50.80
CA ILE A 1091 4.81 -27.33 -50.79
C ILE A 1091 4.00 -28.44 -50.11
N ASN A 1092 3.39 -28.15 -48.95
CA ASN A 1092 2.61 -29.13 -48.20
C ASN A 1092 1.14 -29.16 -48.66
N THR A 1093 0.84 -30.01 -49.63
CA THR A 1093 -0.53 -30.20 -50.16
C THR A 1093 -1.44 -31.03 -49.23
N GLY A 1094 -0.92 -31.57 -48.11
CA GLY A 1094 -1.69 -32.31 -47.10
C GLY A 1094 -2.20 -31.43 -45.94
N HIS A 1095 -2.05 -30.10 -46.03
CA HIS A 1095 -2.48 -29.18 -44.99
C HIS A 1095 -4.02 -29.17 -44.85
N PRO A 1096 -4.60 -29.22 -43.63
CA PRO A 1096 -6.05 -29.30 -43.42
C PRO A 1096 -6.84 -28.12 -44.01
N ASP A 1097 -6.25 -26.92 -44.02
CA ASP A 1097 -6.85 -25.72 -44.62
C ASP A 1097 -6.63 -25.60 -46.15
N PHE A 1098 -5.88 -26.51 -46.77
CA PHE A 1098 -5.66 -26.50 -48.22
C PHE A 1098 -6.83 -27.16 -48.94
N ILE A 1099 -7.36 -26.50 -49.97
CA ILE A 1099 -8.51 -27.01 -50.72
C ILE A 1099 -8.04 -28.12 -51.66
N ASN A 1100 -8.58 -29.34 -51.50
CA ASN A 1100 -8.31 -30.44 -52.42
C ASN A 1100 -8.80 -30.14 -53.85
N GLY A 1101 -8.06 -30.59 -54.86
CA GLY A 1101 -8.36 -30.31 -56.28
C GLY A 1101 -9.76 -30.72 -56.74
N SER A 1102 -10.33 -31.82 -56.22
CA SER A 1102 -11.71 -32.24 -56.49
C SER A 1102 -12.76 -31.29 -55.92
N ARG A 1103 -12.51 -30.76 -54.72
CA ARG A 1103 -13.36 -29.77 -54.06
C ARG A 1103 -13.27 -28.40 -54.74
N ALA A 1104 -12.09 -28.03 -55.22
CA ALA A 1104 -11.91 -26.82 -56.03
C ALA A 1104 -12.68 -26.90 -57.36
N MET A 1105 -12.67 -28.05 -58.05
CA MET A 1105 -13.47 -28.26 -59.26
C MET A 1105 -14.98 -28.19 -59.00
N ALA A 1106 -15.47 -28.72 -57.87
CA ALA A 1106 -16.87 -28.62 -57.49
C ALA A 1106 -17.30 -27.15 -57.28
N ILE A 1107 -16.47 -26.36 -56.61
CA ILE A 1107 -16.73 -24.93 -56.35
C ILE A 1107 -16.77 -24.12 -57.66
N VAL A 1108 -15.86 -24.40 -58.61
CA VAL A 1108 -15.84 -23.74 -59.92
C VAL A 1108 -17.05 -24.13 -60.76
N ASN A 1109 -17.44 -25.41 -60.75
CA ASN A 1109 -18.64 -25.89 -61.43
C ASN A 1109 -19.93 -25.29 -60.85
N GLU A 1110 -20.02 -25.12 -59.53
CA GLU A 1110 -21.13 -24.43 -58.86
C GLU A 1110 -21.20 -22.94 -59.23
N ARG A 1111 -20.06 -22.25 -59.29
CA ARG A 1111 -20.00 -20.84 -59.71
C ARG A 1111 -20.43 -20.63 -61.16
N HIS A 1112 -20.07 -21.56 -62.05
CA HIS A 1112 -20.49 -21.54 -63.46
C HIS A 1112 -21.96 -21.95 -63.66
N SER A 1113 -22.54 -22.76 -62.77
CA SER A 1113 -23.96 -23.16 -62.85
C SER A 1113 -24.91 -22.16 -62.18
N ALA A 1114 -24.44 -21.37 -61.20
CA ALA A 1114 -25.19 -20.30 -60.57
C ALA A 1114 -25.40 -19.05 -61.45
N THR A 1115 -24.70 -18.93 -62.58
CA THR A 1115 -24.71 -17.72 -63.43
C THR A 1115 -25.81 -17.68 -64.50
N LYS A 1116 -26.83 -18.56 -64.47
CA LYS A 1116 -28.03 -18.43 -65.33
C LYS A 1116 -29.20 -17.81 -64.54
N PRO A 1117 -29.53 -16.52 -64.72
CA PRO A 1117 -30.64 -15.90 -64.02
C PRO A 1117 -32.00 -16.36 -64.57
N THR A 1118 -32.89 -16.83 -63.69
CA THR A 1118 -34.33 -17.00 -63.94
C THR A 1118 -34.98 -15.64 -64.17
N GLN A 1119 -35.55 -15.42 -65.35
CA GLN A 1119 -36.30 -14.20 -65.65
C GLN A 1119 -37.63 -14.16 -64.89
N VAL A 1120 -37.90 -13.02 -64.26
CA VAL A 1120 -39.19 -12.68 -63.62
C VAL A 1120 -39.72 -11.41 -64.28
N ASP A 1121 -41.01 -11.40 -64.61
CA ASP A 1121 -41.64 -10.32 -65.38
C ASP A 1121 -41.92 -9.10 -64.47
N PRO A 1122 -41.55 -7.84 -64.86
CA PRO A 1122 -41.47 -6.71 -63.94
C PRO A 1122 -42.77 -6.14 -63.38
N LYS A 1123 -43.95 -6.55 -63.89
CA LYS A 1123 -45.23 -5.91 -63.52
C LYS A 1123 -46.12 -6.68 -62.54
N THR A 1124 -45.86 -7.95 -62.24
CA THR A 1124 -46.72 -8.73 -61.31
C THR A 1124 -45.99 -9.66 -60.34
N GLY A 1125 -44.66 -9.75 -60.38
CA GLY A 1125 -43.84 -10.22 -59.24
C GLY A 1125 -44.06 -11.64 -58.73
N LYS A 1126 -44.67 -12.57 -59.49
CA LYS A 1126 -44.74 -14.00 -59.14
C LYS A 1126 -43.92 -14.88 -60.10
N PRO A 1127 -43.26 -15.96 -59.61
CA PRO A 1127 -42.55 -16.92 -60.44
C PRO A 1127 -43.51 -17.91 -61.12
N LEU A 1128 -43.28 -18.24 -62.40
CA LEU A 1128 -44.03 -19.26 -63.13
C LEU A 1128 -43.52 -20.69 -62.82
N PRO A 1129 -44.41 -21.71 -62.76
CA PRO A 1129 -44.02 -23.09 -62.44
C PRO A 1129 -43.38 -23.84 -63.63
N PRO A 1130 -42.63 -24.93 -63.38
CA PRO A 1130 -41.78 -25.57 -64.38
C PRO A 1130 -42.57 -26.51 -65.30
N ALA A 1131 -42.39 -26.38 -66.61
CA ALA A 1131 -42.93 -27.30 -67.61
C ALA A 1131 -41.93 -28.45 -67.90
N VAL A 1132 -42.47 -29.67 -67.97
CA VAL A 1132 -41.83 -30.96 -68.26
C VAL A 1132 -41.24 -30.98 -69.70
N PRO A 1133 -40.14 -31.72 -69.97
CA PRO A 1133 -39.42 -31.61 -71.24
C PRO A 1133 -39.99 -32.53 -72.34
N PRO A 1134 -39.92 -32.15 -73.63
CA PRO A 1134 -40.05 -33.09 -74.73
C PRO A 1134 -38.66 -33.56 -75.25
N ARG A 1135 -38.56 -34.86 -75.54
CA ARG A 1135 -37.51 -35.51 -76.37
C ARG A 1135 -37.91 -35.45 -77.87
N PRO A 1136 -37.11 -35.99 -78.82
CA PRO A 1136 -35.89 -35.45 -79.42
C PRO A 1136 -36.02 -35.34 -80.97
N SER A 1137 -34.91 -35.04 -81.68
CA SER A 1137 -34.63 -35.27 -83.13
C SER A 1137 -34.76 -34.11 -84.13
N SER A 1138 -33.59 -33.64 -84.61
CA SER A 1138 -33.08 -33.60 -86.01
C SER A 1138 -33.89 -32.86 -87.12
N PRO A 1139 -33.29 -32.53 -88.30
CA PRO A 1139 -33.26 -31.17 -88.87
C PRO A 1139 -34.10 -30.99 -90.16
N THR A 1140 -34.37 -29.74 -90.59
CA THR A 1140 -34.30 -29.19 -91.99
C THR A 1140 -35.35 -28.11 -92.37
N MET A 1141 -34.82 -27.08 -93.05
CA MET A 1141 -35.33 -26.28 -94.20
C MET A 1141 -36.44 -25.21 -94.07
N GLU A 1142 -36.04 -23.99 -94.49
CA GLU A 1142 -36.80 -22.73 -94.75
C GLU A 1142 -37.83 -22.88 -95.90
N PRO A 1143 -38.81 -21.95 -96.12
CA PRO A 1143 -38.54 -20.68 -96.85
C PRO A 1143 -39.44 -19.44 -96.55
N ASN A 1144 -38.82 -18.25 -96.67
CA ASN A 1144 -39.21 -17.00 -97.37
C ASN A 1144 -40.71 -16.55 -97.44
N ASP A 1145 -41.10 -15.27 -97.37
CA ASP A 1145 -40.64 -14.13 -98.18
C ASP A 1145 -41.34 -12.80 -97.76
N GLY A 1146 -40.88 -11.63 -98.24
CA GLY A 1146 -41.84 -10.57 -98.61
C GLY A 1146 -41.77 -9.15 -98.01
N SER A 1147 -40.59 -8.53 -98.02
CA SER A 1147 -40.38 -7.09 -98.32
C SER A 1147 -41.03 -5.98 -97.45
N SER A 1148 -40.20 -5.41 -96.57
CA SER A 1148 -40.16 -3.96 -96.21
C SER A 1148 -38.81 -3.70 -95.48
N PHE A 1149 -37.89 -2.83 -95.89
CA PHE A 1149 -37.79 -1.94 -97.05
C PHE A 1149 -36.31 -1.44 -97.18
N PHE A 1150 -35.62 -1.87 -98.26
CA PHE A 1150 -34.44 -1.31 -98.96
C PHE A 1150 -33.07 -1.20 -98.25
N GLY A 1151 -31.96 -1.82 -98.70
CA GLY A 1151 -31.67 -2.57 -99.93
C GLY A 1151 -30.23 -2.28 -100.41
N SER A 1152 -29.30 -3.22 -100.22
CA SER A 1152 -28.09 -3.34 -101.08
C SER A 1152 -27.40 -4.68 -100.88
N PHE A 1153 -27.97 -5.70 -101.50
CA PHE A 1153 -27.20 -6.73 -102.17
C PHE A 1153 -26.53 -6.11 -103.39
N PHE A 1154 -25.21 -5.91 -103.38
CA PHE A 1154 -24.36 -6.03 -104.56
C PHE A 1154 -22.91 -6.32 -104.14
N ALA A 1155 -22.30 -7.23 -104.87
CA ALA A 1155 -20.86 -7.45 -105.05
C ALA A 1155 -20.10 -8.28 -103.98
N THR A 1156 -19.86 -9.56 -104.21
CA THR A 1156 -18.73 -10.20 -104.96
C THR A 1156 -17.33 -10.13 -104.32
N LYS A 1157 -16.73 -11.33 -104.26
CA LYS A 1157 -15.29 -11.65 -104.41
C LYS A 1157 -14.40 -11.28 -103.20
N ASN A 1158 -13.66 -12.20 -102.57
CA ASN A 1158 -12.73 -13.11 -103.23
C ASN A 1158 -12.37 -14.38 -102.43
N LYS A 1159 -12.14 -15.43 -103.22
CA LYS A 1159 -11.63 -16.77 -102.90
C LYS A 1159 -10.13 -16.75 -102.52
N LYS A 1160 -9.75 -17.77 -101.72
CA LYS A 1160 -8.45 -18.47 -101.65
C LYS A 1160 -7.25 -17.73 -101.04
N LYS A 1161 -6.78 -18.26 -99.90
CA LYS A 1161 -5.65 -19.21 -99.90
C LYS A 1161 -5.82 -20.20 -98.73
N MET A 1162 -5.68 -21.48 -99.03
CA MET A 1162 -5.37 -22.50 -98.02
C MET A 1162 -4.16 -22.02 -97.22
N ALA A 1163 -4.21 -22.20 -95.91
CA ALA A 1163 -3.11 -21.92 -95.00
C ALA A 1163 -1.83 -22.58 -95.52
N ALA A 1164 -0.87 -21.77 -95.99
CA ALA A 1164 0.52 -22.18 -95.99
C ALA A 1164 0.92 -22.24 -94.51
N MET A 1165 1.43 -23.38 -94.04
CA MET A 1165 2.04 -23.48 -92.71
C MET A 1165 3.30 -22.62 -92.71
N GLU A 1166 3.18 -21.36 -92.28
CA GLU A 1166 4.34 -20.53 -91.97
C GLU A 1166 5.02 -21.08 -90.70
N PRO A 1167 6.37 -21.10 -90.64
CA PRO A 1167 7.10 -21.58 -89.48
C PRO A 1167 6.75 -20.71 -88.25
N PRO A 1168 6.61 -21.32 -87.06
CA PRO A 1168 6.19 -20.59 -85.89
C PRO A 1168 7.18 -19.47 -85.51
N PRO A 1169 6.69 -18.30 -85.04
CA PRO A 1169 7.53 -17.21 -84.58
C PRO A 1169 8.42 -17.61 -83.40
N ALA A 1170 9.57 -16.94 -83.25
CA ALA A 1170 10.61 -17.27 -82.26
C ALA A 1170 10.14 -17.24 -80.78
N SER A 1171 9.01 -16.60 -80.48
CA SER A 1171 8.33 -16.69 -79.18
C SER A 1171 6.83 -16.90 -79.37
N LEU A 1172 6.34 -18.09 -79.05
CA LEU A 1172 4.92 -18.44 -79.06
C LEU A 1172 4.32 -18.26 -77.66
N LYS A 1173 3.25 -17.48 -77.55
CA LYS A 1173 2.39 -17.39 -76.35
C LYS A 1173 1.01 -17.91 -76.71
N ALA A 1174 0.33 -18.54 -75.75
CA ALA A 1174 -1.04 -19.02 -75.93
C ALA A 1174 -2.03 -17.83 -76.05
N SER A 1175 -2.16 -17.27 -77.25
CA SER A 1175 -3.05 -16.14 -77.55
C SER A 1175 -4.20 -16.59 -78.46
N GLY A 1176 -5.42 -16.60 -77.90
CA GLY A 1176 -6.67 -16.98 -78.56
C GLY A 1176 -7.83 -17.01 -77.55
N ALA A 1177 -9.08 -17.02 -78.02
CA ALA A 1177 -10.24 -17.18 -77.14
C ALA A 1177 -10.10 -18.45 -76.28
N LEU A 1178 -10.40 -18.34 -74.98
CA LEU A 1178 -10.33 -19.47 -74.04
C LEU A 1178 -11.44 -20.48 -74.38
N SER A 1179 -11.08 -21.75 -74.50
CA SER A 1179 -12.09 -22.82 -74.49
C SER A 1179 -12.75 -22.87 -73.10
N GLU A 1180 -14.03 -23.20 -73.04
CA GLU A 1180 -14.80 -23.27 -71.77
C GLU A 1180 -14.12 -24.20 -70.74
N LYS A 1181 -13.49 -25.29 -71.22
CA LYS A 1181 -12.71 -26.21 -70.38
C LYS A 1181 -11.40 -25.59 -69.86
N GLU A 1182 -10.67 -24.87 -70.70
CA GLU A 1182 -9.41 -24.21 -70.30
C GLU A 1182 -9.67 -23.05 -69.32
N ALA A 1183 -10.79 -22.36 -69.46
CA ALA A 1183 -11.20 -21.31 -68.53
C ALA A 1183 -11.45 -21.88 -67.12
N GLN A 1184 -12.14 -23.03 -67.04
CA GLN A 1184 -12.36 -23.74 -65.77
C GLN A 1184 -11.06 -24.20 -65.12
N GLU A 1185 -10.11 -24.75 -65.89
CA GLU A 1185 -8.81 -25.20 -65.36
C GLU A 1185 -7.96 -24.04 -64.82
N VAL A 1186 -7.97 -22.88 -65.50
CA VAL A 1186 -7.30 -21.67 -65.03
C VAL A 1186 -7.93 -21.15 -63.72
N GLU A 1187 -9.26 -21.17 -63.59
CA GLU A 1187 -9.93 -20.78 -62.35
C GLU A 1187 -9.64 -21.73 -61.18
N VAL A 1188 -9.59 -23.04 -61.43
CA VAL A 1188 -9.23 -24.03 -60.41
C VAL A 1188 -7.81 -23.77 -59.88
N ILE A 1189 -6.84 -23.54 -60.77
CA ILE A 1189 -5.46 -23.23 -60.36
C ILE A 1189 -5.40 -21.92 -59.56
N LYS A 1190 -6.15 -20.89 -59.96
CA LYS A 1190 -6.22 -19.63 -59.20
C LYS A 1190 -6.73 -19.86 -57.78
N LEU A 1191 -7.80 -20.65 -57.61
CA LEU A 1191 -8.34 -20.97 -56.28
C LEU A 1191 -7.32 -21.75 -55.42
N LEU A 1192 -6.60 -22.70 -56.01
CA LEU A 1192 -5.55 -23.46 -55.31
C LEU A 1192 -4.39 -22.54 -54.89
N ILE A 1193 -3.95 -21.62 -55.77
CA ILE A 1193 -2.89 -20.64 -55.47
C ILE A 1193 -3.30 -19.76 -54.29
N VAL A 1194 -4.52 -19.22 -54.31
CA VAL A 1194 -5.04 -18.36 -53.23
C VAL A 1194 -5.12 -19.13 -51.91
N SER A 1195 -5.61 -20.37 -51.95
CA SER A 1195 -5.72 -21.22 -50.76
C SER A 1195 -4.34 -21.46 -50.14
N TYR A 1196 -3.34 -21.88 -50.92
CA TYR A 1196 -2.01 -22.16 -50.39
C TYR A 1196 -1.27 -20.88 -49.96
N PHE A 1197 -1.36 -19.81 -50.76
CA PHE A 1197 -0.70 -18.54 -50.43
C PHE A 1197 -1.22 -17.92 -49.13
N ASN A 1198 -2.52 -18.07 -48.83
CA ASN A 1198 -3.09 -17.61 -47.57
C ASN A 1198 -2.58 -18.39 -46.34
N ILE A 1199 -2.27 -19.67 -46.49
CA ILE A 1199 -1.67 -20.49 -45.43
C ILE A 1199 -0.25 -19.95 -45.15
N VAL A 1200 0.58 -19.84 -46.18
CA VAL A 1200 1.96 -19.31 -46.06
C VAL A 1200 1.96 -17.89 -45.49
N ARG A 1201 1.01 -17.04 -45.91
CA ARG A 1201 0.83 -15.67 -45.37
C ARG A 1201 0.61 -15.70 -43.85
N ARG A 1202 -0.24 -16.59 -43.34
CA ARG A 1202 -0.49 -16.72 -41.89
C ARG A 1202 0.76 -17.20 -41.15
N THR A 1203 1.47 -18.18 -41.71
CA THR A 1203 2.73 -18.70 -41.14
C THR A 1203 3.80 -17.61 -41.09
N MET A 1204 3.97 -16.83 -42.15
CA MET A 1204 4.96 -15.75 -42.22
C MET A 1204 4.67 -14.60 -41.22
N ILE A 1205 3.39 -14.24 -41.05
CA ILE A 1205 2.96 -13.23 -40.06
C ILE A 1205 3.35 -13.64 -38.64
N ASP A 1206 3.39 -14.93 -38.33
CA ASP A 1206 3.75 -15.45 -37.01
C ASP A 1206 5.27 -15.71 -36.86
N MET A 1207 5.89 -16.32 -37.87
CA MET A 1207 7.29 -16.78 -37.78
C MET A 1207 8.32 -15.65 -37.88
N VAL A 1208 8.08 -14.61 -38.68
CA VAL A 1208 9.05 -13.51 -38.86
C VAL A 1208 9.22 -12.67 -37.59
N PRO A 1209 8.15 -12.23 -36.89
CA PRO A 1209 8.30 -11.57 -35.60
C PRO A 1209 9.07 -12.40 -34.58
N LYS A 1210 8.82 -13.72 -34.51
CA LYS A 1210 9.55 -14.63 -33.60
C LYS A 1210 11.03 -14.70 -33.93
N ALA A 1211 11.40 -14.75 -35.20
CA ALA A 1211 12.79 -14.75 -35.65
C ALA A 1211 13.51 -13.44 -35.28
N ILE A 1212 12.86 -12.29 -35.47
CA ILE A 1212 13.42 -10.97 -35.10
C ILE A 1212 13.54 -10.83 -33.59
N MET A 1213 12.53 -11.27 -32.82
CA MET A 1213 12.55 -11.22 -31.36
C MET A 1213 13.69 -12.04 -30.78
N LEU A 1214 13.96 -13.24 -31.31
CA LEU A 1214 15.04 -14.10 -30.83
C LEU A 1214 16.43 -13.54 -31.18
N ASN A 1215 16.68 -13.28 -32.47
CA ASN A 1215 18.05 -12.99 -32.94
C ASN A 1215 18.45 -11.52 -32.79
N LEU A 1216 17.49 -10.59 -32.77
CA LEU A 1216 17.78 -9.16 -32.66
C LEU A 1216 17.41 -8.61 -31.27
N VAL A 1217 16.16 -8.72 -30.85
CA VAL A 1217 15.70 -8.07 -29.60
C VAL A 1217 16.24 -8.78 -28.36
N GLN A 1218 16.17 -10.12 -28.29
CA GLN A 1218 16.65 -10.89 -27.14
C GLN A 1218 18.18 -10.92 -27.07
N SER A 1219 18.88 -11.11 -28.19
CA SER A 1219 20.35 -11.00 -28.24
C SER A 1219 20.83 -9.63 -27.76
N THR A 1220 20.20 -8.54 -28.22
CA THR A 1220 20.58 -7.19 -27.75
C THR A 1220 20.25 -6.95 -26.29
N LYS A 1221 19.20 -7.59 -25.76
CA LYS A 1221 18.85 -7.53 -24.34
C LYS A 1221 19.87 -8.26 -23.45
N GLU A 1222 20.32 -9.45 -23.86
CA GLU A 1222 21.18 -10.31 -23.04
C GLU A 1222 22.66 -9.95 -23.15
N GLU A 1223 23.14 -9.64 -24.36
CA GLU A 1223 24.58 -9.54 -24.64
C GLU A 1223 25.14 -8.11 -24.59
N MET A 1224 24.28 -7.09 -24.54
CA MET A 1224 24.71 -5.68 -24.54
C MET A 1224 25.67 -5.33 -23.40
N GLN A 1225 25.45 -5.87 -22.20
CA GLN A 1225 26.34 -5.62 -21.07
C GLN A 1225 27.75 -6.16 -21.34
N ARG A 1226 27.83 -7.36 -21.93
CA ARG A 1226 29.09 -8.04 -22.24
C ARG A 1226 29.88 -7.26 -23.29
N GLU A 1227 29.22 -6.85 -24.37
CA GLU A 1227 29.85 -6.09 -25.47
C GLU A 1227 30.34 -4.71 -24.99
N LEU A 1228 29.57 -4.02 -24.15
CA LEU A 1228 29.98 -2.74 -23.55
C LEU A 1228 31.19 -2.90 -22.64
N LEU A 1229 31.22 -3.94 -21.80
CA LEU A 1229 32.35 -4.19 -20.92
C LEU A 1229 33.63 -4.50 -21.72
N GLU A 1230 33.55 -5.34 -22.75
CA GLU A 1230 34.70 -5.71 -23.57
C GLU A 1230 35.36 -4.50 -24.25
N HIS A 1231 34.56 -3.62 -24.85
CA HIS A 1231 35.06 -2.47 -25.61
C HIS A 1231 35.35 -1.21 -24.77
N MET A 1232 34.70 -1.04 -23.61
CA MET A 1232 34.87 0.17 -22.78
C MET A 1232 35.84 -0.03 -21.61
N TYR A 1233 35.95 -1.25 -21.07
CA TYR A 1233 36.79 -1.51 -19.90
C TYR A 1233 38.29 -1.67 -20.24
N GLN A 1234 38.62 -2.03 -21.49
CA GLN A 1234 40.00 -2.29 -21.93
C GLN A 1234 40.78 -1.04 -22.40
N SER A 1235 40.16 0.15 -22.48
CA SER A 1235 40.85 1.33 -23.00
C SER A 1235 41.69 2.04 -21.94
N GLU A 1236 43.00 2.21 -22.17
CA GLU A 1236 43.95 2.97 -21.33
C GLU A 1236 43.61 4.48 -21.18
N GLN A 1237 42.48 4.93 -21.74
CA GLN A 1237 42.02 6.34 -21.81
C GLN A 1237 40.76 6.61 -20.96
N LEU A 1238 40.50 5.83 -19.90
CA LEU A 1238 39.29 6.00 -19.06
C LEU A 1238 39.16 7.41 -18.47
N ASP A 1239 40.28 8.06 -18.14
CA ASP A 1239 40.28 9.39 -17.53
C ASP A 1239 39.93 10.51 -18.54
N GLU A 1240 40.21 10.30 -19.83
CA GLU A 1240 39.82 11.23 -20.90
C GLU A 1240 38.30 11.16 -21.18
N LEU A 1241 37.72 9.96 -21.07
CA LEU A 1241 36.29 9.72 -21.26
C LEU A 1241 35.43 10.31 -20.13
N LEU A 1242 35.99 10.46 -18.92
CA LEU A 1242 35.32 10.97 -17.73
C LEU A 1242 35.55 12.47 -17.46
N LYS A 1243 35.99 13.23 -18.47
CA LYS A 1243 36.10 14.69 -18.33
C LYS A 1243 34.72 15.35 -18.22
N GLU A 1244 34.48 16.06 -17.10
CA GLU A 1244 33.22 16.76 -16.85
C GLU A 1244 33.06 18.02 -17.72
N SER A 1245 31.80 18.42 -17.97
CA SER A 1245 31.48 19.69 -18.64
C SER A 1245 31.68 20.91 -17.72
N GLU A 1246 32.23 22.00 -18.27
CA GLU A 1246 32.54 23.24 -17.53
C GLU A 1246 31.31 23.89 -16.86
N TYR A 1247 30.14 23.76 -17.49
CA TYR A 1247 28.86 24.26 -16.94
C TYR A 1247 28.49 23.58 -15.60
N THR A 1248 28.67 22.26 -15.52
CA THR A 1248 28.32 21.45 -14.34
C THR A 1248 29.21 21.81 -13.16
N VAL A 1249 30.50 22.05 -13.41
CA VAL A 1249 31.49 22.48 -12.40
C VAL A 1249 31.12 23.83 -11.80
N LYS A 1250 30.75 24.82 -12.64
CA LYS A 1250 30.35 26.15 -12.19
C LYS A 1250 29.08 26.11 -11.33
N ARG A 1251 28.06 25.37 -11.77
CA ARG A 1251 26.77 25.28 -11.06
C ARG A 1251 26.88 24.57 -9.70
N ARG A 1252 27.70 23.53 -9.61
CA ARG A 1252 28.00 22.81 -8.35
C ARG A 1252 28.57 23.77 -7.29
N LYS A 1253 29.48 24.66 -7.70
CA LYS A 1253 30.10 25.66 -6.81
C LYS A 1253 29.09 26.66 -6.24
N GLU A 1254 28.13 27.10 -7.03
CA GLU A 1254 27.06 27.99 -6.59
C GLU A 1254 26.13 27.32 -5.56
N CYS A 1255 25.73 26.07 -5.83
CA CYS A 1255 24.86 25.31 -4.91
C CYS A 1255 25.55 25.03 -3.57
N LEU A 1256 26.85 24.70 -3.58
CA LEU A 1256 27.64 24.49 -2.34
C LEU A 1256 27.63 25.73 -1.44
N GLN A 1257 27.85 26.92 -2.00
CA GLN A 1257 27.84 28.18 -1.24
C GLN A 1257 26.46 28.48 -0.62
N MET A 1258 25.37 28.18 -1.35
CA MET A 1258 24.01 28.39 -0.84
C MET A 1258 23.65 27.39 0.26
N VAL A 1259 24.03 26.12 0.12
CA VAL A 1259 23.82 25.10 1.16
C VAL A 1259 24.56 25.47 2.44
N GLU A 1260 25.82 25.91 2.35
CA GLU A 1260 26.59 26.35 3.52
C GLU A 1260 25.93 27.53 4.24
N SER A 1261 25.48 28.54 3.47
CA SER A 1261 24.82 29.73 4.00
C SER A 1261 23.50 29.39 4.71
N LEU A 1262 22.68 28.51 4.12
CA LEU A 1262 21.40 28.09 4.69
C LEU A 1262 21.59 27.16 5.90
N SER A 1263 22.64 26.34 5.93
CA SER A 1263 22.98 25.50 7.08
C SER A 1263 23.33 26.36 8.30
N LYS A 1264 24.17 27.38 8.13
CA LYS A 1264 24.49 28.36 9.20
C LYS A 1264 23.24 29.08 9.70
N ALA A 1265 22.33 29.47 8.79
CA ALA A 1265 21.06 30.09 9.18
C ALA A 1265 20.18 29.14 10.00
N SER A 1266 20.13 27.85 9.64
CA SER A 1266 19.40 26.83 10.38
C SER A 1266 19.96 26.62 11.80
N GLU A 1267 21.29 26.57 11.95
CA GLU A 1267 21.95 26.46 13.25
C GLU A 1267 21.62 27.63 14.18
N ILE A 1268 21.67 28.86 13.64
CA ILE A 1268 21.33 30.07 14.40
C ILE A 1268 19.86 30.03 14.86
N VAL A 1269 18.92 29.64 13.99
CA VAL A 1269 17.50 29.54 14.35
C VAL A 1269 17.26 28.49 15.45
N ASN A 1270 18.02 27.40 15.46
CA ASN A 1270 17.92 26.37 16.50
C ASN A 1270 18.52 26.82 17.85
N GLN A 1271 19.44 27.78 17.87
CA GLN A 1271 20.01 28.33 19.13
C GLN A 1271 19.10 29.37 19.81
N VAL A 1272 18.12 29.93 19.10
CA VAL A 1272 17.18 30.95 19.62
C VAL A 1272 16.06 30.32 20.46
N GLN A 1273 15.88 29.00 20.40
CA GLN A 1273 15.00 28.21 21.28
C GLN A 1273 15.71 27.84 22.58
#